data_AF-A0AA97DAU9-F1
#
_entry.id   AF-A0AA97DAU9-F1
#
_cell.length_a   1.000
_cell.length_b   1.000
_cell.length_c   1.000
_cell.angle_alpha   90.00
_cell.angle_beta   90.00
_cell.angle_gamma   90.00
#
_symmetry.space_group_name_H-M   'P 1'
#
loop_
_entity.id
_entity.type
_entity.pdbx_description
1 polymer ?
#
loop_
_entity_poly.entity_id
_entity_poly.type
_entity_poly.pdbx_seq_one_letter_code
_entity_poly.pdbx_strand_id
1 'polypeptide(L)'
;MKILHTADWHIGKFPGPVDNKGNNQREYDTYACIDYMADYARNKFPDLILISGDIFHQARVWADRGIDEVQTAIHVISSLSDDAPVVVMRGTPNHDGAEQFHALQSYFENSPDVYVVTEPKTIQVAGINVSCLPGFDRGVFRAQHPGLSKDNECRVFTEEISKIVLGLRAQCQAGLKSVLMAHYTVPGCNTESGQTQFFSQFEPVLMPETLDTAGFDLVAMGHIHRPQQVESCRNTFYCGAVNAMNFNDEGQLRGFYLHDLDTGTHEFITTPARQFETIRFTQADIDGINTGAIEDVAVHRFSSVKGKIVRVLYSCSERAHKALNRAVLEERLYQDGAFWVSSIEPEKVEIGTNKDELSEKTDPEKNLLHYLKEKGIPDEQAASIIEAARPIIEDAMEGNMAARYTGAFVPMDISVKNYRNYEEESFDFTDISFCTINGINGAGKSSLFMDAILDCLFEEPREGDLTGWIRADEKAHSGSICFTFSIGEHVFRVTRTRTKSGKATLNISEAVNGEWQDRSREKIKDTQGVIENVIGMDSLTFRSCALIMQDQYGLFLQASKEDRMTILGNILGLGVYEDMAKLAKDKVTDTNREIAQKKAVITNLSENGRIAEHHQSIMDVINQLEIDSASAKKELDEATKRKDAEILKLAQCKEAAERKRKIDAEYQGVTLKMGTLSKNVLEEKAIVEDADKILSAAATIHAEAARLSELTEQEKVLLQQQATLKTKCEATAAIKSQLAQSKAKAEQLLRDKEKTDNNILQRGREWQEANACKEDAAEYAAIQPQISEMENREKEYREANGRLDTTKSAFIDAKSAFDIEAARRKQRVEHLQSRAKLLKDSQCVDPENAQCRFLADAKAAKKELETYVPQCTTWKNEQLNALGKSQEQINVLTSALNAVGYDADTLTQLRQRADSLRAKADMYKQAALYDEMLKSEKQAAEKIETDITVTNADIAKLQKQLSDSENLDSSLTEIDKQLFALKASIMDAHQWIEKEKKLPVAEERKKAAEKRIGELNKEVSECSTKQLALKHESDKMIAGLENESDLSRKSVSAMMDVKIVQDKLNELNKSLGVYEEQLRLNEKTQEEIKRQQKQVNMLSQKSETFSILKSAFSQDGIPHNIIKSMLPMLTSTANTILGQMTGGRIGMEFITDKVLKSNSKKEVATLDIIINEYGKDSLPYLSKSGGEKVKASLSAVLSLAEIKSSQAGIQLGMLFIDEPPFLDADGIQAYCDALQTIQSRYSSLKVMAITHDPEMKSRFPQSIDIVKDASGSHVLTD
;
A
#
# COMPACT_ATOMS: atom_id res chain seq x y z
N MET A 1 41.67 -33.42 -29.68
CA MET A 1 41.31 -32.08 -30.18
C MET A 1 40.71 -31.35 -29.01
N LYS A 2 41.40 -30.31 -28.54
CA LYS A 2 41.02 -29.53 -27.38
C LYS A 2 40.18 -28.34 -27.80
N ILE A 3 39.02 -28.18 -27.18
CA ILE A 3 38.10 -27.08 -27.41
C ILE A 3 37.88 -26.36 -26.10
N LEU A 4 38.21 -25.07 -26.06
CA LEU A 4 37.82 -24.21 -24.94
C LEU A 4 36.40 -23.70 -25.19
N HIS A 5 35.49 -23.97 -24.25
CA HIS A 5 34.10 -23.58 -24.33
C HIS A 5 33.74 -22.63 -23.17
N THR A 6 33.34 -21.41 -23.53
CA THR A 6 32.94 -20.35 -22.61
C THR A 6 31.67 -19.66 -23.14
N ALA A 7 30.93 -18.98 -22.26
CA ALA A 7 29.72 -18.22 -22.56
C ALA A 7 29.41 -17.30 -21.38
N ASP A 8 28.35 -16.50 -21.51
CA ASP A 8 27.76 -15.76 -20.40
C ASP A 8 28.81 -14.90 -19.68
N TRP A 9 29.57 -14.12 -20.45
CA TRP A 9 30.61 -13.24 -19.91
C TRP A 9 30.00 -12.07 -19.14
N HIS A 10 28.86 -11.57 -19.60
CA HIS A 10 28.15 -10.41 -19.05
C HIS A 10 29.10 -9.25 -18.72
N ILE A 11 29.88 -8.83 -19.72
CA ILE A 11 30.71 -7.63 -19.63
C ILE A 11 29.81 -6.43 -19.32
N GLY A 12 30.06 -5.79 -18.19
CA GLY A 12 29.33 -4.62 -17.74
C GLY A 12 29.39 -4.37 -16.24
N LYS A 13 28.57 -3.43 -15.77
CA LYS A 13 28.55 -2.96 -14.38
C LYS A 13 27.55 -3.73 -13.53
N PHE A 14 27.99 -4.20 -12.36
CA PHE A 14 27.14 -4.85 -11.36
C PHE A 14 27.08 -4.03 -10.05
N PRO A 15 26.05 -4.19 -9.20
CA PRO A 15 26.02 -3.58 -7.88
C PRO A 15 27.29 -3.91 -7.08
N GLY A 16 27.97 -2.89 -6.56
CA GLY A 16 29.24 -3.06 -5.87
C GLY A 16 29.97 -1.75 -5.56
N PRO A 17 31.14 -1.84 -4.92
CA PRO A 17 31.93 -0.67 -4.55
C PRO A 17 32.47 0.04 -5.79
N VAL A 18 32.54 1.36 -5.70
CA VAL A 18 33.09 2.25 -6.73
C VAL A 18 34.37 2.86 -6.20
N ASP A 19 35.45 2.84 -6.98
CA ASP A 19 36.72 3.43 -6.56
C ASP A 19 36.67 4.97 -6.57
N ASN A 20 37.73 5.60 -6.06
CA ASN A 20 37.86 7.06 -6.00
C ASN A 20 37.86 7.75 -7.38
N LYS A 21 37.94 6.99 -8.48
CA LYS A 21 37.91 7.49 -9.86
C LYS A 21 36.54 7.29 -10.51
N GLY A 22 35.56 6.71 -9.80
CA GLY A 22 34.22 6.46 -10.31
C GLY A 22 34.06 5.09 -11.01
N ASN A 23 35.04 4.20 -10.91
CA ASN A 23 35.01 2.92 -11.59
C ASN A 23 34.37 1.81 -10.73
N ASN A 24 33.49 1.04 -11.35
CA ASN A 24 32.80 -0.06 -10.69
C ASN A 24 33.74 -1.26 -10.49
N GLN A 25 34.03 -1.65 -9.26
CA GLN A 25 35.02 -2.72 -9.01
C GLN A 25 34.52 -4.12 -9.42
N ARG A 26 33.20 -4.34 -9.48
CA ARG A 26 32.63 -5.62 -9.91
C ARG A 26 32.76 -5.86 -11.41
N GLU A 27 32.78 -4.79 -12.19
CA GLU A 27 33.13 -4.83 -13.63
C GLU A 27 34.56 -5.37 -13.82
N TYR A 28 35.51 -4.92 -13.00
CA TYR A 28 36.89 -5.44 -13.03
C TYR A 28 37.01 -6.89 -12.54
N ASP A 29 36.13 -7.36 -11.65
CA ASP A 29 36.08 -8.78 -11.30
C ASP A 29 35.77 -9.63 -12.54
N THR A 30 34.85 -9.17 -13.41
CA THR A 30 34.56 -9.84 -14.69
C THR A 30 35.79 -9.81 -15.60
N TYR A 31 36.46 -8.67 -15.75
CA TYR A 31 37.68 -8.57 -16.55
C TYR A 31 38.78 -9.50 -16.06
N ALA A 32 39.01 -9.57 -14.75
CA ALA A 32 39.99 -10.49 -14.17
C ALA A 32 39.67 -11.97 -14.44
N CYS A 33 38.39 -12.34 -14.46
CA CYS A 33 37.97 -13.71 -14.82
C CYS A 33 38.21 -14.02 -16.30
N ILE A 34 37.93 -13.05 -17.17
CA ILE A 34 38.15 -13.18 -18.62
C ILE A 34 39.64 -13.22 -18.96
N ASP A 35 40.46 -12.36 -18.34
CA ASP A 35 41.91 -12.36 -18.49
C ASP A 35 42.51 -13.70 -18.03
N TYR A 36 42.04 -14.24 -16.89
CA TYR A 36 42.46 -15.56 -16.40
C TYR A 36 42.15 -16.67 -17.42
N MET A 37 40.97 -16.62 -18.06
CA MET A 37 40.60 -17.55 -19.11
C MET A 37 41.51 -17.42 -20.34
N ALA A 38 41.82 -16.20 -20.78
CA ALA A 38 42.73 -15.97 -21.90
C ALA A 38 44.15 -16.47 -21.62
N ASP A 39 44.68 -16.19 -20.43
CA ASP A 39 45.98 -16.72 -20.00
C ASP A 39 45.97 -18.25 -19.90
N TYR A 40 44.86 -18.85 -19.48
CA TYR A 40 44.72 -20.31 -19.46
C TYR A 40 44.73 -20.90 -20.87
N ALA A 41 44.03 -20.26 -21.83
CA ALA A 41 44.02 -20.66 -23.23
C ALA A 41 45.45 -20.68 -23.82
N ARG A 42 46.19 -19.58 -23.65
CA ARG A 42 47.59 -19.44 -24.08
C ARG A 42 48.51 -20.53 -23.56
N ASN A 43 48.28 -21.00 -22.33
CA ASN A 43 49.11 -22.03 -21.70
C ASN A 43 48.72 -23.47 -22.08
N LYS A 44 47.45 -23.71 -22.42
CA LYS A 44 46.93 -25.06 -22.72
C LYS A 44 46.87 -25.38 -24.20
N PHE A 45 47.01 -24.38 -25.06
CA PHE A 45 46.99 -24.48 -26.52
C PHE A 45 45.75 -25.26 -27.00
N PRO A 46 44.53 -24.70 -26.83
CA PRO A 46 43.34 -25.28 -27.44
C PRO A 46 43.46 -25.25 -28.97
N ASP A 47 42.80 -26.18 -29.66
CA ASP A 47 42.74 -26.20 -31.13
C ASP A 47 41.61 -25.30 -31.66
N LEU A 48 40.63 -24.97 -30.80
CA LEU A 48 39.45 -24.17 -31.11
C LEU A 48 38.87 -23.53 -29.84
N ILE A 49 38.36 -22.30 -29.95
CA ILE A 49 37.70 -21.58 -28.86
C ILE A 49 36.26 -21.25 -29.27
N LEU A 50 35.30 -21.58 -28.41
CA LEU A 50 33.87 -21.37 -28.63
C LEU A 50 33.32 -20.42 -27.57
N ILE A 51 32.71 -19.32 -28.01
CA ILE A 51 32.03 -18.33 -27.16
C ILE A 51 30.52 -18.41 -27.46
N SER A 52 29.77 -19.11 -26.60
CA SER A 52 28.38 -19.52 -26.86
C SER A 52 27.32 -18.48 -26.43
N GLY A 53 27.60 -17.18 -26.57
CA GLY A 53 26.62 -16.09 -26.38
C GLY A 53 26.63 -15.42 -25.00
N ASP A 54 25.85 -14.33 -24.88
CA ASP A 54 25.72 -13.41 -23.74
C ASP A 54 27.07 -12.82 -23.31
N ILE A 55 27.73 -12.16 -24.28
CA ILE A 55 28.99 -11.45 -24.06
C ILE A 55 28.76 -10.21 -23.20
N PHE A 56 27.69 -9.47 -23.46
CA PHE A 56 27.39 -8.21 -22.79
C PHE A 56 26.32 -8.37 -21.74
N HIS A 57 26.41 -7.61 -20.65
CA HIS A 57 25.39 -7.68 -19.59
C HIS A 57 24.05 -7.05 -20.01
N GLN A 58 24.07 -6.05 -20.90
CA GLN A 58 22.88 -5.31 -21.33
C GLN A 58 23.00 -4.91 -22.81
N ALA A 59 21.95 -5.18 -23.60
CA ALA A 59 21.95 -4.88 -25.03
C ALA A 59 21.86 -3.37 -25.36
N ARG A 60 21.37 -2.56 -24.41
CA ARG A 60 21.19 -1.10 -24.57
C ARG A 60 21.76 -0.36 -23.38
N VAL A 61 22.92 0.26 -23.59
CA VAL A 61 23.61 1.10 -22.60
C VAL A 61 23.92 2.46 -23.20
N TRP A 62 24.25 3.44 -22.34
CA TRP A 62 24.72 4.76 -22.78
C TRP A 62 25.97 4.62 -23.66
N ALA A 63 26.09 5.48 -24.67
CA ALA A 63 27.11 5.36 -25.73
C ALA A 63 28.53 5.15 -25.18
N ASP A 64 28.96 5.95 -24.21
CA ASP A 64 30.31 5.85 -23.62
C ASP A 64 30.56 4.45 -23.02
N ARG A 65 29.61 3.95 -22.22
CA ARG A 65 29.70 2.62 -21.60
C ARG A 65 29.68 1.51 -22.65
N GLY A 66 28.81 1.62 -23.66
CA GLY A 66 28.70 0.62 -24.72
C GLY A 66 29.97 0.52 -25.55
N ILE A 67 30.65 1.64 -25.80
CA ILE A 67 31.94 1.67 -26.49
C ILE A 67 33.01 0.94 -25.66
N ASP A 68 33.11 1.24 -24.35
CA ASP A 68 34.09 0.60 -23.46
C ASP A 68 33.89 -0.91 -23.35
N GLU A 69 32.63 -1.35 -23.20
CA GLU A 69 32.27 -2.78 -23.13
C GLU A 69 32.62 -3.50 -24.45
N VAL A 70 32.28 -2.91 -25.61
CA VAL A 70 32.62 -3.48 -26.93
C VAL A 70 34.13 -3.51 -27.17
N GLN A 71 34.86 -2.46 -26.79
CA GLN A 71 36.32 -2.43 -26.90
C GLN A 71 36.96 -3.54 -26.06
N THR A 72 36.44 -3.78 -24.86
CA THR A 72 36.93 -4.86 -23.99
C THR A 72 36.70 -6.23 -24.63
N ALA A 73 35.49 -6.47 -25.16
CA ALA A 73 35.19 -7.71 -25.88
C ALA A 73 36.12 -7.90 -27.09
N ILE A 74 36.35 -6.85 -27.89
CA ILE A 74 37.28 -6.87 -29.03
C ILE A 74 38.70 -7.24 -28.58
N HIS A 75 39.20 -6.60 -27.52
CA HIS A 75 40.54 -6.86 -27.00
C HIS A 75 40.73 -8.33 -26.60
N VAL A 76 39.79 -8.88 -25.84
CA VAL A 76 39.82 -10.26 -25.35
C VAL A 76 39.73 -11.24 -26.51
N ILE A 77 38.76 -11.07 -27.42
CA ILE A 77 38.58 -11.97 -28.57
C ILE A 77 39.82 -11.96 -29.46
N SER A 78 40.44 -10.79 -29.66
CA SER A 78 41.69 -10.68 -30.42
C SER A 78 42.83 -11.45 -29.75
N SER A 79 42.99 -11.29 -28.43
CA SER A 79 43.98 -12.03 -27.63
C SER A 79 43.77 -13.55 -27.71
N LEU A 80 42.52 -14.03 -27.63
CA LEU A 80 42.18 -15.45 -27.79
C LEU A 80 42.48 -15.96 -29.20
N SER A 81 42.29 -15.12 -30.23
CA SER A 81 42.52 -15.49 -31.63
C SER A 81 44.00 -15.66 -31.99
N ASP A 82 44.90 -15.07 -31.20
CA ASP A 82 46.35 -15.32 -31.32
C ASP A 82 46.72 -16.76 -30.91
N ASP A 83 45.91 -17.39 -30.05
CA ASP A 83 46.17 -18.72 -29.51
C ASP A 83 45.47 -19.83 -30.32
N ALA A 84 44.24 -19.61 -30.76
CA ALA A 84 43.46 -20.56 -31.56
C ALA A 84 42.30 -19.87 -32.30
N PRO A 85 41.78 -20.46 -33.39
CA PRO A 85 40.57 -19.94 -34.04
C PRO A 85 39.40 -19.80 -33.06
N VAL A 86 38.68 -18.68 -33.13
CA VAL A 86 37.59 -18.32 -32.22
C VAL A 86 36.27 -18.25 -32.98
N VAL A 87 35.26 -18.97 -32.48
CA VAL A 87 33.88 -18.85 -32.96
C VAL A 87 33.07 -18.13 -31.89
N VAL A 88 32.54 -16.96 -32.27
CA VAL A 88 31.71 -16.11 -31.40
C VAL A 88 30.28 -16.15 -31.88
N MET A 89 29.39 -16.66 -31.04
CA MET A 89 27.97 -16.70 -31.34
C MET A 89 27.23 -15.63 -30.55
N ARG A 90 26.23 -14.99 -31.18
CA ARG A 90 25.32 -14.09 -30.47
C ARG A 90 24.41 -14.87 -29.52
N GLY A 91 24.33 -14.43 -28.27
CA GLY A 91 23.39 -14.95 -27.28
C GLY A 91 22.00 -14.34 -27.44
N THR A 92 21.38 -14.02 -26.32
CA THR A 92 20.04 -13.46 -26.28
C THR A 92 20.01 -11.97 -26.67
N PRO A 93 18.98 -11.50 -27.41
CA PRO A 93 18.92 -10.10 -27.85
C PRO A 93 18.80 -9.03 -26.74
N ASN A 94 18.43 -9.40 -25.51
CA ASN A 94 18.38 -8.52 -24.34
C ASN A 94 19.76 -8.30 -23.69
N HIS A 95 20.69 -9.24 -23.88
CA HIS A 95 22.08 -9.13 -23.43
C HIS A 95 22.97 -8.65 -24.57
N ASP A 96 22.93 -9.35 -25.70
CA ASP A 96 23.75 -9.07 -26.89
C ASP A 96 22.99 -8.22 -27.91
N GLY A 97 23.23 -6.91 -27.91
CA GLY A 97 22.62 -5.95 -28.84
C GLY A 97 23.06 -6.15 -30.29
N ALA A 98 22.14 -5.90 -31.23
CA ALA A 98 22.42 -6.03 -32.67
C ALA A 98 23.58 -5.12 -33.12
N GLU A 99 23.60 -3.87 -32.66
CA GLU A 99 24.67 -2.91 -32.98
C GLU A 99 26.02 -3.28 -32.34
N GLN A 100 26.02 -3.84 -31.11
CA GLN A 100 27.23 -4.33 -30.46
C GLN A 100 27.86 -5.48 -31.28
N PHE A 101 27.05 -6.43 -31.74
CA PHE A 101 27.53 -7.52 -32.60
C PHE A 101 27.88 -7.07 -34.02
N HIS A 102 27.20 -6.05 -34.56
CA HIS A 102 27.58 -5.44 -35.82
C HIS A 102 28.97 -4.79 -35.73
N ALA A 103 29.29 -4.15 -34.61
CA ALA A 103 30.63 -3.62 -34.34
C ALA A 103 31.69 -4.74 -34.28
N LEU A 104 31.39 -5.86 -33.60
CA LEU A 104 32.28 -7.03 -33.57
C LEU A 104 32.49 -7.62 -34.98
N GLN A 105 31.42 -7.81 -35.76
CA GLN A 105 31.49 -8.29 -37.14
C GLN A 105 32.34 -7.37 -38.01
N SER A 106 32.13 -6.06 -37.92
CA SER A 106 32.86 -5.06 -38.69
C SER A 106 34.35 -5.04 -38.33
N TYR A 107 34.69 -5.20 -37.05
CA TYR A 107 36.08 -5.25 -36.60
C TYR A 107 36.79 -6.51 -37.08
N PHE A 108 36.14 -7.67 -37.00
CA PHE A 108 36.73 -8.97 -37.33
C PHE A 108 36.52 -9.43 -38.79
N GLU A 109 35.92 -8.62 -39.66
CA GLU A 109 35.59 -8.99 -41.05
C GLU A 109 36.79 -9.55 -41.83
N ASN A 110 37.99 -9.00 -41.60
CA ASN A 110 39.23 -9.40 -42.28
C ASN A 110 40.12 -10.33 -41.43
N SER A 111 39.65 -10.80 -40.28
CA SER A 111 40.40 -11.70 -39.40
C SER A 111 40.12 -13.15 -39.79
N PRO A 112 41.11 -13.91 -40.32
CA PRO A 112 40.87 -15.27 -40.80
C PRO A 112 40.55 -16.28 -39.68
N ASP A 113 40.89 -15.92 -38.44
CA ASP A 113 40.80 -16.80 -37.27
C ASP A 113 39.64 -16.44 -36.33
N VAL A 114 38.81 -15.44 -36.64
CA VAL A 114 37.64 -15.05 -35.82
C VAL A 114 36.35 -15.11 -36.62
N TYR A 115 35.39 -15.88 -36.14
CA TYR A 115 34.11 -16.12 -36.79
C TYR A 115 32.96 -15.61 -35.94
N VAL A 116 32.41 -14.44 -36.28
CA VAL A 116 31.23 -13.88 -35.59
C VAL A 116 29.93 -14.35 -36.26
N VAL A 117 29.05 -15.00 -35.50
CA VAL A 117 27.85 -15.68 -35.98
C VAL A 117 26.61 -15.12 -35.29
N THR A 118 25.77 -14.43 -36.06
CA THR A 118 24.52 -13.80 -35.61
C THR A 118 23.26 -14.49 -36.13
N GLU A 119 23.40 -15.43 -37.06
CA GLU A 119 22.30 -16.20 -37.66
C GLU A 119 22.63 -17.70 -37.67
N PRO A 120 21.62 -18.60 -37.68
CA PRO A 120 21.85 -20.04 -37.72
C PRO A 120 22.63 -20.47 -38.96
N LYS A 121 23.82 -21.03 -38.79
CA LYS A 121 24.66 -21.54 -39.89
C LYS A 121 25.67 -22.58 -39.41
N THR A 122 26.11 -23.43 -40.32
CA THR A 122 27.23 -24.35 -40.11
C THR A 122 28.48 -23.82 -40.80
N ILE A 123 29.58 -23.72 -40.06
CA ILE A 123 30.89 -23.30 -40.56
C ILE A 123 31.92 -24.41 -40.33
N GLN A 124 32.99 -24.41 -41.14
CA GLN A 124 34.11 -25.33 -40.96
C GLN A 124 35.31 -24.57 -40.41
N VAL A 125 35.74 -24.93 -39.20
CA VAL A 125 36.83 -24.27 -38.50
C VAL A 125 37.69 -25.35 -37.84
N ALA A 126 39.02 -25.20 -37.87
CA ALA A 126 39.97 -26.14 -37.29
C ALA A 126 39.75 -27.63 -37.70
N GLY A 127 39.23 -27.87 -38.92
CA GLY A 127 38.98 -29.22 -39.43
C GLY A 127 37.73 -29.92 -38.87
N ILE A 128 36.81 -29.20 -38.24
CA ILE A 128 35.52 -29.72 -37.75
C ILE A 128 34.34 -28.87 -38.24
N ASN A 129 33.12 -29.43 -38.16
CA ASN A 129 31.89 -28.67 -38.38
C ASN A 129 31.46 -28.00 -37.07
N VAL A 130 31.24 -26.69 -37.08
CA VAL A 130 30.63 -25.94 -35.99
C VAL A 130 29.30 -25.39 -36.47
N SER A 131 28.21 -25.95 -35.95
CA SER A 131 26.84 -25.48 -36.18
C SER A 131 26.48 -24.50 -35.07
N CYS A 132 26.16 -23.26 -35.43
CA CYS A 132 25.77 -22.25 -34.47
C CYS A 132 24.27 -22.00 -34.54
N LEU A 133 23.63 -21.93 -33.38
CA LEU A 133 22.23 -21.58 -33.20
C LEU A 133 22.14 -20.39 -32.21
N PRO A 134 22.23 -19.15 -32.72
CA PRO A 134 22.16 -17.94 -31.90
C PRO A 134 20.83 -17.82 -31.15
N GLY A 135 20.85 -17.05 -30.05
CA GLY A 135 19.64 -16.67 -29.33
C GLY A 135 18.74 -15.76 -30.18
N PHE A 136 17.43 -15.90 -30.02
CA PHE A 136 16.46 -15.24 -30.90
C PHE A 136 15.52 -14.30 -30.12
N ASP A 137 15.01 -13.27 -30.79
CA ASP A 137 14.08 -12.30 -30.22
C ASP A 137 12.63 -12.79 -30.36
N ARG A 138 11.97 -13.16 -29.26
CA ARG A 138 10.56 -13.57 -29.26
C ARG A 138 9.65 -12.52 -29.95
N GLY A 139 9.98 -11.23 -29.86
CA GLY A 139 9.26 -10.16 -30.54
C GLY A 139 9.29 -10.26 -32.07
N VAL A 140 10.43 -10.64 -32.65
CA VAL A 140 10.56 -10.86 -34.11
C VAL A 140 9.77 -12.09 -34.55
N PHE A 141 9.73 -13.14 -33.72
CA PHE A 141 8.99 -14.37 -34.02
C PHE A 141 7.48 -14.10 -34.07
N ARG A 142 6.97 -13.37 -33.08
CA ARG A 142 5.56 -12.95 -33.00
C ARG A 142 5.15 -12.07 -34.17
N ALA A 143 6.02 -11.17 -34.62
CA ALA A 143 5.74 -10.33 -35.79
C ALA A 143 5.55 -11.15 -37.08
N GLN A 144 6.22 -12.30 -37.20
CA GLN A 144 6.12 -13.20 -38.35
C GLN A 144 4.98 -14.23 -38.21
N HIS A 145 4.50 -14.50 -36.99
CA HIS A 145 3.42 -15.45 -36.70
C HIS A 145 2.28 -14.79 -35.89
N PRO A 146 1.55 -13.82 -36.46
CA PRO A 146 0.47 -13.14 -35.75
C PRO A 146 -0.68 -14.10 -35.45
N GLY A 147 -1.18 -14.09 -34.20
CA GLY A 147 -2.37 -14.83 -33.78
C GLY A 147 -2.13 -16.18 -33.06
N LEU A 148 -0.89 -16.52 -32.69
CA LEU A 148 -0.60 -17.66 -31.81
C LEU A 148 -0.80 -17.30 -30.33
N SER A 149 -1.46 -18.16 -29.56
CA SER A 149 -1.48 -18.09 -28.08
C SER A 149 -0.10 -18.42 -27.51
N LYS A 150 0.23 -17.98 -26.28
CA LYS A 150 1.59 -18.14 -25.70
C LYS A 150 2.04 -19.60 -25.60
N ASP A 151 1.14 -20.51 -25.23
CA ASP A 151 1.45 -21.95 -25.12
C ASP A 151 1.74 -22.54 -26.51
N ASN A 152 0.98 -22.11 -27.52
CA ASN A 152 1.24 -22.48 -28.91
C ASN A 152 2.50 -21.81 -29.47
N GLU A 153 2.83 -20.58 -29.06
CA GLU A 153 4.05 -19.88 -29.46
C GLU A 153 5.30 -20.63 -28.97
N CYS A 154 5.38 -20.99 -27.69
CA CYS A 154 6.52 -21.74 -27.14
C CYS A 154 6.66 -23.11 -27.79
N ARG A 155 5.54 -23.81 -28.00
CA ARG A 155 5.52 -25.13 -28.64
C ARG A 155 5.97 -25.06 -30.09
N VAL A 156 5.37 -24.17 -30.89
CA VAL A 156 5.73 -23.98 -32.30
C VAL A 156 7.19 -23.56 -32.42
N PHE A 157 7.65 -22.67 -31.53
CA PHE A 157 9.04 -22.23 -31.58
C PHE A 157 10.02 -23.36 -31.19
N THR A 158 9.70 -24.15 -30.17
CA THR A 158 10.45 -25.36 -29.81
C THR A 158 10.53 -26.36 -30.97
N GLU A 159 9.44 -26.54 -31.71
CA GLU A 159 9.39 -27.38 -32.92
C GLU A 159 10.29 -26.79 -34.05
N GLU A 160 10.25 -25.48 -34.28
CA GLU A 160 11.08 -24.81 -35.29
C GLU A 160 12.58 -24.86 -34.95
N ILE A 161 12.95 -24.58 -33.70
CA ILE A 161 14.32 -24.74 -33.20
C ILE A 161 14.79 -26.18 -33.43
N SER A 162 13.93 -27.16 -33.16
CA SER A 162 14.27 -28.57 -33.37
C SER A 162 14.52 -28.89 -34.85
N LYS A 163 13.71 -28.35 -35.77
CA LYS A 163 13.92 -28.47 -37.21
C LYS A 163 15.23 -27.81 -37.64
N ILE A 164 15.55 -26.63 -37.10
CA ILE A 164 16.80 -25.91 -37.41
C ILE A 164 18.00 -26.74 -36.98
N VAL A 165 18.01 -27.31 -35.76
CA VAL A 165 19.12 -28.16 -35.28
C VAL A 165 19.35 -29.36 -36.19
N LEU A 166 18.28 -30.07 -36.56
CA LEU A 166 18.39 -31.21 -37.49
C LEU A 166 18.86 -30.77 -38.88
N GLY A 167 18.40 -29.61 -39.35
CA GLY A 167 18.84 -29.01 -40.61
C GLY A 167 20.32 -28.60 -40.60
N LEU A 168 20.80 -27.99 -39.52
CA LEU A 168 22.21 -27.65 -39.32
C LEU A 168 23.08 -28.91 -39.31
N ARG A 169 22.62 -29.98 -38.64
CA ARG A 169 23.31 -31.26 -38.66
C ARG A 169 23.44 -31.83 -40.06
N ALA A 170 22.39 -31.73 -40.88
CA ALA A 170 22.40 -32.21 -42.27
C ALA A 170 23.37 -31.44 -43.19
N GLN A 171 23.73 -30.20 -42.83
CA GLN A 171 24.73 -29.39 -43.55
C GLN A 171 26.17 -29.78 -43.20
N CYS A 172 26.39 -30.56 -42.13
CA CYS A 172 27.72 -30.98 -41.72
C CYS A 172 28.36 -31.90 -42.77
N GLN A 173 29.63 -31.67 -43.07
CA GLN A 173 30.39 -32.56 -43.95
C GLN A 173 30.64 -33.92 -43.28
N ALA A 174 30.32 -34.98 -44.00
CA ALA A 174 30.53 -36.36 -43.53
C ALA A 174 32.02 -36.65 -43.28
N GLY A 175 32.32 -37.34 -42.17
CA GLY A 175 33.67 -37.76 -41.77
C GLY A 175 34.43 -36.77 -40.89
N LEU A 176 33.95 -35.54 -40.71
CA LEU A 176 34.48 -34.58 -39.74
C LEU A 176 33.68 -34.62 -38.44
N LYS A 177 34.32 -34.28 -37.32
CA LYS A 177 33.62 -34.07 -36.04
C LYS A 177 32.67 -32.88 -36.15
N SER A 178 31.66 -32.88 -35.29
CA SER A 178 30.55 -31.93 -35.34
C SER A 178 30.24 -31.39 -33.95
N VAL A 179 30.17 -30.07 -33.83
CA VAL A 179 29.86 -29.35 -32.58
C VAL A 179 28.65 -28.47 -32.81
N LEU A 180 27.70 -28.48 -31.89
CA LEU A 180 26.59 -27.53 -31.85
C LEU A 180 26.90 -26.47 -30.79
N MET A 181 26.92 -25.20 -31.17
CA MET A 181 26.83 -24.07 -30.25
C MET A 181 25.38 -23.59 -30.20
N ALA A 182 24.80 -23.50 -29.01
CA ALA A 182 23.42 -23.03 -28.85
C ALA A 182 23.22 -22.26 -27.54
N HIS A 183 22.26 -21.32 -27.54
CA HIS A 183 21.99 -20.44 -26.41
C HIS A 183 20.50 -20.51 -26.04
N TYR A 184 20.09 -21.65 -25.49
CA TYR A 184 18.70 -21.98 -25.15
C TYR A 184 18.66 -22.89 -23.92
N THR A 185 17.50 -23.00 -23.29
CA THR A 185 17.26 -23.94 -22.19
C THR A 185 17.02 -25.35 -22.71
N VAL A 186 17.64 -26.34 -22.06
CA VAL A 186 17.41 -27.77 -22.26
C VAL A 186 16.64 -28.29 -21.05
N PRO A 187 15.45 -28.89 -21.21
CA PRO A 187 14.68 -29.47 -20.12
C PRO A 187 15.52 -30.45 -19.30
N GLY A 188 15.45 -30.35 -17.97
CA GLY A 188 16.29 -31.15 -17.05
C GLY A 188 17.60 -30.49 -16.64
N CYS A 189 17.93 -29.29 -17.12
CA CYS A 189 19.03 -28.51 -16.57
C CYS A 189 18.67 -27.94 -15.17
N ASN A 190 19.70 -27.66 -14.37
CA ASN A 190 19.57 -26.96 -13.09
C ASN A 190 19.91 -25.48 -13.27
N THR A 191 19.03 -24.58 -12.85
CA THR A 191 19.35 -23.14 -12.89
C THR A 191 20.21 -22.67 -11.73
N GLU A 192 20.54 -21.38 -11.75
CA GLU A 192 21.21 -20.65 -10.68
C GLU A 192 20.54 -20.81 -9.32
N SER A 193 19.24 -21.08 -9.23
CA SER A 193 18.58 -21.33 -7.93
C SER A 193 18.75 -22.77 -7.43
N GLY A 194 19.35 -23.65 -8.23
CA GLY A 194 19.49 -25.08 -7.93
C GLY A 194 18.22 -25.90 -8.18
N GLN A 195 17.17 -25.29 -8.76
CA GLN A 195 15.95 -25.99 -9.16
C GLN A 195 16.14 -26.67 -10.51
N THR A 196 15.71 -27.92 -10.62
CA THR A 196 15.63 -28.64 -11.90
C THR A 196 14.42 -28.14 -12.67
N GLN A 197 14.67 -27.71 -13.89
CA GLN A 197 13.75 -26.89 -14.68
C GLN A 197 13.03 -27.73 -15.75
N PHE A 198 11.68 -27.69 -15.77
CA PHE A 198 10.82 -28.30 -16.80
C PHE A 198 10.06 -27.20 -17.56
N PHE A 199 10.62 -26.74 -18.69
CA PHE A 199 10.29 -25.42 -19.30
C PHE A 199 9.48 -25.45 -20.59
N SER A 200 9.05 -26.62 -21.07
CA SER A 200 8.43 -26.75 -22.39
C SER A 200 7.16 -25.90 -22.61
N GLN A 201 6.59 -25.30 -21.56
CA GLN A 201 5.42 -24.41 -21.62
C GLN A 201 5.74 -22.91 -21.46
N PHE A 202 6.90 -22.52 -20.91
CA PHE A 202 7.16 -21.12 -20.50
C PHE A 202 8.21 -20.40 -21.37
N GLU A 203 9.15 -21.14 -21.96
CA GLU A 203 10.13 -20.61 -22.91
C GLU A 203 10.42 -21.63 -24.02
N PRO A 204 10.96 -21.19 -25.17
CA PRO A 204 11.40 -22.09 -26.22
C PRO A 204 12.58 -22.92 -25.72
N VAL A 205 12.47 -24.24 -25.84
CA VAL A 205 13.47 -25.17 -25.33
C VAL A 205 14.11 -25.98 -26.45
N LEU A 206 15.32 -26.49 -26.20
CA LEU A 206 15.93 -27.55 -27.00
C LEU A 206 15.61 -28.90 -26.37
N MET A 207 14.75 -29.68 -27.03
CA MET A 207 14.33 -30.99 -26.53
C MET A 207 15.52 -31.97 -26.50
N PRO A 208 15.71 -32.73 -25.39
CA PRO A 208 16.76 -33.74 -25.30
C PRO A 208 16.75 -34.74 -26.46
N GLU A 209 15.56 -35.16 -26.87
CA GLU A 209 15.37 -36.11 -27.96
C GLU A 209 15.88 -35.57 -29.30
N THR A 210 15.73 -34.27 -29.54
CA THR A 210 16.24 -33.60 -30.74
C THR A 210 17.77 -33.61 -30.74
N LEU A 211 18.40 -33.27 -29.62
CA LEU A 211 19.86 -33.22 -29.48
C LEU A 211 20.48 -34.62 -29.66
N ASP A 212 19.90 -35.62 -29.01
CA ASP A 212 20.33 -37.02 -29.14
C ASP A 212 20.15 -37.53 -30.56
N THR A 213 19.03 -37.18 -31.23
CA THR A 213 18.77 -37.57 -32.63
C THR A 213 19.76 -36.89 -33.58
N ALA A 214 20.11 -35.63 -33.35
CA ALA A 214 21.08 -34.91 -34.18
C ALA A 214 22.50 -35.50 -34.04
N GLY A 215 22.85 -36.04 -32.88
CA GLY A 215 24.08 -36.80 -32.68
C GLY A 215 25.35 -35.99 -32.98
N PHE A 216 25.43 -34.78 -32.44
CA PHE A 216 26.67 -33.99 -32.42
C PHE A 216 27.69 -34.62 -31.46
N ASP A 217 28.99 -34.43 -31.73
CA ASP A 217 30.07 -34.96 -30.89
C ASP A 217 30.21 -34.17 -29.57
N LEU A 218 29.86 -32.88 -29.61
CA LEU A 218 29.78 -31.98 -28.46
C LEU A 218 28.63 -30.98 -28.69
N VAL A 219 27.85 -30.70 -27.63
CA VAL A 219 26.88 -29.60 -27.62
C VAL A 219 27.34 -28.60 -26.56
N ALA A 220 27.81 -27.45 -27.04
CA ALA A 220 28.34 -26.33 -26.28
C ALA A 220 27.24 -25.28 -26.04
N MET A 221 26.69 -25.26 -24.82
CA MET A 221 25.56 -24.42 -24.45
C MET A 221 25.99 -23.19 -23.64
N GLY A 222 25.39 -22.02 -23.94
CA GLY A 222 25.31 -20.84 -23.04
C GLY A 222 23.89 -20.67 -22.49
N HIS A 223 23.58 -19.55 -21.82
CA HIS A 223 22.28 -19.13 -21.26
C HIS A 223 22.07 -19.47 -19.79
N ILE A 224 22.51 -20.65 -19.37
CA ILE A 224 22.39 -21.09 -17.98
C ILE A 224 23.71 -20.84 -17.27
N HIS A 225 23.74 -19.89 -16.33
CA HIS A 225 24.97 -19.48 -15.65
C HIS A 225 25.56 -20.53 -14.71
N ARG A 226 24.85 -21.64 -14.46
CA ARG A 226 25.36 -22.78 -13.69
C ARG A 226 26.11 -23.78 -14.58
N PRO A 227 27.41 -24.03 -14.31
CA PRO A 227 28.16 -25.04 -15.05
C PRO A 227 27.62 -26.44 -14.77
N GLN A 228 27.32 -27.20 -15.83
CA GLN A 228 26.82 -28.57 -15.70
C GLN A 228 26.88 -29.34 -17.02
N GLN A 229 26.90 -30.67 -16.92
CA GLN A 229 26.51 -31.57 -18.00
C GLN A 229 25.02 -31.89 -17.84
N VAL A 230 24.25 -31.79 -18.92
CA VAL A 230 22.84 -32.17 -18.91
C VAL A 230 22.73 -33.69 -18.97
N GLU A 231 22.21 -34.33 -17.92
CA GLU A 231 22.18 -35.80 -17.82
C GLU A 231 21.28 -36.47 -18.86
N SER A 232 20.24 -35.78 -19.31
CA SER A 232 19.26 -36.30 -20.28
C SER A 232 19.77 -36.29 -21.73
N CYS A 233 20.95 -35.75 -22.00
CA CYS A 233 21.49 -35.58 -23.36
C CYS A 233 22.93 -36.05 -23.44
N ARG A 234 23.34 -36.60 -24.58
CA ARG A 234 24.74 -36.94 -24.81
C ARG A 234 25.60 -35.68 -24.96
N ASN A 235 26.74 -35.64 -24.25
CA ASN A 235 27.82 -34.64 -24.41
C ASN A 235 27.32 -33.18 -24.48
N THR A 236 26.29 -32.83 -23.71
CA THR A 236 25.70 -31.50 -23.68
C THR A 236 26.11 -30.77 -22.40
N PHE A 237 26.81 -29.64 -22.56
CA PHE A 237 27.42 -28.92 -21.45
C PHE A 237 27.01 -27.45 -21.47
N TYR A 238 26.51 -26.96 -20.34
CA TYR A 238 26.50 -25.53 -20.05
C TYR A 238 27.81 -25.18 -19.36
N CYS A 239 28.55 -24.23 -19.92
CA CYS A 239 29.79 -23.76 -19.27
C CYS A 239 29.52 -22.85 -18.07
N GLY A 240 28.33 -22.25 -17.98
CA GLY A 240 28.01 -21.27 -16.96
C GLY A 240 28.74 -19.94 -17.18
N ALA A 241 28.54 -19.03 -16.23
CA ALA A 241 29.14 -17.70 -16.28
C ALA A 241 30.59 -17.71 -15.77
N VAL A 242 31.41 -16.83 -16.35
CA VAL A 242 32.82 -16.64 -15.94
C VAL A 242 32.96 -15.87 -14.63
N ASN A 243 31.95 -15.09 -14.23
CA ASN A 243 31.92 -14.35 -12.97
C ASN A 243 30.58 -14.56 -12.24
N ALA A 244 30.58 -14.39 -10.92
CA ALA A 244 29.36 -14.37 -10.13
C ALA A 244 28.73 -12.97 -10.18
N MET A 245 27.44 -12.91 -10.45
CA MET A 245 26.67 -11.68 -10.65
C MET A 245 25.89 -11.32 -9.39
N ASN A 246 25.21 -12.29 -8.76
CA ASN A 246 24.30 -12.05 -7.64
C ASN A 246 24.31 -13.18 -6.58
N PHE A 247 23.52 -13.05 -5.51
CA PHE A 247 23.48 -14.02 -4.40
C PHE A 247 22.86 -15.39 -4.74
N ASN A 248 22.19 -15.57 -5.89
CA ASN A 248 21.79 -16.89 -6.36
C ASN A 248 23.01 -17.74 -6.75
N ASP A 249 24.13 -17.08 -7.06
CA ASP A 249 25.41 -17.71 -7.40
C ASP A 249 26.18 -18.19 -6.17
N GLU A 250 25.66 -17.96 -4.96
CA GLU A 250 26.29 -18.35 -3.71
C GLU A 250 26.58 -19.86 -3.68
N GLY A 251 27.85 -20.21 -3.43
CA GLY A 251 28.32 -21.60 -3.40
C GLY A 251 28.45 -22.27 -4.77
N GLN A 252 28.25 -21.54 -5.88
CA GLN A 252 28.41 -22.08 -7.23
C GLN A 252 29.80 -21.87 -7.79
N LEU A 253 30.22 -22.80 -8.65
CA LEU A 253 31.43 -22.64 -9.43
C LEU A 253 31.17 -21.71 -10.62
N ARG A 254 32.18 -20.92 -10.98
CA ARG A 254 32.19 -20.01 -12.13
C ARG A 254 33.43 -20.29 -12.95
N GLY A 255 33.34 -20.18 -14.28
CA GLY A 255 34.44 -20.56 -15.14
C GLY A 255 34.03 -21.00 -16.55
N PHE A 256 34.78 -21.94 -17.10
CA PHE A 256 34.65 -22.41 -18.49
C PHE A 256 35.11 -23.87 -18.62
N TYR A 257 34.83 -24.53 -19.74
CA TYR A 257 35.27 -25.91 -19.98
C TYR A 257 36.45 -26.00 -20.96
N LEU A 258 37.30 -27.00 -20.75
CA LEU A 258 38.21 -27.55 -21.74
C LEU A 258 37.75 -28.96 -22.11
N HIS A 259 37.27 -29.13 -23.33
CA HIS A 259 36.82 -30.42 -23.85
C HIS A 259 37.89 -31.04 -24.75
N ASP A 260 38.22 -32.32 -24.57
CA ASP A 260 39.06 -33.06 -25.50
C ASP A 260 38.23 -34.13 -26.22
N LEU A 261 37.90 -33.86 -27.48
CA LEU A 261 37.05 -34.74 -28.27
C LEU A 261 37.76 -36.02 -28.73
N ASP A 262 39.09 -36.13 -28.62
CA ASP A 262 39.81 -37.36 -28.99
C ASP A 262 39.80 -38.37 -27.86
N THR A 263 39.94 -37.89 -26.62
CA THR A 263 39.94 -38.71 -25.40
C THR A 263 38.54 -38.84 -24.77
N GLY A 264 37.61 -37.93 -25.11
CA GLY A 264 36.28 -37.87 -24.51
C GLY A 264 36.28 -37.26 -23.10
N THR A 265 37.33 -36.53 -22.72
CA THR A 265 37.43 -35.90 -21.40
C THR A 265 36.89 -34.46 -21.43
N HIS A 266 36.19 -34.06 -20.38
CA HIS A 266 35.64 -32.71 -20.23
C HIS A 266 36.06 -32.16 -18.86
N GLU A 267 36.91 -31.13 -18.84
CA GLU A 267 37.47 -30.54 -17.62
C GLU A 267 36.86 -29.15 -17.39
N PHE A 268 36.28 -28.90 -16.21
CA PHE A 268 35.80 -27.58 -15.83
C PHE A 268 36.90 -26.78 -15.12
N ILE A 269 37.17 -25.56 -15.58
CA ILE A 269 38.20 -24.69 -15.06
C ILE A 269 37.55 -23.52 -14.34
N THR A 270 37.78 -23.43 -13.03
CA THR A 270 37.22 -22.36 -12.20
C THR A 270 37.99 -21.07 -12.37
N THR A 271 37.28 -19.96 -12.62
CA THR A 271 37.83 -18.61 -12.64
C THR A 271 38.02 -18.05 -11.22
N PRO A 272 38.85 -17.01 -11.04
CA PRO A 272 39.01 -16.30 -9.76
C PRO A 272 37.80 -15.41 -9.43
N ALA A 273 36.58 -15.87 -9.70
CA ALA A 273 35.35 -15.13 -9.46
C ALA A 273 35.15 -14.85 -7.96
N ARG A 274 34.69 -13.64 -7.65
CA ARG A 274 34.45 -13.23 -6.27
C ARG A 274 33.25 -13.98 -5.72
N GLN A 275 33.40 -14.56 -4.53
CA GLN A 275 32.34 -15.35 -3.92
C GLN A 275 31.33 -14.47 -3.16
N PHE A 276 30.07 -14.92 -3.17
CA PHE A 276 29.00 -14.40 -2.34
C PHE A 276 28.89 -15.23 -1.05
N GLU A 277 28.53 -14.58 0.05
CA GLU A 277 28.30 -15.24 1.34
C GLU A 277 27.13 -14.59 2.08
N THR A 278 26.12 -15.39 2.41
CA THR A 278 24.99 -15.00 3.25
C THR A 278 25.26 -15.43 4.70
N ILE A 279 25.46 -14.47 5.58
CA ILE A 279 25.61 -14.72 7.02
C ILE A 279 24.25 -14.62 7.69
N ARG A 280 23.85 -15.69 8.39
CA ARG A 280 22.57 -15.74 9.10
C ARG A 280 22.78 -15.57 10.60
N PHE A 281 22.30 -14.45 11.13
CA PHE A 281 22.35 -14.13 12.55
C PHE A 281 21.08 -14.53 13.28
N THR A 282 21.25 -15.04 14.49
CA THR A 282 20.18 -15.41 15.41
C THR A 282 19.91 -14.30 16.43
N GLN A 283 18.87 -14.47 17.25
CA GLN A 283 18.57 -13.58 18.37
C GLN A 283 19.80 -13.35 19.26
N ALA A 284 20.55 -14.41 19.56
CA ALA A 284 21.74 -14.33 20.41
C ALA A 284 22.87 -13.52 19.78
N ASP A 285 23.08 -13.67 18.46
CA ASP A 285 24.09 -12.91 17.73
C ASP A 285 23.75 -11.40 17.75
N ILE A 286 22.47 -11.06 17.54
CA ILE A 286 22.00 -9.66 17.57
C ILE A 286 22.08 -9.06 18.98
N ASP A 287 21.68 -9.82 20.02
CA ASP A 287 21.79 -9.36 21.41
C ASP A 287 23.24 -9.17 21.82
N GLY A 288 24.14 -10.04 21.37
CA GLY A 288 25.59 -9.88 21.55
C GLY A 288 26.10 -8.57 20.95
N ILE A 289 25.72 -8.26 19.71
CA ILE A 289 26.08 -6.99 19.06
C ILE A 289 25.52 -5.78 19.83
N ASN A 290 24.24 -5.84 20.21
CA ASN A 290 23.56 -4.75 20.94
C ASN A 290 24.15 -4.49 22.32
N THR A 291 24.73 -5.50 22.96
CA THR A 291 25.38 -5.40 24.27
C THR A 291 26.86 -5.04 24.17
N GLY A 292 27.38 -4.81 22.96
CA GLY A 292 28.78 -4.43 22.71
C GLY A 292 29.76 -5.60 22.58
N ALA A 293 29.27 -6.85 22.52
CA ALA A 293 30.06 -8.06 22.35
C ALA A 293 30.26 -8.44 20.87
N ILE A 294 30.47 -7.45 19.99
CA ILE A 294 30.62 -7.69 18.54
C ILE A 294 31.87 -8.52 18.21
N GLU A 295 32.94 -8.40 19.00
CA GLU A 295 34.17 -9.19 18.85
C GLU A 295 33.89 -10.69 18.97
N ASP A 296 33.06 -11.08 19.94
CA ASP A 296 32.72 -12.49 20.17
C ASP A 296 31.86 -13.04 19.02
N VAL A 297 30.92 -12.24 18.51
CA VAL A 297 30.10 -12.62 17.35
C VAL A 297 30.96 -12.74 16.09
N ALA A 298 31.89 -11.80 15.88
CA ALA A 298 32.79 -11.79 14.74
C ALA A 298 33.67 -13.04 14.67
N VAL A 299 34.25 -13.48 15.80
CA VAL A 299 35.08 -14.70 15.86
C VAL A 299 34.34 -15.94 15.36
N HIS A 300 33.05 -16.04 15.63
CA HIS A 300 32.25 -17.22 15.26
C HIS A 300 31.60 -17.12 13.89
N ARG A 301 31.30 -15.90 13.41
CA ARG A 301 30.48 -15.70 12.21
C ARG A 301 31.24 -15.12 11.02
N PHE A 302 32.39 -14.48 11.22
CA PHE A 302 33.10 -13.75 10.16
C PHE A 302 34.34 -14.48 9.63
N SER A 303 34.60 -15.71 10.07
CA SER A 303 35.82 -16.45 9.69
C SER A 303 36.03 -16.61 8.16
N SER A 304 34.96 -16.55 7.36
CA SER A 304 34.98 -16.76 5.91
C SER A 304 34.74 -15.51 5.05
N VAL A 305 34.55 -14.32 5.64
CA VAL A 305 34.12 -13.11 4.91
C VAL A 305 35.19 -12.52 3.99
N LYS A 306 36.46 -12.84 4.22
CA LYS A 306 37.60 -12.17 3.61
C LYS A 306 37.57 -12.25 2.08
N GLY A 307 37.55 -11.09 1.42
CA GLY A 307 37.53 -10.94 -0.03
C GLY A 307 36.17 -11.19 -0.70
N LYS A 308 35.13 -11.51 0.08
CA LYS A 308 33.81 -11.90 -0.42
C LYS A 308 32.81 -10.75 -0.40
N ILE A 309 31.73 -10.93 -1.16
CA ILE A 309 30.55 -10.07 -1.13
C ILE A 309 29.60 -10.65 -0.09
N VAL A 310 29.31 -9.89 0.94
CA VAL A 310 28.60 -10.37 2.13
C VAL A 310 27.22 -9.76 2.20
N ARG A 311 26.22 -10.57 2.49
CA ARG A 311 24.91 -10.12 2.97
C ARG A 311 24.65 -10.71 4.33
N VAL A 312 24.17 -9.89 5.25
CA VAL A 312 23.72 -10.36 6.56
C VAL A 312 22.21 -10.44 6.56
N LEU A 313 21.70 -11.63 6.87
CA LEU A 313 20.30 -11.87 7.17
C LEU A 313 20.17 -12.16 8.66
N TYR A 314 19.24 -11.52 9.36
CA TYR A 314 19.13 -11.74 10.80
C TYR A 314 17.70 -11.96 11.28
N SER A 315 17.55 -12.86 12.25
CA SER A 315 16.29 -13.12 12.93
C SER A 315 16.38 -12.67 14.38
N CYS A 316 15.56 -11.72 14.80
CA CYS A 316 15.59 -11.21 16.18
C CYS A 316 14.26 -10.60 16.64
N SER A 317 14.13 -10.29 17.92
CA SER A 317 12.98 -9.63 18.51
C SER A 317 12.87 -8.18 18.05
N GLU A 318 11.67 -7.59 18.05
CA GLU A 318 11.50 -6.19 17.65
C GLU A 318 12.39 -5.22 18.46
N ARG A 319 12.54 -5.49 19.77
CA ARG A 319 13.43 -4.71 20.64
C ARG A 319 14.89 -4.81 20.19
N ALA A 320 15.36 -6.02 19.90
CA ALA A 320 16.72 -6.27 19.44
C ALA A 320 16.96 -5.70 18.03
N HIS A 321 15.94 -5.74 17.16
CA HIS A 321 15.96 -5.12 15.84
C HIS A 321 16.14 -3.60 15.92
N LYS A 322 15.36 -2.92 16.77
CA LYS A 322 15.45 -1.44 16.95
C LYS A 322 16.77 -1.00 17.56
N ALA A 323 17.40 -1.84 18.37
CA ALA A 323 18.68 -1.55 19.00
C ALA A 323 19.90 -1.82 18.09
N LEU A 324 19.73 -2.57 17.00
CA LEU A 324 20.84 -2.99 16.13
C LEU A 324 21.50 -1.80 15.43
N ASN A 325 22.74 -1.51 15.82
CA ASN A 325 23.58 -0.56 15.12
C ASN A 325 24.20 -1.21 13.86
N ARG A 326 23.49 -1.09 12.74
CA ARG A 326 23.92 -1.63 11.44
C ARG A 326 25.26 -1.06 10.96
N ALA A 327 25.55 0.20 11.25
CA ALA A 327 26.80 0.85 10.83
C ALA A 327 28.03 0.23 11.52
N VAL A 328 27.92 -0.11 12.80
CA VAL A 328 29.00 -0.79 13.55
C VAL A 328 29.21 -2.21 13.03
N LEU A 329 28.12 -2.92 12.72
CA LEU A 329 28.19 -4.26 12.13
C LEU A 329 28.84 -4.22 10.74
N GLU A 330 28.44 -3.25 9.91
CA GLU A 330 29.02 -3.03 8.59
C GLU A 330 30.51 -2.67 8.66
N GLU A 331 30.89 -1.73 9.51
CA GLU A 331 32.29 -1.34 9.73
C GLU A 331 33.13 -2.55 10.15
N ARG A 332 32.61 -3.40 11.05
CA ARG A 332 33.32 -4.61 11.48
C ARG A 332 33.50 -5.62 10.35
N LEU A 333 32.47 -5.85 9.53
CA LEU A 333 32.58 -6.76 8.38
C LEU A 333 33.68 -6.31 7.41
N TYR A 334 33.81 -5.00 7.17
CA TYR A 334 34.91 -4.45 6.38
C TYR A 334 36.27 -4.61 7.06
N GLN A 335 36.36 -4.41 8.39
CA GLN A 335 37.60 -4.65 9.15
C GLN A 335 38.07 -6.11 9.08
N ASP A 336 37.14 -7.06 9.07
CA ASP A 336 37.43 -8.50 8.91
C ASP A 336 37.65 -8.91 7.44
N GLY A 337 37.63 -7.93 6.54
CA GLY A 337 38.10 -8.06 5.16
C GLY A 337 37.02 -8.39 4.15
N ALA A 338 35.74 -8.20 4.46
CA ALA A 338 34.68 -8.24 3.45
C ALA A 338 35.02 -7.26 2.31
N PHE A 339 34.91 -7.71 1.06
CA PHE A 339 35.14 -6.82 -0.08
C PHE A 339 34.01 -5.81 -0.23
N TRP A 340 32.77 -6.27 -0.03
CA TRP A 340 31.58 -5.44 -0.09
C TRP A 340 30.48 -6.03 0.78
N VAL A 341 29.88 -5.20 1.64
CA VAL A 341 28.66 -5.55 2.37
C VAL A 341 27.48 -5.09 1.53
N SER A 342 26.80 -6.03 0.88
CA SER A 342 25.69 -5.73 -0.04
C SER A 342 24.45 -5.27 0.72
N SER A 343 24.10 -5.95 1.81
CA SER A 343 23.00 -5.53 2.69
C SER A 343 23.05 -6.20 4.07
N ILE A 344 22.37 -5.56 5.04
CA ILE A 344 22.16 -6.05 6.40
C ILE A 344 20.66 -5.96 6.68
N GLU A 345 19.96 -7.05 6.43
CA GLU A 345 18.49 -7.09 6.37
C GLU A 345 17.91 -8.08 7.37
N PRO A 346 16.75 -7.78 7.98
CA PRO A 346 16.05 -8.75 8.79
C PRO A 346 15.46 -9.86 7.91
N GLU A 347 15.68 -11.11 8.28
CA GLU A 347 14.98 -12.26 7.70
C GLU A 347 13.67 -12.55 8.45
N LYS A 348 13.69 -12.45 9.78
CA LYS A 348 12.49 -12.64 10.61
C LYS A 348 12.59 -11.78 11.87
N VAL A 349 11.80 -10.71 11.94
CA VAL A 349 11.64 -9.99 13.20
C VAL A 349 10.52 -10.64 14.00
N GLU A 350 10.87 -11.33 15.09
CA GLU A 350 9.89 -11.76 16.08
C GLU A 350 9.40 -10.52 16.82
N ILE A 351 8.41 -9.86 16.22
CA ILE A 351 7.51 -9.00 16.98
C ILE A 351 7.01 -9.90 18.09
N GLY A 352 7.37 -9.57 19.33
CA GLY A 352 7.01 -10.37 20.48
C GLY A 352 5.51 -10.55 20.41
N THR A 353 5.08 -11.73 19.99
CA THR A 353 3.71 -12.16 20.20
C THR A 353 3.68 -12.38 21.70
N ASN A 354 3.41 -11.29 22.41
CA ASN A 354 2.88 -11.36 23.74
C ASN A 354 1.68 -12.30 23.58
N LYS A 355 1.79 -13.53 24.08
CA LYS A 355 0.72 -14.53 24.03
C LYS A 355 -0.56 -14.06 24.75
N ASP A 356 -0.50 -12.87 25.34
CA ASP A 356 -1.54 -12.18 26.10
C ASP A 356 -2.02 -10.85 25.45
N GLU A 357 -1.64 -10.52 24.20
CA GLU A 357 -2.14 -9.31 23.54
C GLU A 357 -3.58 -9.46 23.03
N LEU A 358 -4.37 -8.41 23.25
CA LEU A 358 -5.71 -8.16 22.71
C LEU A 358 -5.73 -8.44 21.21
N SER A 359 -6.20 -9.62 20.82
CA SER A 359 -6.38 -9.99 19.41
C SER A 359 -7.87 -10.24 19.12
N GLU A 360 -8.26 -10.11 17.86
CA GLU A 360 -9.57 -10.55 17.36
C GLU A 360 -9.83 -12.04 17.64
N LYS A 361 -8.76 -12.85 17.80
CA LYS A 361 -8.83 -14.29 18.11
C LYS A 361 -9.14 -14.58 19.58
N THR A 362 -9.12 -13.56 20.44
CA THR A 362 -9.38 -13.70 21.88
C THR A 362 -10.86 -13.46 22.13
N ASP A 363 -11.49 -14.41 22.84
CA ASP A 363 -12.86 -14.30 23.36
C ASP A 363 -13.18 -12.87 23.85
N PRO A 364 -14.30 -12.23 23.42
CA PRO A 364 -14.65 -10.88 23.84
C PRO A 364 -14.59 -10.63 25.35
N GLU A 365 -14.86 -11.65 26.18
CA GLU A 365 -14.65 -11.58 27.63
C GLU A 365 -13.18 -11.39 28.02
N LYS A 366 -12.26 -12.11 27.38
CA LYS A 366 -10.80 -11.97 27.61
C LYS A 366 -10.29 -10.62 27.16
N ASN A 367 -10.78 -10.13 26.02
CA ASN A 367 -10.45 -8.79 25.55
C ASN A 367 -10.96 -7.71 26.53
N LEU A 368 -12.17 -7.87 27.05
CA LEU A 368 -12.68 -7.01 28.11
C LEU A 368 -11.82 -7.08 29.37
N LEU A 369 -11.45 -8.27 29.85
CA LEU A 369 -10.59 -8.44 31.02
C LEU A 369 -9.24 -7.71 30.86
N HIS A 370 -8.60 -7.84 29.70
CA HIS A 370 -7.33 -7.17 29.42
C HIS A 370 -7.48 -5.64 29.42
N TYR A 371 -8.54 -5.12 28.76
CA TYR A 371 -8.85 -3.70 28.76
C TYR A 371 -9.11 -3.14 30.17
N LEU A 372 -9.85 -3.87 31.00
CA LEU A 372 -10.13 -3.47 32.39
C LEU A 372 -8.86 -3.44 33.25
N LYS A 373 -7.94 -4.40 33.06
CA LYS A 373 -6.63 -4.41 33.73
C LYS A 373 -5.75 -3.24 33.29
N GLU A 374 -5.72 -2.93 32.00
CA GLU A 374 -4.96 -1.79 31.47
C GLU A 374 -5.49 -0.44 32.01
N LYS A 375 -6.81 -0.32 32.20
CA LYS A 375 -7.44 0.85 32.84
C LYS A 375 -7.27 0.90 34.37
N GLY A 376 -6.63 -0.10 34.98
CA GLY A 376 -6.34 -0.16 36.41
C GLY A 376 -7.56 -0.47 37.28
N ILE A 377 -8.58 -1.14 36.74
CA ILE A 377 -9.76 -1.56 37.53
C ILE A 377 -9.40 -2.75 38.43
N PRO A 378 -9.73 -2.73 39.73
CA PRO A 378 -9.47 -3.84 40.64
C PRO A 378 -10.14 -5.15 40.20
N ASP A 379 -9.48 -6.29 40.41
CA ASP A 379 -9.94 -7.61 39.94
C ASP A 379 -11.37 -7.95 40.39
N GLU A 380 -11.76 -7.58 41.61
CA GLU A 380 -13.12 -7.82 42.16
C GLU A 380 -14.19 -7.02 41.40
N GLN A 381 -13.88 -5.78 41.02
CA GLN A 381 -14.77 -4.94 40.22
C GLN A 381 -14.78 -5.39 38.74
N ALA A 382 -13.62 -5.81 38.21
CA ALA A 382 -13.50 -6.34 36.86
C ALA A 382 -14.34 -7.60 36.66
N ALA A 383 -14.35 -8.53 37.64
CA ALA A 383 -15.20 -9.72 37.61
C ALA A 383 -16.70 -9.37 37.54
N SER A 384 -17.15 -8.39 38.34
CA SER A 384 -18.55 -7.93 38.29
C SER A 384 -18.93 -7.28 36.96
N ILE A 385 -18.00 -6.57 36.33
CA ILE A 385 -18.21 -5.94 35.01
C ILE A 385 -18.32 -7.02 33.93
N ILE A 386 -17.48 -8.07 33.99
CA ILE A 386 -17.51 -9.20 33.04
C ILE A 386 -18.83 -9.99 33.16
N GLU A 387 -19.29 -10.27 34.38
CA GLU A 387 -20.59 -10.93 34.58
C GLU A 387 -21.76 -10.11 34.01
N ALA A 388 -21.70 -8.78 34.10
CA ALA A 388 -22.69 -7.90 33.47
C ALA A 388 -22.54 -7.81 31.94
N ALA A 389 -21.35 -8.10 31.40
CA ALA A 389 -21.05 -8.09 29.98
C ALA A 389 -21.52 -9.36 29.27
N ARG A 390 -21.49 -10.53 29.94
CA ARG A 390 -21.91 -11.83 29.38
C ARG A 390 -23.20 -11.80 28.56
N PRO A 391 -24.34 -11.34 29.10
CA PRO A 391 -25.58 -11.31 28.33
C PRO A 391 -25.51 -10.35 27.14
N ILE A 392 -24.73 -9.26 27.23
CA ILE A 392 -24.52 -8.31 26.12
C ILE A 392 -23.66 -8.95 25.03
N ILE A 393 -22.63 -9.71 25.41
CA ILE A 393 -21.74 -10.44 24.50
C ILE A 393 -22.52 -11.56 23.81
N GLU A 394 -23.29 -12.36 24.56
CA GLU A 394 -24.15 -13.42 24.01
C GLU A 394 -25.18 -12.85 23.02
N ASP A 395 -25.95 -11.81 23.41
CA ASP A 395 -26.95 -11.16 22.54
C ASP A 395 -26.31 -10.59 21.26
N ALA A 396 -25.13 -9.98 21.36
CA ALA A 396 -24.40 -9.44 20.21
C ALA A 396 -23.89 -10.55 19.28
N MET A 397 -23.41 -11.66 19.84
CA MET A 397 -22.91 -12.80 19.06
C MET A 397 -24.04 -13.59 18.39
N GLU A 398 -25.22 -13.70 19.02
CA GLU A 398 -26.40 -14.33 18.39
C GLU A 398 -27.01 -13.49 17.26
N GLY A 399 -26.95 -12.15 17.36
CA GLY A 399 -27.47 -11.22 16.36
C GLY A 399 -26.57 -11.03 15.13
N ASN A 400 -25.27 -11.34 15.24
CA ASN A 400 -24.29 -11.11 14.18
C ASN A 400 -24.30 -12.25 13.15
N MET A 401 -25.06 -12.10 12.06
CA MET A 401 -25.06 -13.06 10.94
C MET A 401 -23.70 -13.18 10.23
N ALA A 402 -22.81 -12.17 10.33
CA ALA A 402 -21.48 -12.23 9.71
C ALA A 402 -20.55 -13.24 10.40
N ALA A 403 -20.78 -13.54 11.67
CA ALA A 403 -20.03 -14.58 12.41
C ALA A 403 -20.46 -16.01 12.04
N ARG A 404 -21.56 -16.17 11.28
CA ARG A 404 -22.11 -17.49 10.91
C ARG A 404 -21.41 -18.12 9.71
N TYR A 405 -20.79 -17.30 8.85
CA TYR A 405 -20.09 -17.76 7.65
C TYR A 405 -18.60 -17.44 7.79
N THR A 406 -17.79 -18.48 7.86
CA THR A 406 -16.32 -18.38 7.96
C THR A 406 -15.68 -19.10 6.78
N GLY A 407 -14.64 -18.51 6.19
CA GLY A 407 -13.93 -19.09 5.05
C GLY A 407 -13.60 -18.05 3.99
N ALA A 408 -13.02 -18.49 2.87
CA ALA A 408 -12.69 -17.59 1.78
C ALA A 408 -13.92 -17.23 0.95
N PHE A 409 -14.15 -15.93 0.73
CA PHE A 409 -15.04 -15.36 -0.27
C PHE A 409 -14.42 -15.59 -1.65
N VAL A 410 -14.87 -16.63 -2.35
CA VAL A 410 -14.32 -17.02 -3.66
C VAL A 410 -15.37 -16.77 -4.74
N PRO A 411 -15.07 -15.99 -5.78
CA PRO A 411 -15.96 -15.82 -6.93
C PRO A 411 -16.08 -17.16 -7.68
N MET A 412 -17.31 -17.52 -8.07
CA MET A 412 -17.60 -18.76 -8.80
C MET A 412 -18.11 -18.48 -10.21
N ASP A 413 -19.14 -17.64 -10.36
CA ASP A 413 -19.73 -17.33 -11.67
C ASP A 413 -20.25 -15.89 -11.70
N ILE A 414 -20.17 -15.25 -12.87
CA ILE A 414 -20.85 -13.98 -13.14
C ILE A 414 -21.61 -14.07 -14.48
N SER A 415 -22.85 -13.61 -14.50
CA SER A 415 -23.65 -13.49 -15.71
C SER A 415 -24.34 -12.13 -15.79
N VAL A 416 -24.31 -11.54 -16.98
CA VAL A 416 -24.87 -10.20 -17.23
C VAL A 416 -25.79 -10.22 -18.45
N LYS A 417 -26.81 -9.38 -18.43
CA LYS A 417 -27.73 -9.15 -19.56
C LYS A 417 -28.03 -7.67 -19.72
N ASN A 418 -27.87 -7.14 -20.93
CA ASN A 418 -27.96 -5.72 -21.28
C ASN A 418 -27.14 -4.82 -20.33
N TYR A 419 -25.91 -5.24 -20.02
CA TYR A 419 -25.01 -4.55 -19.10
C TYR A 419 -23.90 -3.85 -19.89
N ARG A 420 -23.96 -2.53 -19.98
CA ARG A 420 -23.02 -1.67 -20.73
C ARG A 420 -22.78 -2.15 -22.16
N ASN A 421 -21.61 -2.74 -22.43
CA ASN A 421 -21.22 -3.23 -23.76
C ASN A 421 -21.65 -4.69 -24.01
N TYR A 422 -22.19 -5.38 -23.01
CA TYR A 422 -22.56 -6.79 -23.06
C TYR A 422 -24.07 -6.94 -23.29
N GLU A 423 -24.46 -7.70 -24.32
CA GLU A 423 -25.85 -8.08 -24.56
C GLU A 423 -26.30 -9.17 -23.60
N GLU A 424 -25.55 -10.27 -23.56
CA GLU A 424 -25.72 -11.41 -22.69
C GLU A 424 -24.37 -12.13 -22.64
N GLU A 425 -23.80 -12.29 -21.45
CA GLU A 425 -22.48 -12.91 -21.28
C GLU A 425 -22.37 -13.59 -19.91
N SER A 426 -21.62 -14.69 -19.82
CA SER A 426 -21.40 -15.43 -18.58
C SER A 426 -19.96 -15.92 -18.47
N PHE A 427 -19.39 -15.89 -17.27
CA PHE A 427 -18.01 -16.30 -17.02
C PHE A 427 -17.87 -17.08 -15.72
N ASP A 428 -17.19 -18.23 -15.80
CA ASP A 428 -16.88 -19.12 -14.68
C ASP A 428 -15.46 -18.85 -14.17
N PHE A 429 -15.34 -18.55 -12.87
CA PHE A 429 -14.08 -18.26 -12.19
C PHE A 429 -13.39 -19.50 -11.64
N THR A 430 -14.01 -20.69 -11.66
CA THR A 430 -13.57 -21.88 -10.92
C THR A 430 -12.11 -22.26 -11.23
N ASP A 431 -11.74 -22.28 -12.52
CA ASP A 431 -10.39 -22.67 -12.98
C ASP A 431 -9.37 -21.51 -13.03
N ILE A 432 -9.73 -20.33 -12.55
CA ILE A 432 -8.86 -19.14 -12.53
C ILE A 432 -8.09 -19.04 -11.21
N SER A 433 -6.79 -18.79 -11.26
CA SER A 433 -5.96 -18.58 -10.06
C SER A 433 -5.05 -17.36 -10.18
N PHE A 434 -4.28 -17.26 -11.26
CA PHE A 434 -3.36 -16.14 -11.51
C PHE A 434 -3.44 -15.76 -12.98
N CYS A 435 -4.26 -14.77 -13.32
CA CYS A 435 -4.67 -14.50 -14.70
C CYS A 435 -4.55 -13.04 -15.12
N THR A 436 -4.29 -12.80 -16.42
CA THR A 436 -4.43 -11.48 -17.05
C THR A 436 -5.74 -11.37 -17.83
N ILE A 437 -6.33 -10.18 -17.86
CA ILE A 437 -7.53 -9.88 -18.66
C ILE A 437 -7.12 -8.89 -19.77
N ASN A 438 -7.23 -9.35 -21.00
CA ASN A 438 -6.77 -8.72 -22.23
C ASN A 438 -7.94 -8.31 -23.12
N GLY A 439 -7.67 -7.44 -24.11
CA GLY A 439 -8.67 -6.91 -25.04
C GLY A 439 -8.40 -5.45 -25.38
N ILE A 440 -9.01 -4.92 -26.44
CA ILE A 440 -8.82 -3.52 -26.87
C ILE A 440 -9.30 -2.51 -25.80
N ASN A 441 -8.78 -1.28 -25.83
CA ASN A 441 -9.28 -0.21 -24.96
C ASN A 441 -10.77 0.04 -25.25
N GLY A 442 -11.59 0.09 -24.19
CA GLY A 442 -13.05 0.21 -24.33
C GLY A 442 -13.77 -1.10 -24.69
N ALA A 443 -13.09 -2.26 -24.68
CA ALA A 443 -13.73 -3.57 -24.86
C ALA A 443 -14.64 -3.97 -23.69
N GLY A 444 -14.64 -3.26 -22.56
CA GLY A 444 -15.47 -3.59 -21.39
C GLY A 444 -14.81 -4.53 -20.38
N LYS A 445 -13.47 -4.61 -20.33
CA LYS A 445 -12.69 -5.41 -19.37
C LYS A 445 -13.06 -5.15 -17.91
N SER A 446 -12.83 -3.92 -17.45
CA SER A 446 -13.17 -3.52 -16.07
C SER A 446 -14.68 -3.50 -15.83
N SER A 447 -15.50 -3.38 -16.89
CA SER A 447 -16.95 -3.40 -16.77
C SER A 447 -17.47 -4.77 -16.31
N LEU A 448 -16.99 -5.88 -16.87
CA LEU A 448 -17.46 -7.22 -16.47
C LEU A 448 -16.78 -7.71 -15.19
N PHE A 449 -15.45 -7.57 -15.10
CA PHE A 449 -14.66 -8.21 -14.05
C PHE A 449 -14.53 -7.41 -12.75
N MET A 450 -14.83 -6.11 -12.76
CA MET A 450 -14.82 -5.28 -11.55
C MET A 450 -16.20 -4.66 -11.30
N ASP A 451 -16.71 -3.91 -12.27
CA ASP A 451 -17.91 -3.09 -12.05
C ASP A 451 -19.18 -3.92 -11.93
N ALA A 452 -19.34 -5.00 -12.70
CA ALA A 452 -20.52 -5.85 -12.59
C ALA A 452 -20.61 -6.56 -11.22
N ILE A 453 -19.47 -6.96 -10.63
CA ILE A 453 -19.44 -7.52 -9.27
C ILE A 453 -19.87 -6.46 -8.25
N LEU A 454 -19.29 -5.25 -8.34
CA LEU A 454 -19.66 -4.10 -7.49
C LEU A 454 -21.14 -3.74 -7.61
N ASP A 455 -21.64 -3.62 -8.85
CA ASP A 455 -23.02 -3.24 -9.16
C ASP A 455 -24.01 -4.31 -8.71
N CYS A 456 -23.62 -5.59 -8.77
CA CYS A 456 -24.44 -6.70 -8.27
C CYS A 456 -24.57 -6.66 -6.75
N LEU A 457 -23.44 -6.53 -6.04
CA LEU A 457 -23.37 -6.64 -4.59
C LEU A 457 -23.85 -5.37 -3.87
N PHE A 458 -23.55 -4.18 -4.41
CA PHE A 458 -23.76 -2.90 -3.72
C PHE A 458 -24.58 -1.85 -4.52
N GLU A 459 -24.74 -2.02 -5.84
CA GLU A 459 -25.39 -1.05 -6.74
C GLU A 459 -24.74 0.35 -6.70
N GLU A 460 -23.43 0.40 -6.86
CA GLU A 460 -22.67 1.66 -6.94
C GLU A 460 -22.00 1.81 -8.32
N PRO A 461 -22.78 2.21 -9.36
CA PRO A 461 -22.22 2.37 -10.71
C PRO A 461 -21.19 3.50 -10.76
N ARG A 462 -20.12 3.29 -11.55
CA ARG A 462 -19.06 4.30 -11.78
C ARG A 462 -19.61 5.65 -12.27
N GLU A 463 -20.61 5.61 -13.14
CA GLU A 463 -21.36 6.78 -13.59
C GLU A 463 -22.57 6.90 -12.66
N GLY A 464 -22.62 7.93 -11.81
CA GLY A 464 -23.55 8.04 -10.68
C GLY A 464 -25.07 8.01 -10.97
N ASP A 465 -25.49 7.67 -12.19
CA ASP A 465 -26.87 7.32 -12.52
C ASP A 465 -27.11 5.81 -12.33
N LEU A 466 -28.08 5.46 -11.50
CA LEU A 466 -28.48 4.07 -11.22
C LEU A 466 -28.96 3.30 -12.46
N THR A 467 -29.34 3.98 -13.53
CA THR A 467 -29.70 3.37 -14.82
C THR A 467 -28.56 3.35 -15.84
N GLY A 468 -27.43 4.00 -15.53
CA GLY A 468 -26.30 4.20 -16.43
C GLY A 468 -25.57 2.93 -16.86
N TRP A 469 -25.73 1.81 -16.12
CA TRP A 469 -25.15 0.53 -16.52
C TRP A 469 -26.01 -0.26 -17.52
N ILE A 470 -27.27 0.11 -17.76
CA ILE A 470 -28.11 -0.56 -18.76
C ILE A 470 -27.64 -0.16 -20.16
N ARG A 471 -27.46 -1.14 -21.05
CA ARG A 471 -27.06 -0.92 -22.45
C ARG A 471 -27.91 0.16 -23.13
N ALA A 472 -27.25 1.09 -23.83
CA ALA A 472 -27.87 2.26 -24.46
C ALA A 472 -28.79 1.94 -25.66
N ASP A 473 -28.93 0.66 -26.05
CA ASP A 473 -29.77 0.21 -27.16
C ASP A 473 -31.27 0.50 -26.90
N GLU A 474 -31.99 0.95 -27.93
CA GLU A 474 -33.44 1.19 -27.88
C GLU A 474 -34.24 -0.07 -27.53
N LYS A 475 -33.72 -1.26 -27.86
CA LYS A 475 -34.36 -2.56 -27.54
C LYS A 475 -34.11 -3.03 -26.10
N ALA A 476 -33.12 -2.48 -25.41
CA ALA A 476 -32.79 -2.86 -24.03
C ALA A 476 -33.68 -2.10 -23.02
N HIS A 477 -34.82 -2.68 -22.66
CA HIS A 477 -35.75 -2.10 -21.66
C HIS A 477 -35.40 -2.44 -20.20
N SER A 478 -34.62 -3.49 -19.98
CA SER A 478 -34.15 -3.95 -18.67
C SER A 478 -32.78 -4.61 -18.76
N GLY A 479 -31.99 -4.50 -17.70
CA GLY A 479 -30.75 -5.23 -17.51
C GLY A 479 -30.77 -6.08 -16.24
N SER A 480 -29.93 -7.11 -16.21
CA SER A 480 -29.74 -7.97 -15.03
C SER A 480 -28.28 -8.36 -14.85
N ILE A 481 -27.88 -8.50 -13.59
CA ILE A 481 -26.55 -8.95 -13.18
C ILE A 481 -26.75 -10.05 -12.15
N CYS A 482 -26.12 -11.19 -12.35
CA CYS A 482 -26.14 -12.32 -11.43
C CYS A 482 -24.71 -12.69 -11.08
N PHE A 483 -24.41 -12.78 -9.80
CA PHE A 483 -23.08 -13.13 -9.29
C PHE A 483 -23.21 -14.24 -8.25
N THR A 484 -22.45 -15.33 -8.47
CA THR A 484 -22.39 -16.49 -7.59
C THR A 484 -21.01 -16.56 -6.95
N PHE A 485 -20.98 -16.71 -5.63
CA PHE A 485 -19.75 -16.81 -4.85
C PHE A 485 -19.90 -17.83 -3.72
N SER A 486 -18.78 -18.35 -3.22
CA SER A 486 -18.75 -19.22 -2.06
C SER A 486 -18.09 -18.54 -0.87
N ILE A 487 -18.54 -18.86 0.34
CA ILE A 487 -17.89 -18.51 1.61
C ILE A 487 -17.79 -19.80 2.43
N GLY A 488 -16.59 -20.37 2.50
CA GLY A 488 -16.39 -21.68 3.12
C GLY A 488 -17.17 -22.76 2.36
N GLU A 489 -18.08 -23.46 3.04
CA GLU A 489 -18.92 -24.51 2.44
C GLU A 489 -20.23 -23.98 1.83
N HIS A 490 -20.56 -22.70 2.06
CA HIS A 490 -21.82 -22.10 1.62
C HIS A 490 -21.67 -21.42 0.27
N VAL A 491 -22.64 -21.60 -0.63
CA VAL A 491 -22.67 -20.96 -1.95
C VAL A 491 -23.87 -20.02 -2.04
N PHE A 492 -23.61 -18.77 -2.38
CA PHE A 492 -24.61 -17.72 -2.51
C PHE A 492 -24.71 -17.23 -3.95
N ARG A 493 -25.92 -16.82 -4.33
CA ARG A 493 -26.21 -16.18 -5.60
C ARG A 493 -26.96 -14.90 -5.35
N VAL A 494 -26.42 -13.78 -5.84
CA VAL A 494 -27.08 -12.47 -5.84
C VAL A 494 -27.54 -12.18 -7.26
N THR A 495 -28.78 -11.75 -7.41
CA THR A 495 -29.34 -11.34 -8.70
C THR A 495 -29.98 -9.97 -8.56
N ARG A 496 -29.54 -9.02 -9.39
CA ARG A 496 -30.01 -7.64 -9.39
C ARG A 496 -30.54 -7.31 -10.78
N THR A 497 -31.74 -6.75 -10.85
CA THR A 497 -32.36 -6.35 -12.13
C THR A 497 -32.80 -4.91 -12.05
N ARG A 498 -32.69 -4.17 -13.16
CA ARG A 498 -33.20 -2.81 -13.24
C ARG A 498 -33.81 -2.55 -14.61
N THR A 499 -34.90 -1.79 -14.64
CA THR A 499 -35.56 -1.34 -15.87
C THR A 499 -35.20 0.11 -16.17
N LYS A 500 -35.26 0.53 -17.44
CA LYS A 500 -35.11 1.95 -17.82
C LYS A 500 -36.16 2.87 -17.17
N SER A 501 -37.27 2.31 -16.70
CA SER A 501 -38.29 3.02 -15.91
C SER A 501 -37.91 3.27 -14.44
N GLY A 502 -36.76 2.77 -13.99
CA GLY A 502 -36.26 2.92 -12.62
C GLY A 502 -36.69 1.84 -11.64
N LYS A 503 -37.59 0.91 -12.02
CA LYS A 503 -37.95 -0.25 -11.18
C LYS A 503 -36.76 -1.20 -11.05
N ALA A 504 -36.43 -1.58 -9.82
CA ALA A 504 -35.35 -2.51 -9.49
C ALA A 504 -35.88 -3.71 -8.70
N THR A 505 -35.20 -4.85 -8.82
CA THR A 505 -35.38 -6.02 -7.95
C THR A 505 -34.02 -6.53 -7.50
N LEU A 506 -33.97 -7.08 -6.30
CA LEU A 506 -32.77 -7.62 -5.67
C LEU A 506 -33.14 -8.94 -5.01
N ASN A 507 -32.39 -10.00 -5.33
CA ASN A 507 -32.55 -11.31 -4.74
C ASN A 507 -31.20 -11.83 -4.25
N ILE A 508 -31.19 -12.50 -3.10
CA ILE A 508 -30.09 -13.33 -2.62
C ILE A 508 -30.63 -14.73 -2.32
N SER A 509 -29.97 -15.75 -2.84
CA SER A 509 -30.30 -17.16 -2.61
C SER A 509 -29.07 -17.94 -2.14
N GLU A 510 -29.28 -18.97 -1.33
CA GLU A 510 -28.24 -19.86 -0.79
C GLU A 510 -28.47 -21.30 -1.32
N ALA A 511 -27.41 -21.98 -1.76
CA ALA A 511 -27.49 -23.38 -2.15
C ALA A 511 -27.44 -24.29 -0.92
N VAL A 512 -28.54 -25.01 -0.65
CA VAL A 512 -28.64 -25.95 0.46
C VAL A 512 -29.12 -27.29 -0.08
N ASN A 513 -28.33 -28.36 0.11
CA ASN A 513 -28.60 -29.71 -0.43
C ASN A 513 -28.81 -29.75 -1.96
N GLY A 514 -28.16 -28.84 -2.71
CA GLY A 514 -28.28 -28.76 -4.17
C GLY A 514 -29.49 -27.98 -4.69
N GLU A 515 -30.34 -27.42 -3.80
CA GLU A 515 -31.44 -26.53 -4.17
C GLU A 515 -31.19 -25.09 -3.71
N TRP A 516 -31.62 -24.11 -4.50
CA TRP A 516 -31.52 -22.69 -4.16
C TRP A 516 -32.67 -22.28 -3.24
N GLN A 517 -32.33 -21.84 -2.04
CA GLN A 517 -33.28 -21.28 -1.08
C GLN A 517 -33.18 -19.76 -1.06
N ASP A 518 -34.32 -19.08 -1.23
CA ASP A 518 -34.39 -17.61 -1.15
C ASP A 518 -34.11 -17.13 0.28
N ARG A 519 -33.22 -16.14 0.39
CA ARG A 519 -32.82 -15.47 1.64
C ARG A 519 -33.18 -13.97 1.62
N SER A 520 -33.91 -13.53 0.61
CA SER A 520 -34.31 -12.13 0.43
C SER A 520 -35.36 -11.67 1.45
N ARG A 521 -35.47 -10.36 1.64
CA ARG A 521 -36.48 -9.70 2.51
C ARG A 521 -37.50 -8.96 1.65
N GLU A 522 -38.62 -8.56 2.24
CA GLU A 522 -39.70 -7.85 1.52
C GLU A 522 -39.24 -6.53 0.89
N LYS A 523 -38.29 -5.82 1.52
CA LYS A 523 -37.74 -4.55 1.01
C LYS A 523 -36.34 -4.76 0.47
N ILE A 524 -36.03 -4.05 -0.62
CA ILE A 524 -34.68 -4.02 -1.23
C ILE A 524 -33.64 -3.58 -0.20
N LYS A 525 -33.93 -2.55 0.62
CA LYS A 525 -33.02 -2.07 1.67
C LYS A 525 -32.67 -3.15 2.69
N ASP A 526 -33.66 -3.95 3.10
CA ASP A 526 -33.46 -5.01 4.08
C ASP A 526 -32.70 -6.20 3.44
N THR A 527 -32.95 -6.48 2.16
CA THR A 527 -32.20 -7.49 1.38
C THR A 527 -30.74 -7.08 1.15
N GLN A 528 -30.49 -5.80 0.89
CA GLN A 528 -29.14 -5.23 0.77
C GLN A 528 -28.35 -5.43 2.08
N GLY A 529 -28.99 -5.18 3.23
CA GLY A 529 -28.39 -5.47 4.53
C GLY A 529 -28.07 -6.95 4.75
N VAL A 530 -28.86 -7.88 4.18
CA VAL A 530 -28.52 -9.32 4.21
C VAL A 530 -27.26 -9.61 3.40
N ILE A 531 -27.11 -9.01 2.21
CA ILE A 531 -25.92 -9.18 1.36
C ILE A 531 -24.67 -8.66 2.09
N GLU A 532 -24.72 -7.44 2.62
CA GLU A 532 -23.61 -6.83 3.37
C GLU A 532 -23.23 -7.66 4.61
N ASN A 533 -24.22 -8.21 5.33
CA ASN A 533 -23.97 -9.08 6.47
C ASN A 533 -23.39 -10.46 6.07
N VAL A 534 -23.77 -11.02 4.92
CA VAL A 534 -23.22 -12.29 4.41
C VAL A 534 -21.76 -12.12 3.98
N ILE A 535 -21.42 -11.01 3.34
CA ILE A 535 -20.06 -10.72 2.87
C ILE A 535 -19.18 -10.18 4.02
N GLY A 536 -19.80 -9.57 5.03
CA GLY A 536 -19.14 -9.05 6.23
C GLY A 536 -18.33 -7.78 5.99
N MET A 537 -18.58 -7.05 4.89
CA MET A 537 -17.90 -5.79 4.59
C MET A 537 -18.77 -4.87 3.72
N ASP A 538 -18.58 -3.56 3.89
CA ASP A 538 -19.25 -2.53 3.07
C ASP A 538 -18.56 -2.33 1.70
N SER A 539 -19.20 -1.55 0.81
CA SER A 539 -18.68 -1.25 -0.53
C SER A 539 -17.30 -0.59 -0.49
N LEU A 540 -17.06 0.33 0.46
CA LEU A 540 -15.79 1.06 0.56
C LEU A 540 -14.64 0.12 0.94
N THR A 541 -14.87 -0.78 1.88
CA THR A 541 -13.94 -1.81 2.33
C THR A 541 -13.69 -2.83 1.24
N PHE A 542 -14.75 -3.26 0.53
CA PHE A 542 -14.62 -4.17 -0.61
C PHE A 542 -13.74 -3.56 -1.72
N ARG A 543 -13.98 -2.30 -2.11
CA ARG A 543 -13.14 -1.58 -3.08
C ARG A 543 -11.70 -1.45 -2.62
N SER A 544 -11.49 -1.11 -1.35
CA SER A 544 -10.15 -0.85 -0.82
C SER A 544 -9.26 -2.10 -0.72
N CYS A 545 -9.86 -3.30 -0.68
CA CYS A 545 -9.12 -4.55 -0.47
C CYS A 545 -9.19 -5.54 -1.64
N ALA A 546 -10.31 -5.61 -2.37
CA ALA A 546 -10.53 -6.59 -3.43
C ALA A 546 -10.34 -6.03 -4.84
N LEU A 547 -10.48 -4.72 -5.03
CA LEU A 547 -10.52 -4.07 -6.36
C LEU A 547 -9.55 -2.89 -6.45
N ILE A 548 -8.39 -3.11 -7.05
CA ILE A 548 -7.42 -2.05 -7.31
C ILE A 548 -7.73 -1.44 -8.69
N MET A 549 -8.46 -0.33 -8.75
CA MET A 549 -8.87 0.31 -10.02
C MET A 549 -7.90 1.40 -10.50
N GLN A 550 -7.84 1.62 -11.82
CA GLN A 550 -7.11 2.72 -12.44
C GLN A 550 -7.60 4.08 -11.85
N ASP A 551 -6.67 4.94 -11.47
CA ASP A 551 -6.87 6.23 -10.77
C ASP A 551 -7.36 6.16 -9.31
N GLN A 552 -7.60 4.97 -8.74
CA GLN A 552 -8.12 4.81 -7.37
C GLN A 552 -7.16 4.08 -6.41
N TYR A 553 -5.91 3.83 -6.80
CA TYR A 553 -4.88 3.17 -5.98
C TYR A 553 -4.76 3.72 -4.56
N GLY A 554 -5.00 5.02 -4.40
CA GLY A 554 -4.88 5.73 -3.13
C GLY A 554 -6.13 5.74 -2.27
N LEU A 555 -7.22 5.02 -2.58
CA LEU A 555 -8.51 5.19 -1.87
C LEU A 555 -8.38 5.12 -0.34
N PHE A 556 -7.63 4.13 0.15
CA PHE A 556 -7.33 3.98 1.57
C PHE A 556 -6.41 5.10 2.11
N LEU A 557 -5.35 5.48 1.39
CA LEU A 557 -4.44 6.55 1.82
C LEU A 557 -4.99 7.97 1.63
N GLN A 558 -6.05 8.14 0.84
CA GLN A 558 -6.73 9.42 0.62
C GLN A 558 -7.95 9.59 1.54
N ALA A 559 -8.47 8.48 2.09
CA ALA A 559 -9.53 8.50 3.10
C ALA A 559 -9.14 9.35 4.31
N SER A 560 -10.14 9.95 4.98
CA SER A 560 -9.91 10.72 6.20
C SER A 560 -9.31 9.84 7.31
N LYS A 561 -8.70 10.47 8.32
CA LYS A 561 -8.05 9.70 9.39
C LYS A 561 -9.05 8.85 10.18
N GLU A 562 -10.32 9.28 10.28
CA GLU A 562 -11.42 8.51 10.87
C GLU A 562 -11.88 7.37 9.95
N ASP A 563 -12.03 7.63 8.64
CA ASP A 563 -12.47 6.60 7.68
C ASP A 563 -11.46 5.45 7.58
N ARG A 564 -10.15 5.74 7.63
CA ARG A 564 -9.11 4.69 7.66
C ARG A 564 -9.23 3.76 8.86
N MET A 565 -9.58 4.31 10.02
CA MET A 565 -9.79 3.53 11.25
C MET A 565 -11.02 2.63 11.11
N THR A 566 -12.09 3.15 10.51
CA THR A 566 -13.32 2.40 10.23
C THR A 566 -13.08 1.26 9.23
N ILE A 567 -12.34 1.53 8.15
CA ILE A 567 -11.96 0.52 7.15
C ILE A 567 -11.15 -0.61 7.80
N LEU A 568 -10.14 -0.28 8.63
CA LEU A 568 -9.36 -1.29 9.36
C LEU A 568 -10.21 -2.06 10.37
N GLY A 569 -11.13 -1.40 11.09
CA GLY A 569 -12.06 -2.05 12.00
C GLY A 569 -12.97 -3.07 11.31
N ASN A 570 -13.48 -2.71 10.12
CA ASN A 570 -14.29 -3.60 9.29
C ASN A 570 -13.48 -4.76 8.71
N ILE A 571 -12.23 -4.52 8.28
CA ILE A 571 -11.32 -5.58 7.79
C ILE A 571 -11.01 -6.61 8.87
N LEU A 572 -10.80 -6.14 10.10
CA LEU A 572 -10.48 -6.96 11.28
C LEU A 572 -11.73 -7.51 11.99
N GLY A 573 -12.90 -7.54 11.35
CA GLY A 573 -14.11 -8.13 11.93
C GLY A 573 -14.62 -7.49 13.23
N LEU A 574 -14.20 -6.27 13.56
CA LEU A 574 -14.48 -5.63 14.86
C LEU A 574 -15.90 -5.06 14.99
N GLY A 575 -16.75 -5.21 13.96
CA GLY A 575 -18.14 -4.75 13.96
C GLY A 575 -18.99 -5.32 15.10
N VAL A 576 -18.65 -6.52 15.60
CA VAL A 576 -19.32 -7.13 16.76
C VAL A 576 -19.24 -6.23 18.02
N TYR A 577 -18.16 -5.47 18.17
CA TYR A 577 -18.01 -4.54 19.30
C TYR A 577 -18.93 -3.32 19.17
N GLU A 578 -19.29 -2.90 17.96
CA GLU A 578 -20.26 -1.83 17.75
C GLU A 578 -21.67 -2.26 18.21
N ASP A 579 -22.05 -3.51 17.92
CA ASP A 579 -23.28 -4.10 18.40
C ASP A 579 -23.29 -4.23 19.93
N MET A 580 -22.20 -4.71 20.53
CA MET A 580 -22.05 -4.75 21.99
C MET A 580 -22.13 -3.35 22.62
N ALA A 581 -21.52 -2.33 22.01
CA ALA A 581 -21.58 -0.95 22.48
C ALA A 581 -23.00 -0.37 22.41
N LYS A 582 -23.75 -0.72 21.34
CA LYS A 582 -25.15 -0.34 21.17
C LYS A 582 -26.05 -0.99 22.21
N LEU A 583 -25.92 -2.30 22.42
CA LEU A 583 -26.66 -3.03 23.45
C LEU A 583 -26.34 -2.49 24.86
N ALA A 584 -25.07 -2.21 25.15
CA ALA A 584 -24.68 -1.58 26.42
C ALA A 584 -25.30 -0.17 26.58
N LYS A 585 -25.35 0.63 25.51
CA LYS A 585 -26.00 1.95 25.51
C LYS A 585 -27.51 1.85 25.77
N ASP A 586 -28.18 0.86 25.21
CA ASP A 586 -29.61 0.62 25.43
C ASP A 586 -29.86 0.24 26.90
N LYS A 587 -29.03 -0.66 27.47
CA LYS A 587 -29.08 -0.99 28.91
C LYS A 587 -28.84 0.22 29.82
N VAL A 588 -27.92 1.13 29.48
CA VAL A 588 -27.72 2.40 30.20
C VAL A 588 -28.98 3.26 30.16
N THR A 589 -29.62 3.36 28.99
CA THR A 589 -30.80 4.19 28.77
C THR A 589 -31.99 3.66 29.58
N ASP A 590 -32.22 2.35 29.54
CA ASP A 590 -33.28 1.67 30.31
C ASP A 590 -33.04 1.81 31.82
N THR A 591 -31.82 1.55 32.29
CA THR A 591 -31.49 1.66 33.72
C THR A 591 -31.64 3.10 34.22
N ASN A 592 -31.25 4.11 33.43
CA ASN A 592 -31.43 5.51 33.78
C ASN A 592 -32.90 5.94 33.80
N ARG A 593 -33.72 5.38 32.91
CA ARG A 593 -35.18 5.58 32.94
C ARG A 593 -35.79 5.01 34.23
N GLU A 594 -35.38 3.82 34.66
CA GLU A 594 -35.81 3.25 35.94
C GLU A 594 -35.35 4.08 37.14
N ILE A 595 -34.10 4.57 37.13
CA ILE A 595 -33.59 5.48 38.18
C ILE A 595 -34.44 6.74 38.25
N ALA A 596 -34.80 7.35 37.12
CA ALA A 596 -35.64 8.54 37.09
C ALA A 596 -37.04 8.29 37.66
N GLN A 597 -37.66 7.16 37.32
CA GLN A 597 -38.96 6.75 37.87
C GLN A 597 -38.89 6.56 39.39
N LYS A 598 -37.87 5.86 39.89
CA LYS A 598 -37.68 5.60 41.33
C LYS A 598 -37.34 6.88 42.10
N LYS A 599 -36.51 7.77 41.53
CA LYS A 599 -36.25 9.09 42.10
C LYS A 599 -37.50 9.95 42.16
N ALA A 600 -38.36 9.93 41.14
CA ALA A 600 -39.64 10.64 41.17
C ALA A 600 -40.57 10.11 42.29
N VAL A 601 -40.57 8.80 42.55
CA VAL A 601 -41.28 8.20 43.70
C VAL A 601 -40.70 8.69 45.03
N ILE A 602 -39.37 8.74 45.17
CA ILE A 602 -38.71 9.31 46.37
C ILE A 602 -39.08 10.77 46.54
N THR A 603 -39.03 11.58 45.48
CA THR A 603 -39.42 12.99 45.51
C THR A 603 -40.87 13.15 45.94
N ASN A 604 -41.80 12.36 45.39
CA ASN A 604 -43.22 12.40 45.77
C ASN A 604 -43.44 12.00 47.24
N LEU A 605 -42.77 10.94 47.71
CA LEU A 605 -42.81 10.52 49.12
C LEU A 605 -42.15 11.54 50.05
N SER A 606 -41.16 12.30 49.57
CA SER A 606 -40.48 13.36 50.33
C SER A 606 -41.22 14.70 50.32
N GLU A 607 -41.89 15.08 49.22
CA GLU A 607 -42.68 16.32 49.12
C GLU A 607 -43.98 16.21 49.92
N ASN A 608 -44.58 15.02 49.98
CA ASN A 608 -45.68 14.72 50.90
C ASN A 608 -45.23 14.63 52.37
N GLY A 609 -43.92 14.70 52.64
CA GLY A 609 -43.35 14.46 53.95
C GLY A 609 -42.33 15.51 54.41
N ARG A 610 -42.80 16.57 55.09
CA ARG A 610 -42.00 17.33 56.08
C ARG A 610 -41.65 16.48 57.32
N ILE A 611 -41.24 15.23 57.12
CA ILE A 611 -41.23 14.16 58.14
C ILE A 611 -39.97 14.22 59.01
N ALA A 612 -38.86 14.78 58.52
CA ALA A 612 -37.63 14.87 59.31
C ALA A 612 -37.66 16.00 60.36
N GLU A 613 -38.28 17.14 60.07
CA GLU A 613 -38.29 18.30 60.98
C GLU A 613 -39.30 18.18 62.13
N HIS A 614 -40.25 17.23 62.07
CA HIS A 614 -41.28 17.06 63.11
C HIS A 614 -41.17 15.74 63.89
N HIS A 615 -40.31 14.80 63.50
CA HIS A 615 -40.17 13.51 64.20
C HIS A 615 -39.69 13.68 65.65
N GLN A 616 -38.68 14.53 65.87
CA GLN A 616 -38.18 14.83 67.22
C GLN A 616 -39.21 15.62 68.04
N SER A 617 -39.90 16.56 67.41
CA SER A 617 -40.97 17.36 68.03
C SER A 617 -42.16 16.48 68.48
N ILE A 618 -42.56 15.49 67.68
CA ILE A 618 -43.61 14.53 68.03
C ILE A 618 -43.16 13.62 69.18
N MET A 619 -41.91 13.15 69.18
CA MET A 619 -41.37 12.36 70.31
C MET A 619 -41.32 13.17 71.62
N ASP A 620 -40.94 14.45 71.56
CA ASP A 620 -40.90 15.32 72.73
C ASP A 620 -42.32 15.57 73.28
N VAL A 621 -43.32 15.73 72.40
CA VAL A 621 -44.74 15.86 72.78
C VAL A 621 -45.30 14.57 73.38
N ILE A 622 -44.96 13.38 72.83
CA ILE A 622 -45.37 12.09 73.39
C ILE A 622 -44.78 11.90 74.80
N ASN A 623 -43.49 12.15 74.98
CA ASN A 623 -42.83 12.05 76.29
C ASN A 623 -43.48 12.99 77.34
N GLN A 624 -43.85 14.21 76.94
CA GLN A 624 -44.53 15.15 77.83
C GLN A 624 -45.95 14.68 78.19
N LEU A 625 -46.70 14.16 77.22
CA LEU A 625 -48.07 13.63 77.44
C LEU A 625 -48.08 12.37 78.32
N GLU A 626 -47.03 11.53 78.26
CA GLU A 626 -46.88 10.37 79.14
C GLU A 626 -46.64 10.76 80.61
N ILE A 627 -45.80 11.79 80.84
CA ILE A 627 -45.56 12.35 82.17
C ILE A 627 -46.85 12.95 82.75
N ASP A 628 -47.60 13.69 81.94
CA ASP A 628 -48.86 14.33 82.35
C ASP A 628 -49.99 13.29 82.62
N SER A 629 -50.04 12.20 81.84
CA SER A 629 -50.99 11.09 82.04
C SER A 629 -50.68 10.30 83.33
N ALA A 630 -49.40 10.10 83.66
CA ALA A 630 -48.99 9.44 84.90
C ALA A 630 -49.34 10.25 86.16
N SER A 631 -49.23 11.59 86.09
CA SER A 631 -49.61 12.50 87.16
C SER A 631 -51.13 12.50 87.42
N ALA A 632 -51.93 12.62 86.36
CA ALA A 632 -53.40 12.64 86.46
C ALA A 632 -53.99 11.31 86.98
N LYS A 633 -53.34 10.16 86.72
CA LYS A 633 -53.74 8.85 87.26
C LYS A 633 -53.67 8.79 88.78
N LYS A 634 -52.70 9.48 89.40
CA LYS A 634 -52.49 9.48 90.85
C LYS A 634 -53.54 10.33 91.57
N GLU A 635 -53.98 11.43 90.96
CA GLU A 635 -55.05 12.30 91.47
C GLU A 635 -56.44 11.62 91.43
N LEU A 636 -56.66 10.73 90.45
CA LEU A 636 -57.93 10.01 90.26
C LEU A 636 -58.23 9.00 91.38
N ASP A 637 -57.21 8.32 91.91
CA ASP A 637 -57.34 7.31 92.97
C ASP A 637 -57.76 7.92 94.32
N GLU A 638 -57.35 9.15 94.61
CA GLU A 638 -57.70 9.85 95.85
C GLU A 638 -59.13 10.42 95.83
N ALA A 639 -59.60 10.86 94.67
CA ALA A 639 -60.96 11.38 94.48
C ALA A 639 -62.03 10.26 94.57
N THR A 640 -61.69 9.05 94.11
CA THR A 640 -62.63 7.92 94.02
C THR A 640 -63.08 7.39 95.40
N LYS A 641 -62.23 7.46 96.43
CA LYS A 641 -62.58 7.02 97.80
C LYS A 641 -63.63 7.90 98.51
N ARG A 642 -63.76 9.18 98.13
CA ARG A 642 -64.74 10.12 98.74
C ARG A 642 -66.14 9.97 98.13
N LYS A 643 -66.21 9.54 96.87
CA LYS A 643 -67.45 9.32 96.11
C LYS A 643 -68.32 8.19 96.68
N ASP A 644 -67.73 7.11 97.15
CA ASP A 644 -68.48 5.87 97.45
C ASP A 644 -69.36 5.94 98.72
N ALA A 645 -69.12 6.90 99.63
CA ALA A 645 -69.90 7.07 100.86
C ALA A 645 -71.26 7.79 100.68
N GLU A 646 -71.38 8.69 99.68
CA GLU A 646 -72.56 9.53 99.47
C GLU A 646 -73.57 8.93 98.46
N ILE A 647 -73.16 7.92 97.67
CA ILE A 647 -74.00 7.32 96.62
C ILE A 647 -75.10 6.39 97.16
N LEU A 648 -74.93 5.79 98.35
CA LEU A 648 -75.89 4.83 98.92
C LEU A 648 -77.27 5.46 99.23
N LYS A 649 -77.32 6.78 99.46
CA LYS A 649 -78.56 7.51 99.81
C LYS A 649 -79.33 8.07 98.61
N LEU A 650 -78.72 8.13 97.42
CA LEU A 650 -79.32 8.71 96.21
C LEU A 650 -79.98 7.65 95.30
N ALA A 651 -79.73 6.36 95.53
CA ALA A 651 -80.20 5.27 94.68
C ALA A 651 -81.74 5.10 94.67
N GLN A 652 -82.45 5.55 95.71
CA GLN A 652 -83.92 5.43 95.81
C GLN A 652 -84.69 6.52 95.02
N CYS A 653 -84.04 7.58 94.54
CA CYS A 653 -84.71 8.65 93.76
C CYS A 653 -84.48 8.57 92.23
N LYS A 654 -83.57 7.70 91.74
CA LYS A 654 -83.08 7.75 90.34
C LYS A 654 -83.95 7.05 89.28
N GLU A 655 -84.93 6.23 89.66
CA GLU A 655 -85.75 5.48 88.70
C GLU A 655 -86.69 6.38 87.86
N ALA A 656 -87.07 7.55 88.39
CA ALA A 656 -87.91 8.51 87.69
C ALA A 656 -87.14 9.41 86.67
N ALA A 657 -85.82 9.54 86.79
CA ALA A 657 -84.99 10.41 85.93
C ALA A 657 -84.54 9.76 84.62
N GLU A 658 -84.61 8.43 84.53
CA GLU A 658 -84.05 7.65 83.42
C GLU A 658 -84.85 7.80 82.12
N ARG A 659 -86.15 8.12 82.20
CA ARG A 659 -87.00 8.38 81.03
C ARG A 659 -86.72 9.71 80.33
N LYS A 660 -86.21 10.72 81.05
CA LYS A 660 -85.85 12.03 80.47
C LYS A 660 -84.56 11.96 79.63
N ARG A 661 -83.56 11.19 80.07
CA ARG A 661 -82.24 11.09 79.41
C ARG A 661 -82.28 10.56 77.98
N LYS A 662 -83.25 9.71 77.65
CA LYS A 662 -83.36 9.17 76.27
C LYS A 662 -83.75 10.24 75.25
N ILE A 663 -84.59 11.20 75.62
CA ILE A 663 -85.07 12.25 74.72
C ILE A 663 -83.98 13.32 74.50
N ASP A 664 -83.20 13.67 75.54
CA ASP A 664 -82.11 14.65 75.43
C ASP A 664 -80.91 14.15 74.59
N ALA A 665 -80.67 12.83 74.54
CA ALA A 665 -79.60 12.23 73.74
C ALA A 665 -79.87 12.32 72.22
N GLU A 666 -81.12 12.13 71.79
CA GLU A 666 -81.52 12.28 70.38
C GLU A 666 -81.46 13.75 69.92
N TYR A 667 -81.78 14.70 70.80
CA TYR A 667 -81.65 16.13 70.53
C TYR A 667 -80.19 16.58 70.28
N GLN A 668 -79.23 16.07 71.08
CA GLN A 668 -77.81 16.40 70.90
C GLN A 668 -77.21 15.79 69.62
N GLY A 669 -77.63 14.57 69.24
CA GLY A 669 -77.18 13.92 68.01
C GLY A 669 -77.55 14.68 66.73
N VAL A 670 -78.77 15.23 66.67
CA VAL A 670 -79.23 16.05 65.52
C VAL A 670 -78.49 17.40 65.49
N THR A 671 -78.18 17.98 66.65
CA THR A 671 -77.47 19.26 66.76
C THR A 671 -76.02 19.17 66.26
N LEU A 672 -75.31 18.10 66.60
CA LEU A 672 -73.93 17.86 66.14
C LEU A 672 -73.87 17.64 64.62
N LYS A 673 -74.80 16.87 64.07
CA LYS A 673 -74.90 16.61 62.63
C LYS A 673 -75.17 17.89 61.82
N MET A 674 -75.99 18.79 62.35
CA MET A 674 -76.25 20.10 61.73
C MET A 674 -74.99 20.98 61.71
N GLY A 675 -74.20 21.00 62.79
CA GLY A 675 -72.94 21.75 62.85
C GLY A 675 -71.89 21.26 61.83
N THR A 676 -71.77 19.94 61.63
CA THR A 676 -70.86 19.38 60.61
C THR A 676 -71.31 19.75 59.19
N LEU A 677 -72.60 19.64 58.88
CA LEU A 677 -73.14 20.02 57.58
C LEU A 677 -72.94 21.51 57.27
N SER A 678 -73.12 22.40 58.25
CA SER A 678 -72.87 23.84 58.08
C SER A 678 -71.38 24.19 57.88
N LYS A 679 -70.45 23.42 58.47
CA LYS A 679 -69.01 23.59 58.22
C LYS A 679 -68.63 23.19 56.79
N ASN A 680 -69.17 22.07 56.30
CA ASN A 680 -68.94 21.61 54.92
C ASN A 680 -69.48 22.62 53.88
N VAL A 681 -70.59 23.31 54.16
CA VAL A 681 -71.10 24.40 53.32
C VAL A 681 -70.12 25.58 53.25
N LEU A 682 -69.43 25.90 54.36
CA LEU A 682 -68.42 26.97 54.41
C LEU A 682 -67.15 26.60 53.63
N GLU A 683 -66.72 25.34 53.71
CA GLU A 683 -65.57 24.83 52.95
C GLU A 683 -65.83 24.83 51.43
N GLU A 684 -67.01 24.36 50.99
CA GLU A 684 -67.40 24.41 49.57
C GLU A 684 -67.56 25.86 49.06
N LYS A 685 -67.99 26.80 49.91
CA LYS A 685 -68.05 28.23 49.55
C LYS A 685 -66.68 28.85 49.33
N ALA A 686 -65.66 28.45 50.09
CA ALA A 686 -64.29 28.90 49.88
C ALA A 686 -63.72 28.44 48.53
N ILE A 687 -64.09 27.23 48.09
CA ILE A 687 -63.72 26.68 46.77
C ILE A 687 -64.32 27.52 45.62
N VAL A 688 -65.57 27.98 45.77
CA VAL A 688 -66.21 28.90 44.80
C VAL A 688 -65.48 30.24 44.76
N GLU A 689 -65.10 30.78 45.92
CA GLU A 689 -64.41 32.08 46.03
C GLU A 689 -63.01 32.07 45.41
N ASP A 690 -62.27 30.97 45.54
CA ASP A 690 -60.95 30.80 44.89
C ASP A 690 -61.06 30.53 43.39
N ALA A 691 -62.10 29.82 42.94
CA ALA A 691 -62.38 29.65 41.52
C ALA A 691 -62.75 30.99 40.84
N ASP A 692 -63.51 31.85 41.53
CA ASP A 692 -63.88 33.17 41.02
C ASP A 692 -62.70 34.13 40.86
N LYS A 693 -61.69 34.07 41.75
CA LYS A 693 -60.45 34.84 41.59
C LYS A 693 -59.72 34.48 40.30
N ILE A 694 -59.68 33.19 39.94
CA ILE A 694 -59.01 32.71 38.71
C ILE A 694 -59.81 33.10 37.47
N LEU A 695 -61.14 32.97 37.49
CA LEU A 695 -62.02 33.32 36.37
C LEU A 695 -62.07 34.84 36.11
N SER A 696 -61.88 35.67 37.14
CA SER A 696 -61.83 37.14 36.98
C SER A 696 -60.67 37.64 36.10
N ALA A 697 -59.61 36.84 35.94
CA ALA A 697 -58.44 37.15 35.09
C ALA A 697 -58.53 36.55 33.67
N ALA A 698 -59.64 35.91 33.31
CA ALA A 698 -59.76 35.13 32.06
C ALA A 698 -59.58 35.96 30.78
N ALA A 699 -60.10 37.20 30.74
CA ALA A 699 -59.98 38.07 29.56
C ALA A 699 -58.52 38.44 29.26
N THR A 700 -57.72 38.67 30.31
CA THR A 700 -56.28 39.00 30.18
C THR A 700 -55.46 37.77 29.78
N ILE A 701 -55.79 36.59 30.31
CA ILE A 701 -55.11 35.33 29.98
C ILE A 701 -55.33 34.93 28.51
N HIS A 702 -56.56 35.04 27.99
CA HIS A 702 -56.84 34.74 26.58
C HIS A 702 -56.19 35.75 25.63
N ALA A 703 -56.14 37.04 25.98
CA ALA A 703 -55.52 38.07 25.13
C ALA A 703 -54.01 37.85 24.95
N GLU A 704 -53.28 37.53 26.03
CA GLU A 704 -51.83 37.27 25.96
C GLU A 704 -51.51 35.88 25.38
N ALA A 705 -52.39 34.88 25.52
CA ALA A 705 -52.24 33.59 24.85
C ALA A 705 -52.44 33.70 23.32
N ALA A 706 -53.38 34.53 22.85
CA ALA A 706 -53.57 34.79 21.42
C ALA A 706 -52.35 35.50 20.78
N ARG A 707 -51.71 36.41 21.52
CA ARG A 707 -50.48 37.11 21.11
C ARG A 707 -49.34 36.15 20.78
N LEU A 708 -49.25 35.01 21.45
CA LEU A 708 -48.25 33.98 21.15
C LEU A 708 -48.44 33.39 19.74
N SER A 709 -49.68 33.18 19.29
CA SER A 709 -49.95 32.65 17.96
C SER A 709 -49.51 33.63 16.86
N GLU A 710 -49.67 34.94 17.06
CA GLU A 710 -49.18 35.97 16.13
C GLU A 710 -47.65 36.05 16.12
N LEU A 711 -47.00 35.99 17.29
CA LEU A 711 -45.53 36.04 17.40
C LEU A 711 -44.87 34.79 16.79
N THR A 712 -45.49 33.62 16.93
CA THR A 712 -44.97 32.36 16.37
C THR A 712 -45.08 32.33 14.84
N GLU A 713 -46.14 32.92 14.26
CA GLU A 713 -46.26 33.06 12.81
C GLU A 713 -45.25 34.08 12.24
N GLN A 714 -44.99 35.17 12.96
CA GLN A 714 -43.92 36.12 12.62
C GLN A 714 -42.52 35.47 12.67
N GLU A 715 -42.26 34.58 13.64
CA GLU A 715 -41.00 33.83 13.74
C GLU A 715 -40.82 32.92 12.52
N LYS A 716 -41.87 32.23 12.09
CA LYS A 716 -41.85 31.34 10.93
C LYS A 716 -41.51 32.09 9.63
N VAL A 717 -42.07 33.28 9.42
CA VAL A 717 -41.78 34.13 8.26
C VAL A 717 -40.32 34.60 8.25
N LEU A 718 -39.81 35.05 9.40
CA LEU A 718 -38.42 35.51 9.52
C LEU A 718 -37.41 34.35 9.39
N LEU A 719 -37.72 33.17 9.91
CA LEU A 719 -36.89 31.95 9.74
C LEU A 719 -36.83 31.53 8.26
N GLN A 720 -37.92 31.65 7.51
CA GLN A 720 -37.94 31.33 6.08
C GLN A 720 -37.11 32.34 5.25
N GLN A 721 -37.14 33.62 5.62
CA GLN A 721 -36.29 34.65 5.02
C GLN A 721 -34.80 34.45 5.37
N GLN A 722 -34.49 34.12 6.62
CA GLN A 722 -33.15 33.79 7.09
C GLN A 722 -32.56 32.60 6.32
N ALA A 723 -33.33 31.51 6.17
CA ALA A 723 -32.89 30.34 5.40
C ALA A 723 -32.57 30.69 3.94
N THR A 724 -33.42 31.50 3.30
CA THR A 724 -33.22 31.94 1.91
C THR A 724 -31.97 32.80 1.75
N LEU A 725 -31.73 33.75 2.65
CA LEU A 725 -30.55 34.61 2.62
C LEU A 725 -29.27 33.85 2.96
N LYS A 726 -29.32 32.91 3.91
CA LYS A 726 -28.18 32.05 4.27
C LYS A 726 -27.71 31.22 3.08
N THR A 727 -28.65 30.64 2.33
CA THR A 727 -28.35 29.89 1.10
C THR A 727 -27.66 30.78 0.05
N LYS A 728 -28.06 32.05 -0.07
CA LYS A 728 -27.43 33.04 -0.97
C LYS A 728 -26.06 33.51 -0.48
N CYS A 729 -25.84 33.64 0.84
CA CYS A 729 -24.54 33.96 1.42
C CYS A 729 -23.55 32.80 1.22
N GLU A 730 -24.00 31.55 1.37
CA GLU A 730 -23.20 30.35 1.12
C GLU A 730 -22.78 30.26 -0.37
N ALA A 731 -23.69 30.55 -1.30
CA ALA A 731 -23.37 30.64 -2.73
C ALA A 731 -22.35 31.77 -3.03
N THR A 732 -22.51 32.94 -2.40
CA THR A 732 -21.56 34.06 -2.53
C THR A 732 -20.18 33.71 -1.96
N ALA A 733 -20.12 32.97 -0.84
CA ALA A 733 -18.86 32.49 -0.25
C ALA A 733 -18.15 31.48 -1.17
N ALA A 734 -18.89 30.58 -1.82
CA ALA A 734 -18.36 29.66 -2.82
C ALA A 734 -17.77 30.41 -4.04
N ILE A 735 -18.47 31.44 -4.54
CA ILE A 735 -17.97 32.29 -5.64
C ILE A 735 -16.71 33.06 -5.23
N LYS A 736 -16.63 33.60 -4.00
CA LYS A 736 -15.41 34.24 -3.47
C LYS A 736 -14.24 33.27 -3.40
N SER A 737 -14.48 32.03 -2.97
CA SER A 737 -13.46 30.97 -2.94
C SER A 737 -12.96 30.62 -4.34
N GLN A 738 -13.86 30.41 -5.29
CA GLN A 738 -13.53 30.15 -6.70
C GLN A 738 -12.76 31.31 -7.36
N LEU A 739 -13.13 32.55 -7.04
CA LEU A 739 -12.41 33.74 -7.51
C LEU A 739 -10.99 33.81 -6.95
N ALA A 740 -10.79 33.50 -5.66
CA ALA A 740 -9.47 33.45 -5.04
C ALA A 740 -8.59 32.36 -5.67
N GLN A 741 -9.14 31.17 -5.92
CA GLN A 741 -8.46 30.08 -6.61
C GLN A 741 -8.07 30.47 -8.04
N SER A 742 -8.99 31.08 -8.79
CA SER A 742 -8.74 31.50 -10.18
C SER A 742 -7.66 32.60 -10.26
N LYS A 743 -7.65 33.55 -9.31
CA LYS A 743 -6.59 34.56 -9.20
C LYS A 743 -5.23 33.95 -8.86
N ALA A 744 -5.16 33.03 -7.92
CA ALA A 744 -3.93 32.32 -7.58
C ALA A 744 -3.39 31.52 -8.79
N LYS A 745 -4.28 30.87 -9.55
CA LYS A 745 -3.93 30.19 -10.80
C LYS A 745 -3.36 31.16 -11.85
N ALA A 746 -3.96 32.34 -12.02
CA ALA A 746 -3.45 33.36 -12.94
C ALA A 746 -2.05 33.86 -12.54
N GLU A 747 -1.80 34.10 -11.24
CA GLU A 747 -0.47 34.47 -10.73
C GLU A 747 0.58 33.38 -10.92
N GLN A 748 0.17 32.11 -10.84
CA GLN A 748 1.06 30.99 -11.11
C GLN A 748 1.39 30.90 -12.61
N LEU A 749 0.39 30.97 -13.48
CA LEU A 749 0.59 30.95 -14.94
C LEU A 749 1.47 32.11 -15.43
N LEU A 750 1.38 33.29 -14.80
CA LEU A 750 2.28 34.42 -15.11
C LEU A 750 3.73 34.12 -14.73
N ARG A 751 3.98 33.46 -13.59
CA ARG A 751 5.33 33.03 -13.18
C ARG A 751 5.88 31.94 -14.10
N ASP A 752 5.03 31.00 -14.50
CA ASP A 752 5.39 29.94 -15.45
C ASP A 752 5.71 30.52 -16.84
N LYS A 753 4.97 31.55 -17.27
CA LYS A 753 5.28 32.31 -18.49
C LYS A 753 6.63 32.98 -18.42
N GLU A 754 6.91 33.73 -17.34
CA GLU A 754 8.21 34.41 -17.16
C GLU A 754 9.38 33.43 -17.15
N LYS A 755 9.22 32.25 -16.52
CA LYS A 755 10.22 31.18 -16.56
C LYS A 755 10.43 30.63 -17.96
N THR A 756 9.35 30.37 -18.70
CA THR A 756 9.40 29.84 -20.06
C THR A 756 10.02 30.85 -21.03
N ASP A 757 9.69 32.12 -20.92
CA ASP A 757 10.27 33.20 -21.72
C ASP A 757 11.79 33.33 -21.49
N ASN A 758 12.23 33.16 -20.23
CA ASN A 758 13.66 33.12 -19.89
C ASN A 758 14.37 31.90 -20.50
N ASN A 759 13.73 30.72 -20.49
CA ASN A 759 14.25 29.53 -21.15
C ASN A 759 14.38 29.75 -22.66
N ILE A 760 13.36 30.33 -23.32
CA ILE A 760 13.40 30.66 -24.74
C ILE A 760 14.58 31.60 -25.06
N LEU A 761 14.82 32.61 -24.23
CA LEU A 761 15.95 33.54 -24.39
C LEU A 761 17.31 32.86 -24.20
N GLN A 762 17.42 31.92 -23.26
CA GLN A 762 18.64 31.15 -23.03
C GLN A 762 18.91 30.18 -24.18
N ARG A 763 17.94 29.32 -24.51
CA ARG A 763 18.05 28.34 -25.61
C ARG A 763 18.26 29.01 -26.96
N GLY A 764 17.66 30.19 -27.17
CA GLY A 764 17.88 30.99 -28.37
C GLY A 764 19.33 31.47 -28.52
N ARG A 765 20.00 31.83 -27.42
CA ARG A 765 21.43 32.19 -27.43
C ARG A 765 22.32 30.98 -27.68
N GLU A 766 22.07 29.88 -26.99
CA GLU A 766 22.81 28.61 -27.17
C GLU A 766 22.71 28.11 -28.62
N TRP A 767 21.53 28.21 -29.23
CA TRP A 767 21.32 27.89 -30.65
C TRP A 767 22.09 28.84 -31.58
N GLN A 768 22.06 30.15 -31.33
CA GLN A 768 22.79 31.14 -32.14
C GLN A 768 24.30 30.90 -32.10
N GLU A 769 24.85 30.64 -30.92
CA GLU A 769 26.28 30.35 -30.73
C GLU A 769 26.69 29.05 -31.43
N ALA A 770 25.90 27.97 -31.29
CA ALA A 770 26.17 26.70 -31.95
C ALA A 770 26.04 26.81 -33.49
N ASN A 771 25.01 27.51 -33.99
CA ASN A 771 24.75 27.64 -35.42
C ASN A 771 25.73 28.59 -36.13
N ALA A 772 26.37 29.53 -35.41
CA ALA A 772 27.42 30.38 -35.96
C ALA A 772 28.67 29.58 -36.40
N CYS A 773 28.89 28.39 -35.83
CA CYS A 773 30.00 27.50 -36.19
C CYS A 773 29.75 26.65 -37.45
N LYS A 774 28.63 26.85 -38.16
CA LYS A 774 28.26 26.06 -39.34
C LYS A 774 29.33 26.02 -40.44
N GLU A 775 29.91 27.17 -40.75
CA GLU A 775 30.94 27.27 -41.81
C GLU A 775 32.24 26.58 -41.38
N ASP A 776 32.67 26.76 -40.12
CA ASP A 776 33.83 26.09 -39.54
C ASP A 776 33.65 24.55 -39.52
N ALA A 777 32.43 24.06 -39.23
CA ALA A 777 32.10 22.64 -39.25
C ALA A 777 32.13 22.04 -40.67
N ALA A 778 31.67 22.78 -41.67
CA ALA A 778 31.73 22.38 -43.07
C ALA A 778 33.20 22.32 -43.57
N GLU A 779 34.03 23.28 -43.15
CA GLU A 779 35.47 23.28 -43.45
C GLU A 779 36.18 22.08 -42.79
N TYR A 780 35.88 21.78 -41.51
CA TYR A 780 36.41 20.61 -40.82
C TYR A 780 36.06 19.29 -41.55
N ALA A 781 34.79 19.15 -41.97
CA ALA A 781 34.33 17.97 -42.72
C ALA A 781 35.02 17.83 -44.09
N ALA A 782 35.39 18.94 -44.74
CA ALA A 782 36.10 18.93 -46.02
C ALA A 782 37.60 18.60 -45.88
N ILE A 783 38.24 18.93 -44.76
CA ILE A 783 39.66 18.67 -44.49
C ILE A 783 39.93 17.21 -44.09
N GLN A 784 39.01 16.57 -43.37
CA GLN A 784 39.14 15.17 -42.93
C GLN A 784 39.50 14.16 -44.04
N PRO A 785 38.81 14.14 -45.20
CA PRO A 785 39.17 13.24 -46.29
C PRO A 785 40.55 13.57 -46.91
N GLN A 786 40.98 14.84 -46.89
CA GLN A 786 42.29 15.25 -47.39
C GLN A 786 43.44 14.78 -46.47
N ILE A 787 43.22 14.80 -45.15
CA ILE A 787 44.15 14.21 -44.17
C ILE A 787 44.27 12.70 -44.42
N SER A 788 43.14 12.01 -44.57
CA SER A 788 43.11 10.57 -44.82
C SER A 788 43.85 10.19 -46.11
N GLU A 789 43.69 10.98 -47.18
CA GLU A 789 44.42 10.80 -48.44
C GLU A 789 45.93 11.00 -48.27
N MET A 790 46.35 12.04 -47.53
CA MET A 790 47.77 12.31 -47.26
C MET A 790 48.43 11.27 -46.35
N GLU A 791 47.71 10.71 -45.38
CA GLU A 791 48.20 9.63 -44.52
C GLU A 791 48.43 8.33 -45.31
N ASN A 792 47.57 8.04 -46.29
CA ASN A 792 47.79 6.93 -47.21
C ASN A 792 49.05 7.13 -48.06
N ARG A 793 49.27 8.34 -48.59
CA ARG A 793 50.51 8.66 -49.34
C ARG A 793 51.76 8.62 -48.46
N GLU A 794 51.66 8.99 -47.17
CA GLU A 794 52.75 8.84 -46.20
C GLU A 794 53.17 7.38 -46.04
N LYS A 795 52.19 6.48 -45.94
CA LYS A 795 52.43 5.04 -45.81
C LYS A 795 53.13 4.48 -47.06
N GLU A 796 52.62 4.80 -48.25
CA GLU A 796 53.24 4.42 -49.53
C GLU A 796 54.67 4.96 -49.67
N TYR A 797 54.90 6.20 -49.22
CA TYR A 797 56.22 6.84 -49.25
C TYR A 797 57.20 6.14 -48.31
N ARG A 798 56.80 5.80 -47.08
CA ARG A 798 57.66 5.07 -46.13
C ARG A 798 58.04 3.69 -46.65
N GLU A 799 57.09 2.96 -47.22
CA GLU A 799 57.34 1.63 -47.79
C GLU A 799 58.30 1.70 -48.99
N ALA A 800 58.09 2.65 -49.90
CA ALA A 800 58.96 2.88 -51.05
C ALA A 800 60.38 3.33 -50.62
N ASN A 801 60.48 4.23 -49.63
CA ASN A 801 61.77 4.73 -49.13
C ASN A 801 62.56 3.63 -48.43
N GLY A 802 61.91 2.78 -47.61
CA GLY A 802 62.55 1.64 -46.96
C GLY A 802 63.13 0.62 -47.97
N ARG A 803 62.42 0.34 -49.07
CA ARG A 803 62.92 -0.52 -50.16
C ARG A 803 64.12 0.10 -50.87
N LEU A 804 64.08 1.41 -51.12
CA LEU A 804 65.18 2.15 -51.74
C LEU A 804 66.44 2.13 -50.87
N ASP A 805 66.31 2.41 -49.57
CA ASP A 805 67.43 2.46 -48.63
C ASP A 805 68.08 1.07 -48.46
N THR A 806 67.28 0.01 -48.37
CA THR A 806 67.78 -1.37 -48.31
C THR A 806 68.58 -1.73 -49.57
N THR A 807 68.09 -1.35 -50.75
CA THR A 807 68.74 -1.63 -52.04
C THR A 807 70.03 -0.79 -52.21
N LYS A 808 70.02 0.47 -51.76
CA LYS A 808 71.21 1.34 -51.74
C LYS A 808 72.29 0.78 -50.81
N SER A 809 71.92 0.33 -49.60
CA SER A 809 72.86 -0.28 -48.66
C SER A 809 73.50 -1.53 -49.28
N ALA A 810 72.68 -2.43 -49.84
CA ALA A 810 73.18 -3.64 -50.51
C ALA A 810 74.12 -3.33 -51.70
N PHE A 811 73.84 -2.26 -52.46
CA PHE A 811 74.73 -1.81 -53.54
C PHE A 811 76.06 -1.26 -53.02
N ILE A 812 76.04 -0.46 -51.95
CA ILE A 812 77.26 0.06 -51.31
C ILE A 812 78.13 -1.09 -50.79
N ASP A 813 77.52 -2.07 -50.14
CA ASP A 813 78.21 -3.25 -49.62
C ASP A 813 78.82 -4.10 -50.75
N ALA A 814 78.04 -4.36 -51.81
CA ALA A 814 78.51 -5.11 -52.98
C ALA A 814 79.65 -4.39 -53.72
N LYS A 815 79.57 -3.06 -53.84
CA LYS A 815 80.62 -2.24 -54.47
C LYS A 815 81.89 -2.23 -53.64
N SER A 816 81.78 -2.09 -52.32
CA SER A 816 82.90 -2.18 -51.39
C SER A 816 83.60 -3.55 -51.48
N ALA A 817 82.82 -4.63 -51.48
CA ALA A 817 83.33 -5.99 -51.65
C ALA A 817 84.06 -6.19 -52.99
N PHE A 818 83.50 -5.65 -54.08
CA PHE A 818 84.14 -5.65 -55.40
C PHE A 818 85.49 -4.91 -55.38
N ASP A 819 85.55 -3.71 -54.80
CA ASP A 819 86.77 -2.89 -54.76
C ASP A 819 87.90 -3.58 -53.96
N ILE A 820 87.56 -4.20 -52.83
CA ILE A 820 88.50 -4.97 -51.99
C ILE A 820 89.06 -6.18 -52.77
N GLU A 821 88.19 -6.97 -53.38
CA GLU A 821 88.59 -8.19 -54.09
C GLU A 821 89.34 -7.85 -55.40
N ALA A 822 88.98 -6.77 -56.09
CA ALA A 822 89.69 -6.26 -57.26
C ALA A 822 91.12 -5.84 -56.89
N ALA A 823 91.31 -5.13 -55.77
CA ALA A 823 92.62 -4.77 -55.25
C ALA A 823 93.46 -6.01 -54.91
N ARG A 824 92.86 -7.02 -54.26
CA ARG A 824 93.51 -8.29 -53.92
C ARG A 824 94.00 -9.04 -55.15
N ARG A 825 93.15 -9.15 -56.18
CA ARG A 825 93.49 -9.83 -57.44
C ARG A 825 94.56 -9.07 -58.21
N LYS A 826 94.51 -7.73 -58.21
CA LYS A 826 95.55 -6.89 -58.80
C LYS A 826 96.91 -7.11 -58.14
N GLN A 827 96.98 -7.09 -56.81
CA GLN A 827 98.22 -7.39 -56.06
C GLN A 827 98.75 -8.79 -56.36
N ARG A 828 97.86 -9.79 -56.47
CA ARG A 828 98.26 -11.16 -56.82
C ARG A 828 98.84 -11.24 -58.24
N VAL A 829 98.24 -10.54 -59.19
CA VAL A 829 98.77 -10.44 -60.57
C VAL A 829 100.13 -9.76 -60.57
N GLU A 830 100.31 -8.62 -59.88
CA GLU A 830 101.59 -7.92 -59.76
C GLU A 830 102.67 -8.79 -59.11
N HIS A 831 102.33 -9.56 -58.08
CA HIS A 831 103.22 -10.51 -57.43
C HIS A 831 103.64 -11.65 -58.38
N LEU A 832 102.70 -12.26 -59.10
CA LEU A 832 102.99 -13.31 -60.08
C LEU A 832 103.84 -12.78 -61.25
N GLN A 833 103.58 -11.55 -61.72
CA GLN A 833 104.37 -10.88 -62.76
C GLN A 833 105.81 -10.61 -62.30
N SER A 834 105.99 -10.11 -61.07
CA SER A 834 107.30 -9.88 -60.48
C SER A 834 108.11 -11.19 -60.40
N ARG A 835 107.49 -12.28 -59.93
CA ARG A 835 108.14 -13.60 -59.87
C ARG A 835 108.44 -14.19 -61.25
N ALA A 836 107.55 -14.02 -62.22
CA ALA A 836 107.77 -14.47 -63.59
C ALA A 836 108.91 -13.68 -64.29
N LYS A 837 109.12 -12.41 -63.94
CA LYS A 837 110.20 -11.56 -64.49
C LYS A 837 111.60 -12.09 -64.14
N LEU A 838 111.75 -12.75 -62.99
CA LEU A 838 113.00 -13.41 -62.58
C LEU A 838 113.50 -14.45 -63.60
N LEU A 839 112.63 -15.02 -64.44
CA LEU A 839 113.04 -15.91 -65.55
C LEU A 839 113.84 -15.16 -66.63
N LYS A 840 113.46 -13.92 -66.95
CA LYS A 840 114.13 -13.08 -67.96
C LYS A 840 115.49 -12.57 -67.47
N ASP A 841 115.58 -12.24 -66.18
CA ASP A 841 116.77 -11.62 -65.60
C ASP A 841 117.86 -12.64 -65.19
N SER A 842 117.57 -13.95 -65.28
CA SER A 842 118.44 -15.03 -64.75
C SER A 842 119.62 -15.46 -65.65
N GLN A 843 119.74 -14.96 -66.89
CA GLN A 843 120.78 -15.32 -67.87
C GLN A 843 121.07 -16.85 -67.99
N CYS A 844 120.05 -17.69 -67.80
CA CYS A 844 120.19 -19.14 -67.88
C CYS A 844 120.29 -19.62 -69.34
N VAL A 845 121.25 -20.50 -69.63
CA VAL A 845 121.57 -20.97 -71.00
C VAL A 845 120.48 -21.90 -71.57
N ASP A 846 119.65 -22.52 -70.72
CA ASP A 846 118.44 -23.25 -71.12
C ASP A 846 117.30 -23.06 -70.09
N PRO A 847 116.50 -21.98 -70.23
CA PRO A 847 115.45 -21.64 -69.28
C PRO A 847 114.30 -22.66 -69.25
N GLU A 848 114.05 -23.41 -70.34
CA GLU A 848 112.88 -24.29 -70.42
C GLU A 848 113.08 -25.60 -69.62
N ASN A 849 114.31 -26.12 -69.54
CA ASN A 849 114.62 -27.38 -68.84
C ASN A 849 115.35 -27.26 -67.47
N ALA A 850 115.62 -26.05 -66.99
CA ALA A 850 116.28 -25.85 -65.68
C ALA A 850 115.50 -26.47 -64.49
N GLN A 851 116.15 -27.38 -63.73
CA GLN A 851 115.63 -28.08 -62.52
C GLN A 851 116.12 -27.44 -61.19
N CYS A 852 116.73 -26.26 -61.25
CA CYS A 852 117.22 -25.54 -60.08
C CYS A 852 116.07 -25.09 -59.17
N ARG A 853 116.16 -25.39 -57.87
CA ARG A 853 115.16 -25.06 -56.82
C ARG A 853 114.82 -23.56 -56.76
N PHE A 854 115.72 -22.69 -57.20
CA PHE A 854 115.56 -21.23 -57.26
C PHE A 854 114.66 -20.74 -58.41
N LEU A 855 114.54 -21.50 -59.51
CA LEU A 855 113.78 -21.10 -60.71
C LEU A 855 112.45 -21.86 -60.88
N ALA A 856 112.20 -22.91 -60.09
CA ALA A 856 110.95 -23.67 -60.09
C ALA A 856 109.75 -22.78 -59.78
N ASP A 857 109.91 -21.90 -58.80
CA ASP A 857 108.91 -20.94 -58.34
C ASP A 857 108.52 -19.89 -59.40
N ALA A 858 109.48 -19.45 -60.22
CA ALA A 858 109.24 -18.47 -61.27
C ALA A 858 108.52 -19.10 -62.49
N LYS A 859 108.79 -20.38 -62.80
CA LYS A 859 108.05 -21.15 -63.83
C LYS A 859 106.62 -21.42 -63.41
N ALA A 860 106.40 -21.82 -62.15
CA ALA A 860 105.08 -22.02 -61.59
C ALA A 860 104.26 -20.72 -61.67
N ALA A 861 104.86 -19.58 -61.28
CA ALA A 861 104.20 -18.27 -61.35
C ALA A 861 103.83 -17.85 -62.79
N LYS A 862 104.67 -18.13 -63.80
CA LYS A 862 104.36 -17.84 -65.22
C LYS A 862 103.18 -18.66 -65.74
N LYS A 863 103.14 -19.96 -65.43
CA LYS A 863 102.03 -20.85 -65.82
C LYS A 863 100.71 -20.47 -65.13
N GLU A 864 100.78 -20.09 -63.84
CA GLU A 864 99.63 -19.60 -63.09
C GLU A 864 99.10 -18.27 -63.66
N LEU A 865 99.98 -17.37 -64.11
CA LEU A 865 99.61 -16.08 -64.71
C LEU A 865 98.78 -16.23 -66.00
N GLU A 866 99.15 -17.17 -66.88
CA GLU A 866 98.45 -17.45 -68.14
C GLU A 866 96.99 -17.90 -67.91
N THR A 867 96.71 -18.53 -66.77
CA THR A 867 95.36 -18.94 -66.38
C THR A 867 94.61 -17.91 -65.52
N TYR A 868 95.31 -17.23 -64.62
CA TYR A 868 94.70 -16.38 -63.59
C TYR A 868 94.22 -15.02 -64.16
N VAL A 869 94.93 -14.46 -65.14
CA VAL A 869 94.54 -13.18 -65.77
C VAL A 869 93.18 -13.27 -66.50
N PRO A 870 92.92 -14.28 -67.36
CA PRO A 870 91.58 -14.46 -67.96
C PRO A 870 90.46 -14.68 -66.93
N GLN A 871 90.73 -15.38 -65.82
CA GLN A 871 89.77 -15.57 -64.73
C GLN A 871 89.43 -14.24 -64.04
N CYS A 872 90.43 -13.39 -63.80
CA CYS A 872 90.19 -12.05 -63.26
C CYS A 872 89.35 -11.17 -64.19
N THR A 873 89.58 -11.23 -65.51
CA THR A 873 88.79 -10.48 -66.50
C THR A 873 87.34 -10.96 -66.54
N THR A 874 87.11 -12.27 -66.52
CA THR A 874 85.76 -12.86 -66.52
C THR A 874 84.98 -12.44 -65.28
N TRP A 875 85.57 -12.63 -64.09
CA TRP A 875 84.95 -12.18 -62.85
C TRP A 875 84.67 -10.68 -62.82
N LYS A 876 85.62 -9.84 -63.28
CA LYS A 876 85.44 -8.39 -63.29
C LYS A 876 84.20 -8.00 -64.12
N ASN A 877 84.02 -8.62 -65.28
CA ASN A 877 82.88 -8.35 -66.15
C ASN A 877 81.55 -8.84 -65.53
N GLU A 878 81.54 -10.01 -64.89
CA GLU A 878 80.37 -10.54 -64.18
C GLU A 878 79.95 -9.63 -63.01
N GLN A 879 80.90 -9.18 -62.19
CA GLN A 879 80.62 -8.30 -61.06
C GLN A 879 80.19 -6.89 -61.49
N LEU A 880 80.81 -6.32 -62.53
CA LEU A 880 80.40 -5.03 -63.08
C LEU A 880 78.98 -5.08 -63.67
N ASN A 881 78.59 -6.20 -64.29
CA ASN A 881 77.23 -6.40 -64.79
C ASN A 881 76.23 -6.51 -63.62
N ALA A 882 76.56 -7.26 -62.57
CA ALA A 882 75.72 -7.34 -61.37
C ALA A 882 75.53 -5.98 -60.68
N LEU A 883 76.62 -5.20 -60.51
CA LEU A 883 76.53 -3.83 -59.98
C LEU A 883 75.71 -2.90 -60.89
N GLY A 884 75.83 -3.05 -62.22
CA GLY A 884 75.02 -2.30 -63.19
C GLY A 884 73.52 -2.54 -63.02
N LYS A 885 73.10 -3.80 -62.85
CA LYS A 885 71.69 -4.16 -62.62
C LYS A 885 71.14 -3.60 -61.31
N SER A 886 71.92 -3.68 -60.23
CA SER A 886 71.53 -3.10 -58.94
C SER A 886 71.42 -1.58 -59.00
N GLN A 887 72.30 -0.90 -59.75
CA GLN A 887 72.22 0.55 -59.96
C GLN A 887 70.97 0.95 -60.76
N GLU A 888 70.56 0.14 -61.74
CA GLU A 888 69.33 0.36 -62.51
C GLU A 888 68.09 0.18 -61.65
N GLN A 889 68.06 -0.83 -60.76
CA GLN A 889 67.01 -1.00 -59.76
C GLN A 889 66.89 0.18 -58.80
N ILE A 890 68.02 0.76 -58.35
CA ILE A 890 68.03 1.98 -57.53
C ILE A 890 67.38 3.14 -58.28
N ASN A 891 67.65 3.30 -59.59
CA ASN A 891 67.06 4.37 -60.39
C ASN A 891 65.54 4.20 -60.57
N VAL A 892 65.07 2.95 -60.77
CA VAL A 892 63.64 2.63 -60.85
C VAL A 892 62.93 2.93 -59.52
N LEU A 893 63.48 2.47 -58.40
CA LEU A 893 62.92 2.72 -57.07
C LEU A 893 62.94 4.20 -56.69
N THR A 894 63.97 4.94 -57.10
CA THR A 894 64.04 6.40 -56.90
C THR A 894 62.93 7.13 -57.69
N SER A 895 62.66 6.67 -58.91
CA SER A 895 61.58 7.24 -59.74
C SER A 895 60.20 6.90 -59.16
N ALA A 896 60.02 5.68 -58.63
CA ALA A 896 58.79 5.26 -57.97
C ALA A 896 58.53 6.05 -56.67
N LEU A 897 59.56 6.32 -55.87
CA LEU A 897 59.46 7.13 -54.65
C LEU A 897 59.02 8.57 -54.96
N ASN A 898 59.57 9.18 -56.00
CA ASN A 898 59.18 10.54 -56.43
C ASN A 898 57.74 10.60 -56.97
N ALA A 899 57.20 9.49 -57.47
CA ALA A 899 55.83 9.42 -57.99
C ALA A 899 54.76 9.37 -56.89
N VAL A 900 55.11 9.01 -55.65
CA VAL A 900 54.18 8.96 -54.50
C VAL A 900 53.65 10.35 -54.13
N GLY A 901 54.43 11.41 -54.39
CA GLY A 901 53.96 12.80 -54.20
C GLY A 901 53.51 13.13 -52.77
N TYR A 902 54.18 12.56 -51.77
CA TYR A 902 53.97 12.85 -50.35
C TYR A 902 54.70 14.13 -49.94
N ASP A 903 54.00 15.03 -49.24
CA ASP A 903 54.54 16.24 -48.64
C ASP A 903 54.18 16.33 -47.15
N ALA A 904 55.19 16.28 -46.29
CA ALA A 904 55.02 16.28 -44.84
C ALA A 904 54.54 17.63 -44.29
N ASP A 905 54.89 18.74 -44.95
CA ASP A 905 54.50 20.07 -44.52
C ASP A 905 52.99 20.30 -44.76
N THR A 906 52.47 19.86 -45.90
CA THR A 906 51.03 19.91 -46.21
C THR A 906 50.19 19.09 -45.21
N LEU A 907 50.59 17.86 -44.87
CA LEU A 907 49.88 17.04 -43.87
C LEU A 907 49.87 17.70 -42.49
N THR A 908 50.98 18.33 -42.09
CA THR A 908 51.10 19.05 -40.81
C THR A 908 50.17 20.27 -40.77
N GLN A 909 50.10 21.03 -41.86
CA GLN A 909 49.20 22.19 -41.98
C GLN A 909 47.72 21.78 -41.93
N LEU A 910 47.35 20.70 -42.62
CA LEU A 910 45.98 20.17 -42.60
C LEU A 910 45.56 19.71 -41.19
N ARG A 911 46.44 19.02 -40.45
CA ARG A 911 46.20 18.61 -39.06
C ARG A 911 46.03 19.78 -38.11
N GLN A 912 46.91 20.77 -38.17
CA GLN A 912 46.80 21.98 -37.35
C GLN A 912 45.50 22.75 -37.62
N ARG A 913 45.08 22.83 -38.89
CA ARG A 913 43.82 23.47 -39.25
C ARG A 913 42.62 22.66 -38.75
N ALA A 914 42.63 21.34 -38.90
CA ALA A 914 41.57 20.47 -38.38
C ALA A 914 41.44 20.56 -36.85
N ASP A 915 42.54 20.55 -36.10
CA ASP A 915 42.53 20.70 -34.65
C ASP A 915 41.97 22.07 -34.21
N SER A 916 42.29 23.15 -34.95
CA SER A 916 41.75 24.48 -34.67
C SER A 916 40.23 24.61 -34.90
N LEU A 917 39.65 23.74 -35.73
CA LEU A 917 38.24 23.75 -36.10
C LEU A 917 37.40 22.73 -35.31
N ARG A 918 38.04 21.72 -34.67
CA ARG A 918 37.39 20.60 -33.99
C ARG A 918 36.36 21.03 -32.94
N ALA A 919 36.75 21.92 -32.04
CA ALA A 919 35.87 22.40 -30.96
C ALA A 919 34.60 23.09 -31.49
N LYS A 920 34.73 23.84 -32.59
CA LYS A 920 33.61 24.52 -33.25
C LYS A 920 32.70 23.55 -34.00
N ALA A 921 33.29 22.52 -34.63
CA ALA A 921 32.54 21.45 -35.29
C ALA A 921 31.70 20.64 -34.29
N ASP A 922 32.25 20.35 -33.10
CA ASP A 922 31.51 19.68 -32.02
C ASP A 922 30.41 20.55 -31.42
N MET A 923 30.62 21.87 -31.29
CA MET A 923 29.56 22.81 -30.91
C MET A 923 28.41 22.83 -31.93
N TYR A 924 28.69 22.80 -33.24
CA TYR A 924 27.65 22.80 -34.28
C TYR A 924 26.76 21.54 -34.23
N LYS A 925 27.29 20.37 -33.83
CA LYS A 925 26.48 19.14 -33.66
C LYS A 925 25.33 19.32 -32.66
N GLN A 926 25.49 20.22 -31.69
CA GLN A 926 24.48 20.51 -30.68
C GLN A 926 23.39 21.49 -31.18
N ALA A 927 23.59 22.16 -32.33
CA ALA A 927 22.63 23.15 -32.84
C ALA A 927 21.26 22.56 -33.17
N ALA A 928 21.20 21.31 -33.67
CA ALA A 928 19.94 20.62 -33.94
C ALA A 928 19.14 20.34 -32.67
N LEU A 929 19.83 19.93 -31.60
CA LEU A 929 19.24 19.69 -30.28
C LEU A 929 18.65 20.99 -29.70
N TYR A 930 19.40 22.09 -29.75
CA TYR A 930 18.93 23.38 -29.26
C TYR A 930 17.76 23.94 -30.09
N ASP A 931 17.68 23.67 -31.39
CA ASP A 931 16.54 24.06 -32.24
C ASP A 931 15.25 23.33 -31.84
N GLU A 932 15.31 22.02 -31.59
CA GLU A 932 14.16 21.25 -31.10
C GLU A 932 13.69 21.71 -29.72
N MET A 933 14.62 21.93 -28.80
CA MET A 933 14.31 22.45 -27.47
C MET A 933 13.65 23.84 -27.54
N LEU A 934 14.16 24.72 -28.40
CA LEU A 934 13.60 26.07 -28.60
C LEU A 934 12.17 26.01 -29.18
N LYS A 935 11.87 25.07 -30.09
CA LYS A 935 10.52 24.86 -30.63
C LYS A 935 9.56 24.37 -29.54
N SER A 936 9.99 23.42 -28.70
CA SER A 936 9.20 22.92 -27.58
C SER A 936 8.86 24.01 -26.57
N GLU A 937 9.85 24.83 -26.17
CA GLU A 937 9.64 25.93 -25.21
C GLU A 937 8.70 27.01 -25.78
N LYS A 938 8.78 27.31 -27.08
CA LYS A 938 7.85 28.23 -27.75
C LYS A 938 6.40 27.70 -27.76
N GLN A 939 6.22 26.41 -28.02
CA GLN A 939 4.89 25.79 -27.97
C GLN A 939 4.31 25.80 -26.54
N ALA A 940 5.16 25.60 -25.52
CA ALA A 940 4.76 25.72 -24.14
C ALA A 940 4.32 27.15 -23.78
N ALA A 941 5.05 28.17 -24.25
CA ALA A 941 4.69 29.57 -24.04
C ALA A 941 3.35 29.95 -24.68
N GLU A 942 3.09 29.51 -25.92
CA GLU A 942 1.79 29.72 -26.58
C GLU A 942 0.63 29.10 -25.79
N LYS A 943 0.83 27.88 -25.27
CA LYS A 943 -0.19 27.20 -24.45
C LYS A 943 -0.46 27.93 -23.14
N ILE A 944 0.58 28.38 -22.44
CA ILE A 944 0.45 29.17 -21.20
C ILE A 944 -0.29 30.47 -21.48
N GLU A 945 -0.05 31.12 -22.61
CA GLU A 945 -0.74 32.35 -23.00
C GLU A 945 -2.24 32.13 -23.29
N THR A 946 -2.60 31.01 -23.92
CA THR A 946 -4.02 30.61 -24.02
C THR A 946 -4.66 30.31 -22.66
N ASP A 947 -3.94 29.67 -21.75
CA ASP A 947 -4.48 29.36 -20.41
C ASP A 947 -4.66 30.62 -19.55
N ILE A 948 -3.76 31.61 -19.69
CA ILE A 948 -3.89 32.93 -19.04
C ILE A 948 -5.13 33.66 -19.55
N THR A 949 -5.37 33.66 -20.86
CA THR A 949 -6.53 34.35 -21.45
C THR A 949 -7.85 33.73 -21.02
N VAL A 950 -7.94 32.39 -20.98
CA VAL A 950 -9.12 31.67 -20.46
C VAL A 950 -9.33 31.97 -18.97
N THR A 951 -8.28 31.85 -18.15
CA THR A 951 -8.38 32.08 -16.70
C THR A 951 -8.78 33.51 -16.37
N ASN A 952 -8.28 34.51 -17.12
CA ASN A 952 -8.67 35.91 -16.94
C ASN A 952 -10.13 36.17 -17.34
N ALA A 953 -10.66 35.48 -18.36
CA ALA A 953 -12.06 35.57 -18.72
C ALA A 953 -12.96 34.99 -17.61
N ASP A 954 -12.55 33.89 -16.99
CA ASP A 954 -13.24 33.28 -15.83
C ASP A 954 -13.22 34.20 -14.61
N ILE A 955 -12.08 34.83 -14.31
CA ILE A 955 -11.95 35.84 -13.24
C ILE A 955 -12.95 36.98 -13.47
N ALA A 956 -13.02 37.52 -14.70
CA ALA A 956 -13.94 38.62 -15.02
C ALA A 956 -15.41 38.22 -14.85
N LYS A 957 -15.76 36.98 -15.23
CA LYS A 957 -17.11 36.43 -15.05
C LYS A 957 -17.48 36.28 -13.57
N LEU A 958 -16.58 35.71 -12.77
CA LEU A 958 -16.79 35.52 -11.32
C LEU A 958 -16.84 36.87 -10.57
N GLN A 959 -16.04 37.86 -10.96
CA GLN A 959 -16.09 39.21 -10.40
C GLN A 959 -17.44 39.89 -10.67
N LYS A 960 -18.00 39.72 -11.88
CA LYS A 960 -19.33 40.24 -12.23
C LYS A 960 -20.44 39.60 -11.40
N GLN A 961 -20.37 38.28 -11.18
CA GLN A 961 -21.34 37.58 -10.32
C GLN A 961 -21.25 38.00 -8.85
N LEU A 962 -20.05 38.39 -8.39
CA LEU A 962 -19.83 38.86 -7.03
C LEU A 962 -20.38 40.27 -6.79
N SER A 963 -20.25 41.19 -7.76
CA SER A 963 -20.79 42.55 -7.65
C SER A 963 -22.32 42.60 -7.54
N ASP A 964 -23.01 41.60 -8.11
CA ASP A 964 -24.47 41.51 -8.04
C ASP A 964 -24.99 41.06 -6.65
N SER A 965 -24.09 40.66 -5.74
CA SER A 965 -24.41 40.04 -4.45
C SER A 965 -23.98 40.88 -3.22
N GLU A 966 -23.50 42.10 -3.41
CA GLU A 966 -23.16 43.01 -2.31
C GLU A 966 -24.46 43.49 -1.61
N ASN A 967 -24.50 43.42 -0.27
CA ASN A 967 -25.62 43.72 0.66
C ASN A 967 -26.42 42.53 1.23
N LEU A 968 -26.05 41.28 0.96
CA LEU A 968 -26.72 40.09 1.54
C LEU A 968 -26.36 39.85 3.03
N ASP A 969 -25.10 40.01 3.43
CA ASP A 969 -24.65 39.79 4.82
C ASP A 969 -25.22 40.81 5.81
N SER A 970 -25.35 42.07 5.40
CA SER A 970 -25.99 43.11 6.22
C SER A 970 -27.47 42.80 6.45
N SER A 971 -28.17 42.33 5.40
CA SER A 971 -29.58 41.93 5.47
C SER A 971 -29.79 40.70 6.37
N LEU A 972 -28.86 39.72 6.35
CA LEU A 972 -28.91 38.56 7.24
C LEU A 972 -28.71 38.97 8.71
N THR A 973 -27.76 39.87 8.97
CA THR A 973 -27.48 40.40 10.32
C THR A 973 -28.67 41.17 10.90
N GLU A 974 -29.42 41.88 10.05
CA GLU A 974 -30.65 42.59 10.43
C GLU A 974 -31.75 41.61 10.87
N ILE A 975 -31.95 40.53 10.10
CA ILE A 975 -32.94 39.48 10.41
C ILE A 975 -32.57 38.68 11.66
N ASP A 976 -31.28 38.39 11.87
CA ASP A 976 -30.80 37.72 13.08
C ASP A 976 -31.09 38.53 14.35
N LYS A 977 -30.95 39.86 14.29
CA LYS A 977 -31.33 40.76 15.38
C LYS A 977 -32.84 40.74 15.64
N GLN A 978 -33.66 40.73 14.59
CA GLN A 978 -35.11 40.67 14.70
C GLN A 978 -35.58 39.34 15.31
N LEU A 979 -35.02 38.21 14.86
CA LEU A 979 -35.29 36.88 15.44
C LEU A 979 -34.87 36.78 16.90
N PHE A 980 -33.73 37.37 17.27
CA PHE A 980 -33.27 37.38 18.65
C PHE A 980 -34.24 38.13 19.58
N ALA A 981 -34.71 39.31 19.16
CA ALA A 981 -35.70 40.10 19.91
C ALA A 981 -37.07 39.40 19.99
N LEU A 982 -37.48 38.72 18.92
CA LEU A 982 -38.76 38.00 18.85
C LEU A 982 -38.78 36.76 19.76
N LYS A 983 -37.68 36.01 19.82
CA LYS A 983 -37.55 34.83 20.71
C LYS A 983 -37.65 35.19 22.19
N ALA A 984 -37.09 36.33 22.60
CA ALA A 984 -37.27 36.83 23.97
C ALA A 984 -38.75 37.12 24.27
N SER A 985 -39.48 37.71 23.32
CA SER A 985 -40.92 38.02 23.46
C SER A 985 -41.81 36.76 23.47
N ILE A 986 -41.45 35.72 22.71
CA ILE A 986 -42.14 34.40 22.70
C ILE A 986 -41.96 33.67 24.03
N MET A 987 -40.77 33.76 24.64
CA MET A 987 -40.48 33.14 25.93
C MET A 987 -41.30 33.76 27.07
N ASP A 988 -41.52 35.08 27.03
CA ASP A 988 -42.40 35.77 27.98
C ASP A 988 -43.89 35.41 27.81
N ALA A 989 -44.34 35.23 26.57
CA ALA A 989 -45.74 34.87 26.29
C ALA A 989 -46.08 33.40 26.62
N HIS A 990 -45.12 32.46 26.53
CA HIS A 990 -45.32 31.04 26.86
C HIS A 990 -45.82 30.77 28.28
N GLN A 991 -45.52 31.67 29.22
CA GLN A 991 -45.92 31.59 30.63
C GLN A 991 -47.46 31.58 30.81
N TRP A 992 -48.20 32.08 29.82
CA TRP A 992 -49.65 32.27 29.88
C TRP A 992 -50.46 31.07 29.39
N ILE A 993 -49.87 30.16 28.58
CA ILE A 993 -50.52 28.90 28.16
C ILE A 993 -50.88 28.02 29.38
N GLU A 994 -49.95 27.88 30.32
CA GLU A 994 -50.15 27.07 31.52
C GLU A 994 -51.22 27.66 32.47
N LYS A 995 -51.53 28.96 32.31
CA LYS A 995 -52.65 29.62 33.01
C LYS A 995 -53.98 29.42 32.25
N GLU A 996 -53.97 29.46 30.91
CA GLU A 996 -55.16 29.22 30.09
C GLU A 996 -55.73 27.80 30.28
N LYS A 997 -54.86 26.78 30.35
CA LYS A 997 -55.28 25.37 30.61
C LYS A 997 -56.01 25.18 31.95
N LYS A 998 -55.85 26.10 32.90
CA LYS A 998 -56.48 26.03 34.24
C LYS A 998 -57.88 26.65 34.29
N LEU A 999 -58.28 27.45 33.28
CA LEU A 999 -59.59 28.09 33.21
C LEU A 999 -60.78 27.11 33.13
N PRO A 1000 -60.80 26.10 32.22
CA PRO A 1000 -61.92 25.15 32.15
C PRO A 1000 -62.03 24.26 33.40
N VAL A 1001 -60.90 24.00 34.07
CA VAL A 1001 -60.87 23.26 35.34
C VAL A 1001 -61.45 24.09 36.49
N ALA A 1002 -61.22 25.41 36.51
CA ALA A 1002 -61.80 26.30 37.50
C ALA A 1002 -63.32 26.48 37.31
N GLU A 1003 -63.79 26.52 36.06
CA GLU A 1003 -65.22 26.63 35.70
C GLU A 1003 -66.02 25.38 36.12
N GLU A 1004 -65.50 24.18 35.82
CA GLU A 1004 -66.13 22.93 36.25
C GLU A 1004 -66.10 22.75 37.79
N ARG A 1005 -65.01 23.15 38.45
CA ARG A 1005 -64.91 23.13 39.93
C ARG A 1005 -65.94 24.04 40.59
N LYS A 1006 -66.13 25.26 40.08
CA LYS A 1006 -67.16 26.19 40.58
C LYS A 1006 -68.56 25.59 40.44
N LYS A 1007 -68.88 25.06 39.27
CA LYS A 1007 -70.20 24.47 38.97
C LYS A 1007 -70.50 23.25 39.84
N ALA A 1008 -69.50 22.41 40.10
CA ALA A 1008 -69.62 21.25 41.00
C ALA A 1008 -69.83 21.68 42.46
N ALA A 1009 -69.06 22.65 42.95
CA ALA A 1009 -69.15 23.17 44.31
C ALA A 1009 -70.50 23.88 44.58
N GLU A 1010 -70.99 24.70 43.64
CA GLU A 1010 -72.30 25.37 43.76
C GLU A 1010 -73.47 24.38 43.83
N LYS A 1011 -73.41 23.30 43.02
CA LYS A 1011 -74.40 22.22 43.08
C LYS A 1011 -74.37 21.51 44.45
N ARG A 1012 -73.16 21.26 44.98
CA ARG A 1012 -72.97 20.59 46.27
C ARG A 1012 -73.44 21.45 47.45
N ILE A 1013 -73.22 22.77 47.41
CA ILE A 1013 -73.75 23.74 48.38
C ILE A 1013 -75.29 23.70 48.40
N GLY A 1014 -75.93 23.61 47.23
CA GLY A 1014 -77.39 23.48 47.12
C GLY A 1014 -77.94 22.22 47.79
N GLU A 1015 -77.28 21.08 47.59
CA GLU A 1015 -77.63 19.80 48.23
C GLU A 1015 -77.45 19.86 49.76
N LEU A 1016 -76.30 20.37 50.23
CA LEU A 1016 -75.99 20.45 51.66
C LEU A 1016 -76.91 21.42 52.42
N ASN A 1017 -77.30 22.55 51.82
CA ASN A 1017 -78.24 23.49 52.45
C ASN A 1017 -79.65 22.89 52.61
N LYS A 1018 -80.05 22.00 51.69
CA LYS A 1018 -81.32 21.27 51.80
C LYS A 1018 -81.31 20.30 52.99
N GLU A 1019 -80.21 19.58 53.18
CA GLU A 1019 -80.03 18.66 54.33
C GLU A 1019 -79.97 19.40 55.69
N VAL A 1020 -79.38 20.59 55.73
CA VAL A 1020 -79.35 21.44 56.94
C VAL A 1020 -80.77 21.88 57.34
N SER A 1021 -81.59 22.27 56.36
CA SER A 1021 -83.00 22.66 56.57
C SER A 1021 -83.85 21.51 57.15
N GLU A 1022 -83.65 20.30 56.65
CA GLU A 1022 -84.34 19.08 57.14
C GLU A 1022 -83.91 18.67 58.56
N CYS A 1023 -82.65 18.91 58.94
CA CYS A 1023 -82.17 18.67 60.31
C CYS A 1023 -82.71 19.70 61.31
N SER A 1024 -82.84 20.97 60.90
CA SER A 1024 -83.36 22.06 61.74
C SER A 1024 -84.81 21.84 62.16
N THR A 1025 -85.65 21.33 61.25
CA THR A 1025 -87.06 21.00 61.52
C THR A 1025 -87.21 19.86 62.53
N LYS A 1026 -86.35 18.84 62.49
CA LYS A 1026 -86.32 17.74 63.48
C LYS A 1026 -85.84 18.19 64.87
N GLN A 1027 -84.88 19.12 64.93
CA GLN A 1027 -84.35 19.66 66.19
C GLN A 1027 -85.43 20.42 66.99
N LEU A 1028 -86.30 21.18 66.31
CA LEU A 1028 -87.38 21.95 66.95
C LEU A 1028 -88.47 21.05 67.55
N ALA A 1029 -88.77 19.90 66.93
CA ALA A 1029 -89.76 18.95 67.42
C ALA A 1029 -89.31 18.24 68.73
N LEU A 1030 -88.06 17.77 68.77
CA LEU A 1030 -87.48 17.07 69.93
C LEU A 1030 -87.33 17.98 71.16
N LYS A 1031 -87.07 19.28 70.94
CA LYS A 1031 -86.96 20.27 72.03
C LYS A 1031 -88.29 20.48 72.77
N HIS A 1032 -89.41 20.46 72.03
CA HIS A 1032 -90.73 20.68 72.60
C HIS A 1032 -91.23 19.51 73.48
N GLU A 1033 -90.72 18.29 73.23
CA GLU A 1033 -91.04 17.08 74.02
C GLU A 1033 -90.30 17.01 75.36
N SER A 1034 -89.04 17.50 75.41
CA SER A 1034 -88.22 17.50 76.64
C SER A 1034 -88.78 18.46 77.71
N ASP A 1035 -89.32 19.60 77.30
CA ASP A 1035 -89.81 20.66 78.22
C ASP A 1035 -91.08 20.26 79.00
N LYS A 1036 -91.87 19.29 78.54
CA LYS A 1036 -93.11 18.83 79.21
C LYS A 1036 -92.89 18.00 80.48
N MET A 1037 -91.71 17.40 80.68
CA MET A 1037 -91.45 16.46 81.78
C MET A 1037 -90.87 17.08 83.06
N ILE A 1038 -90.85 18.42 83.17
CA ILE A 1038 -90.17 19.15 84.27
C ILE A 1038 -91.04 19.30 85.54
N ALA A 1039 -92.37 19.09 85.48
CA ALA A 1039 -93.29 19.50 86.54
C ALA A 1039 -93.43 18.56 87.77
N GLY A 1040 -92.55 17.57 88.01
CA GLY A 1040 -92.85 16.47 88.96
C GLY A 1040 -91.76 15.96 89.91
N LEU A 1041 -90.61 16.62 90.11
CA LEU A 1041 -89.48 16.05 90.88
C LEU A 1041 -88.94 16.97 92.00
N GLU A 1042 -89.82 17.59 92.77
CA GLU A 1042 -89.46 18.43 93.93
C GLU A 1042 -89.19 17.59 95.19
N ASN A 1043 -87.96 17.05 95.29
CA ASN A 1043 -87.14 16.88 96.52
C ASN A 1043 -85.95 15.90 96.34
N GLU A 1044 -85.27 15.93 95.16
CA GLU A 1044 -83.97 15.24 94.92
C GLU A 1044 -82.75 16.16 95.18
N SER A 1045 -82.94 17.48 95.16
CA SER A 1045 -81.89 18.48 95.00
C SER A 1045 -80.87 18.54 96.15
N ASP A 1046 -81.27 18.24 97.39
CA ASP A 1046 -80.40 18.43 98.55
C ASP A 1046 -79.50 17.21 98.84
N LEU A 1047 -79.98 15.99 98.53
CA LEU A 1047 -79.17 14.76 98.55
C LEU A 1047 -78.33 14.59 97.28
N SER A 1048 -78.76 15.14 96.14
CA SER A 1048 -77.97 15.18 94.90
C SER A 1048 -76.78 16.15 95.00
N ARG A 1049 -76.93 17.30 95.67
CA ARG A 1049 -75.84 18.29 95.81
C ARG A 1049 -74.56 17.72 96.44
N LYS A 1050 -74.68 16.89 97.48
CA LYS A 1050 -73.53 16.29 98.18
C LYS A 1050 -72.89 15.16 97.40
N SER A 1051 -73.68 14.37 96.68
CA SER A 1051 -73.19 13.31 95.78
C SER A 1051 -72.56 13.87 94.49
N VAL A 1052 -73.11 14.97 93.93
CA VAL A 1052 -72.62 15.61 92.70
C VAL A 1052 -71.25 16.24 92.92
N SER A 1053 -71.01 16.92 94.05
CA SER A 1053 -69.69 17.50 94.36
C SER A 1053 -68.58 16.44 94.33
N ALA A 1054 -68.80 15.28 94.97
CA ALA A 1054 -67.81 14.20 95.00
C ALA A 1054 -67.68 13.44 93.66
N MET A 1055 -68.72 13.42 92.82
CA MET A 1055 -68.66 12.86 91.46
C MET A 1055 -68.00 13.82 90.45
N MET A 1056 -68.10 15.14 90.66
CA MET A 1056 -67.54 16.16 89.77
C MET A 1056 -66.00 16.16 89.85
N ASP A 1057 -65.44 16.01 91.04
CA ASP A 1057 -63.99 15.94 91.25
C ASP A 1057 -63.38 14.71 90.55
N VAL A 1058 -64.02 13.54 90.65
CA VAL A 1058 -63.58 12.32 89.93
C VAL A 1058 -63.72 12.48 88.41
N LYS A 1059 -64.82 13.07 87.94
CA LYS A 1059 -65.07 13.27 86.51
C LYS A 1059 -64.09 14.25 85.86
N ILE A 1060 -63.72 15.34 86.55
CA ILE A 1060 -62.77 16.33 86.03
C ILE A 1060 -61.40 15.68 85.79
N VAL A 1061 -60.91 14.88 86.74
CA VAL A 1061 -59.61 14.19 86.61
C VAL A 1061 -59.68 13.06 85.57
N GLN A 1062 -60.80 12.33 85.50
CA GLN A 1062 -61.02 11.27 84.51
C GLN A 1062 -61.13 11.79 83.07
N ASP A 1063 -61.84 12.90 82.85
CA ASP A 1063 -62.00 13.50 81.52
C ASP A 1063 -60.65 14.04 81.02
N LYS A 1064 -59.84 14.63 81.91
CA LYS A 1064 -58.46 15.07 81.61
C LYS A 1064 -57.54 13.90 81.24
N LEU A 1065 -57.62 12.77 81.96
CA LEU A 1065 -56.84 11.56 81.63
C LEU A 1065 -57.25 10.96 80.28
N ASN A 1066 -58.55 10.94 79.98
CA ASN A 1066 -59.07 10.40 78.71
C ASN A 1066 -58.68 11.30 77.52
N GLU A 1067 -58.64 12.61 77.70
CA GLU A 1067 -58.20 13.57 76.67
C GLU A 1067 -56.70 13.47 76.40
N LEU A 1068 -55.88 13.30 77.46
CA LEU A 1068 -54.45 13.01 77.35
C LEU A 1068 -54.19 11.71 76.58
N ASN A 1069 -54.86 10.60 76.94
CA ASN A 1069 -54.66 9.30 76.27
C ASN A 1069 -55.17 9.29 74.82
N LYS A 1070 -56.26 10.00 74.52
CA LYS A 1070 -56.75 10.15 73.13
C LYS A 1070 -55.76 10.93 72.26
N SER A 1071 -55.14 11.96 72.82
CA SER A 1071 -54.11 12.74 72.12
C SER A 1071 -52.84 11.90 71.91
N LEU A 1072 -52.44 11.11 72.91
CA LEU A 1072 -51.30 10.18 72.85
C LEU A 1072 -51.45 9.18 71.70
N GLY A 1073 -52.63 8.54 71.56
CA GLY A 1073 -52.90 7.60 70.47
C GLY A 1073 -52.94 8.23 69.07
N VAL A 1074 -53.28 9.52 68.94
CA VAL A 1074 -53.22 10.22 67.64
C VAL A 1074 -51.76 10.47 67.22
N TYR A 1075 -50.91 10.90 68.16
CA TYR A 1075 -49.50 11.16 67.87
C TYR A 1075 -48.68 9.87 67.69
N GLU A 1076 -49.01 8.79 68.39
CA GLU A 1076 -48.41 7.45 68.17
C GLU A 1076 -48.68 6.91 66.75
N GLU A 1077 -49.92 7.03 66.26
CA GLU A 1077 -50.24 6.58 64.90
C GLU A 1077 -49.58 7.46 63.82
N GLN A 1078 -49.45 8.77 64.07
CA GLN A 1078 -48.68 9.67 63.21
C GLN A 1078 -47.18 9.32 63.20
N LEU A 1079 -46.60 8.94 64.34
CA LEU A 1079 -45.22 8.48 64.44
C LEU A 1079 -45.01 7.19 63.63
N ARG A 1080 -45.92 6.22 63.77
CA ARG A 1080 -45.87 4.94 63.04
C ARG A 1080 -45.97 5.12 61.52
N LEU A 1081 -46.84 6.02 61.06
CA LEU A 1081 -46.97 6.32 59.63
C LEU A 1081 -45.69 7.00 59.08
N ASN A 1082 -45.07 7.87 59.87
CA ASN A 1082 -43.80 8.52 59.52
C ASN A 1082 -42.64 7.52 59.45
N GLU A 1083 -42.54 6.60 60.42
CA GLU A 1083 -41.53 5.53 60.42
C GLU A 1083 -41.67 4.62 59.20
N LYS A 1084 -42.90 4.18 58.89
CA LYS A 1084 -43.16 3.34 57.72
C LYS A 1084 -42.80 4.06 56.40
N THR A 1085 -43.09 5.34 56.30
CA THR A 1085 -42.74 6.16 55.12
C THR A 1085 -41.23 6.36 55.01
N GLN A 1086 -40.51 6.55 56.13
CA GLN A 1086 -39.04 6.61 56.15
C GLN A 1086 -38.39 5.28 55.76
N GLU A 1087 -38.93 4.15 56.19
CA GLU A 1087 -38.45 2.82 55.78
C GLU A 1087 -38.65 2.60 54.27
N GLU A 1088 -39.78 3.02 53.72
CA GLU A 1088 -40.07 2.93 52.29
C GLU A 1088 -39.13 3.82 51.47
N ILE A 1089 -38.86 5.06 51.92
CA ILE A 1089 -37.86 5.95 51.32
C ILE A 1089 -36.47 5.29 51.35
N LYS A 1090 -36.02 4.76 52.50
CA LYS A 1090 -34.74 4.04 52.62
C LYS A 1090 -34.67 2.84 51.67
N ARG A 1091 -35.78 2.10 51.50
CA ARG A 1091 -35.86 0.96 50.58
C ARG A 1091 -35.72 1.40 49.12
N GLN A 1092 -36.47 2.42 48.69
CA GLN A 1092 -36.36 2.96 47.33
C GLN A 1092 -34.97 3.55 47.07
N GLN A 1093 -34.36 4.19 48.07
CA GLN A 1093 -33.02 4.79 47.95
C GLN A 1093 -31.92 3.72 47.85
N LYS A 1094 -32.04 2.60 48.58
CA LYS A 1094 -31.20 1.41 48.35
C LYS A 1094 -31.34 0.87 46.93
N GLN A 1095 -32.55 0.80 46.39
CA GLN A 1095 -32.78 0.37 45.00
C GLN A 1095 -32.17 1.34 43.98
N VAL A 1096 -32.31 2.66 44.19
CA VAL A 1096 -31.67 3.68 43.33
C VAL A 1096 -30.15 3.54 43.36
N ASN A 1097 -29.53 3.29 44.52
CA ASN A 1097 -28.08 3.09 44.62
C ASN A 1097 -27.63 1.84 43.86
N MET A 1098 -28.34 0.71 43.99
CA MET A 1098 -28.05 -0.52 43.23
C MET A 1098 -28.20 -0.31 41.71
N LEU A 1099 -29.26 0.36 41.27
CA LEU A 1099 -29.46 0.67 39.85
C LEU A 1099 -28.42 1.67 39.32
N SER A 1100 -27.97 2.61 40.16
CA SER A 1100 -26.90 3.55 39.79
C SER A 1100 -25.56 2.85 39.58
N GLN A 1101 -25.21 1.89 40.44
CA GLN A 1101 -24.03 1.03 40.25
C GLN A 1101 -24.12 0.17 38.97
N LYS A 1102 -25.31 -0.36 38.66
CA LYS A 1102 -25.54 -1.06 37.38
C LYS A 1102 -25.43 -0.14 36.17
N SER A 1103 -25.98 1.07 36.23
CA SER A 1103 -25.87 2.07 35.16
C SER A 1103 -24.41 2.47 34.91
N GLU A 1104 -23.63 2.64 35.99
CA GLU A 1104 -22.19 2.88 35.91
C GLU A 1104 -21.44 1.71 35.25
N THR A 1105 -21.76 0.47 35.64
CA THR A 1105 -21.21 -0.75 35.02
C THR A 1105 -21.50 -0.80 33.52
N PHE A 1106 -22.74 -0.59 33.09
CA PHE A 1106 -23.10 -0.55 31.67
C PHE A 1106 -22.47 0.65 30.94
N SER A 1107 -22.23 1.77 31.63
CA SER A 1107 -21.52 2.91 31.07
C SER A 1107 -20.04 2.59 30.83
N ILE A 1108 -19.40 1.84 31.73
CA ILE A 1108 -18.03 1.33 31.53
C ILE A 1108 -17.99 0.36 30.34
N LEU A 1109 -18.95 -0.57 30.25
CA LEU A 1109 -19.06 -1.51 29.12
C LEU A 1109 -19.29 -0.81 27.78
N LYS A 1110 -20.19 0.19 27.75
CA LYS A 1110 -20.39 1.05 26.57
C LYS A 1110 -19.09 1.73 26.14
N SER A 1111 -18.30 2.23 27.09
CA SER A 1111 -17.01 2.85 26.77
C SER A 1111 -15.97 1.82 26.32
N ALA A 1112 -15.95 0.63 26.93
CA ALA A 1112 -15.02 -0.45 26.60
C ALA A 1112 -15.27 -1.01 25.19
N PHE A 1113 -16.53 -1.18 24.79
CA PHE A 1113 -16.88 -1.69 23.46
C PHE A 1113 -16.92 -0.62 22.36
N SER A 1114 -16.86 0.67 22.70
CA SER A 1114 -16.83 1.74 21.71
C SER A 1114 -15.56 1.71 20.84
N GLN A 1115 -15.58 2.36 19.67
CA GLN A 1115 -14.41 2.41 18.79
C GLN A 1115 -13.15 2.97 19.48
N ASP A 1116 -13.28 3.85 20.47
CA ASP A 1116 -12.17 4.40 21.27
C ASP A 1116 -11.68 3.45 22.40
N GLY A 1117 -12.27 2.26 22.53
CA GLY A 1117 -11.99 1.28 23.59
C GLY A 1117 -11.20 0.07 23.10
N ILE A 1118 -11.74 -1.14 23.29
CA ILE A 1118 -11.16 -2.41 22.89
C ILE A 1118 -10.78 -2.44 21.38
N PRO A 1119 -11.65 -2.01 20.44
CA PRO A 1119 -11.32 -1.97 19.02
C PRO A 1119 -10.07 -1.14 18.70
N HIS A 1120 -9.92 0.05 19.28
CA HIS A 1120 -8.73 0.89 19.10
C HIS A 1120 -7.46 0.18 19.57
N ASN A 1121 -7.50 -0.49 20.73
CA ASN A 1121 -6.35 -1.22 21.25
C ASN A 1121 -5.97 -2.42 20.37
N ILE A 1122 -6.96 -3.14 19.83
CA ILE A 1122 -6.72 -4.23 18.87
C ILE A 1122 -6.05 -3.68 17.60
N ILE A 1123 -6.59 -2.62 17.00
CA ILE A 1123 -6.00 -2.00 15.80
C ILE A 1123 -4.56 -1.55 16.09
N LYS A 1124 -4.33 -0.87 17.21
CA LYS A 1124 -3.01 -0.39 17.64
C LYS A 1124 -1.98 -1.52 17.78
N SER A 1125 -2.38 -2.70 18.26
CA SER A 1125 -1.50 -3.88 18.33
C SER A 1125 -1.13 -4.43 16.94
N MET A 1126 -1.99 -4.21 15.94
CA MET A 1126 -1.80 -4.69 14.55
C MET A 1126 -0.99 -3.73 13.67
N LEU A 1127 -0.91 -2.44 14.02
CA LEU A 1127 -0.19 -1.43 13.22
C LEU A 1127 1.29 -1.75 12.98
N PRO A 1128 2.07 -2.29 13.94
CA PRO A 1128 3.46 -2.68 13.68
C PRO A 1128 3.57 -3.76 12.59
N MET A 1129 2.64 -4.73 12.59
CA MET A 1129 2.62 -5.80 11.61
C MET A 1129 2.20 -5.29 10.22
N LEU A 1130 1.19 -4.41 10.15
CA LEU A 1130 0.82 -3.69 8.93
C LEU A 1130 1.98 -2.85 8.38
N THR A 1131 2.66 -2.11 9.24
CA THR A 1131 3.84 -1.29 8.90
C THR A 1131 4.97 -2.16 8.35
N SER A 1132 5.30 -3.27 9.00
CA SER A 1132 6.36 -4.18 8.57
C SER A 1132 6.05 -4.82 7.22
N THR A 1133 4.81 -5.27 7.02
CA THR A 1133 4.38 -5.93 5.78
C THR A 1133 4.39 -4.95 4.62
N ALA A 1134 3.81 -3.77 4.81
CA ALA A 1134 3.81 -2.73 3.79
C ALA A 1134 5.23 -2.25 3.44
N ASN A 1135 6.12 -2.13 4.43
CA ASN A 1135 7.53 -1.79 4.19
C ASN A 1135 8.33 -2.88 3.49
N THR A 1136 7.99 -4.15 3.70
CA THR A 1136 8.63 -5.26 2.99
C THR A 1136 8.33 -5.15 1.49
N ILE A 1137 7.05 -4.95 1.15
CA ILE A 1137 6.59 -4.79 -0.24
C ILE A 1137 7.17 -3.50 -0.84
N LEU A 1138 7.09 -2.38 -0.11
CA LEU A 1138 7.59 -1.08 -0.56
C LEU A 1138 9.12 -1.08 -0.74
N GLY A 1139 9.83 -1.80 0.13
CA GLY A 1139 11.27 -1.98 0.08
C GLY A 1139 11.69 -2.72 -1.19
N GLN A 1140 10.98 -3.79 -1.56
CA GLN A 1140 11.20 -4.52 -2.82
C GLN A 1140 10.98 -3.62 -4.05
N MET A 1141 9.95 -2.76 -4.04
CA MET A 1141 9.64 -1.85 -5.16
C MET A 1141 10.54 -0.61 -5.28
N THR A 1142 11.25 -0.25 -4.21
CA THR A 1142 12.04 1.01 -4.15
C THR A 1142 13.52 0.80 -3.87
N GLY A 1143 13.96 -0.47 -3.73
CA GLY A 1143 15.33 -0.81 -3.30
C GLY A 1143 15.64 -0.28 -1.90
N GLY A 1144 14.65 -0.24 -1.01
CA GLY A 1144 14.78 0.19 0.39
C GLY A 1144 14.92 1.70 0.64
N ARG A 1145 14.70 2.55 -0.38
CA ARG A 1145 14.83 4.02 -0.24
C ARG A 1145 13.65 4.71 0.45
N ILE A 1146 12.48 4.07 0.38
CA ILE A 1146 11.21 4.61 0.90
C ILE A 1146 10.64 3.62 1.91
N GLY A 1147 10.19 4.14 3.05
CA GLY A 1147 9.40 3.44 4.04
C GLY A 1147 8.10 4.18 4.31
N MET A 1148 7.13 3.48 4.89
CA MET A 1148 5.88 4.01 5.39
C MET A 1148 5.66 3.60 6.84
N GLU A 1149 4.96 4.42 7.60
CA GLU A 1149 4.65 4.18 9.00
C GLU A 1149 3.19 4.51 9.27
N PHE A 1150 2.47 3.59 9.88
CA PHE A 1150 1.09 3.78 10.31
C PHE A 1150 1.08 4.24 11.77
N ILE A 1151 0.61 5.47 12.01
CA ILE A 1151 0.69 6.12 13.32
C ILE A 1151 -0.71 6.51 13.79
N THR A 1152 -1.06 6.17 15.01
CA THR A 1152 -2.25 6.74 15.68
C THR A 1152 -1.87 8.05 16.35
N ASP A 1153 -2.55 9.15 16.01
CA ASP A 1153 -2.24 10.46 16.60
C ASP A 1153 -2.53 10.46 18.10
N LYS A 1154 -1.63 11.10 18.86
CA LYS A 1154 -1.75 11.26 20.32
C LYS A 1154 -2.27 12.65 20.67
N VAL A 1155 -3.39 12.67 21.41
CA VAL A 1155 -3.89 13.75 22.29
C VAL A 1155 -4.23 15.09 21.62
N LEU A 1156 -5.52 15.44 21.66
CA LEU A 1156 -6.02 16.77 21.32
C LEU A 1156 -5.31 17.88 22.13
N LYS A 1157 -4.71 18.87 21.43
CA LYS A 1157 -4.10 20.07 22.06
C LYS A 1157 -5.05 20.86 22.98
N SER A 1158 -6.37 20.69 22.83
CA SER A 1158 -7.40 21.34 23.64
C SER A 1158 -7.78 20.59 24.92
N ASN A 1159 -7.46 19.29 25.04
CA ASN A 1159 -7.81 18.50 26.22
C ASN A 1159 -6.90 17.27 26.37
N SER A 1160 -5.93 17.35 27.30
CA SER A 1160 -4.85 16.37 27.47
C SER A 1160 -5.26 14.97 27.95
N LYS A 1161 -6.55 14.73 28.17
CA LYS A 1161 -7.11 13.46 28.69
C LYS A 1161 -8.01 12.72 27.70
N LYS A 1162 -8.27 13.24 26.49
CA LYS A 1162 -9.14 12.59 25.51
C LYS A 1162 -8.31 12.06 24.34
N GLU A 1163 -8.15 10.74 24.31
CA GLU A 1163 -7.65 9.99 23.15
C GLU A 1163 -8.75 9.94 22.09
N VAL A 1164 -8.39 10.07 20.81
CA VAL A 1164 -9.32 9.95 19.67
C VAL A 1164 -8.70 8.93 18.73
N ALA A 1165 -9.46 7.91 18.33
CA ALA A 1165 -8.99 6.87 17.43
C ALA A 1165 -8.89 7.38 15.98
N THR A 1166 -7.73 7.90 15.58
CA THR A 1166 -7.43 8.30 14.19
C THR A 1166 -6.18 7.59 13.68
N LEU A 1167 -6.11 7.34 12.37
CA LEU A 1167 -4.95 6.71 11.72
C LEU A 1167 -4.30 7.66 10.71
N ASP A 1168 -3.05 8.04 10.99
CA ASP A 1168 -2.19 8.76 10.06
C ASP A 1168 -1.16 7.84 9.39
N ILE A 1169 -0.71 8.24 8.20
CA ILE A 1169 0.25 7.47 7.39
C ILE A 1169 1.35 8.41 6.96
N ILE A 1170 2.56 8.13 7.42
CA ILE A 1170 3.75 8.93 7.15
C ILE A 1170 4.66 8.17 6.20
N ILE A 1171 5.20 8.86 5.18
CA ILE A 1171 6.19 8.28 4.27
C ILE A 1171 7.57 8.81 4.64
N ASN A 1172 8.45 7.88 5.01
CA ASN A 1172 9.83 8.09 5.37
C ASN A 1172 10.72 7.87 4.13
N GLU A 1173 11.65 8.78 3.88
CA GLU A 1173 12.59 8.68 2.74
C GLU A 1173 14.01 8.79 3.30
N TYR A 1174 14.93 7.94 2.84
CA TYR A 1174 16.30 7.93 3.35
C TYR A 1174 16.98 9.30 3.15
N GLY A 1175 17.37 9.95 4.26
CA GLY A 1175 18.07 11.25 4.25
C GLY A 1175 17.20 12.50 4.12
N LYS A 1176 15.85 12.38 4.19
CA LYS A 1176 14.92 13.53 4.16
C LYS A 1176 13.95 13.49 5.35
N ASP A 1177 13.31 14.63 5.61
CA ASP A 1177 12.24 14.72 6.61
C ASP A 1177 11.02 13.88 6.20
N SER A 1178 10.41 13.25 7.20
CA SER A 1178 9.17 12.49 7.07
C SER A 1178 8.03 13.39 6.59
N LEU A 1179 7.36 12.98 5.51
CA LEU A 1179 6.34 13.79 4.85
C LEU A 1179 5.00 13.04 4.73
N PRO A 1180 3.85 13.75 4.80
CA PRO A 1180 2.55 13.13 4.57
C PRO A 1180 2.43 12.56 3.16
N TYR A 1181 1.66 11.48 2.99
CA TYR A 1181 1.41 10.83 1.69
C TYR A 1181 1.09 11.83 0.56
N LEU A 1182 0.29 12.86 0.83
CA LEU A 1182 -0.17 13.84 -0.18
C LEU A 1182 0.94 14.72 -0.76
N SER A 1183 2.12 14.83 -0.15
CA SER A 1183 3.21 15.70 -0.63
C SER A 1183 4.28 14.98 -1.47
N LYS A 1184 4.14 13.66 -1.70
CA LYS A 1184 5.07 12.88 -2.54
C LYS A 1184 4.78 12.94 -4.04
N SER A 1185 5.76 12.54 -4.85
CA SER A 1185 5.65 12.50 -6.32
C SER A 1185 4.62 11.45 -6.79
N GLY A 1186 4.16 11.54 -8.04
CA GLY A 1186 3.13 10.64 -8.58
C GLY A 1186 3.50 9.16 -8.49
N GLY A 1187 4.71 8.79 -8.91
CA GLY A 1187 5.18 7.39 -8.84
C GLY A 1187 5.38 6.88 -7.41
N GLU A 1188 5.87 7.71 -6.49
CA GLU A 1188 6.04 7.32 -5.08
C GLU A 1188 4.70 7.09 -4.38
N LYS A 1189 3.68 7.90 -4.70
CA LYS A 1189 2.32 7.72 -4.19
C LYS A 1189 1.73 6.39 -4.65
N VAL A 1190 1.95 6.01 -5.92
CA VAL A 1190 1.50 4.73 -6.46
C VAL A 1190 2.18 3.56 -5.73
N LYS A 1191 3.51 3.58 -5.60
CA LYS A 1191 4.28 2.53 -4.90
C LYS A 1191 3.86 2.38 -3.43
N ALA A 1192 3.70 3.49 -2.70
CA ALA A 1192 3.24 3.47 -1.31
C ALA A 1192 1.79 2.99 -1.16
N SER A 1193 0.90 3.40 -2.07
CA SER A 1193 -0.51 3.00 -1.99
C SER A 1193 -0.70 1.52 -2.26
N LEU A 1194 0.00 1.03 -3.28
CA LEU A 1194 -0.01 -0.37 -3.65
C LEU A 1194 0.52 -1.26 -2.53
N SER A 1195 1.62 -0.85 -1.89
CA SER A 1195 2.21 -1.56 -0.75
C SER A 1195 1.26 -1.62 0.44
N ALA A 1196 0.53 -0.54 0.73
CA ALA A 1196 -0.47 -0.51 1.78
C ALA A 1196 -1.66 -1.44 1.49
N VAL A 1197 -2.21 -1.38 0.27
CA VAL A 1197 -3.37 -2.20 -0.14
C VAL A 1197 -2.99 -3.68 -0.14
N LEU A 1198 -1.83 -4.03 -0.68
CA LEU A 1198 -1.34 -5.41 -0.66
C LEU A 1198 -1.09 -5.91 0.76
N SER A 1199 -0.57 -5.07 1.66
CA SER A 1199 -0.41 -5.43 3.07
C SER A 1199 -1.75 -5.66 3.79
N LEU A 1200 -2.79 -4.89 3.47
CA LEU A 1200 -4.14 -5.09 4.00
C LEU A 1200 -4.76 -6.38 3.46
N ALA A 1201 -4.58 -6.66 2.16
CA ALA A 1201 -5.04 -7.89 1.53
C ALA A 1201 -4.34 -9.13 2.14
N GLU A 1202 -3.03 -9.04 2.39
CA GLU A 1202 -2.25 -10.09 3.03
C GLU A 1202 -2.70 -10.32 4.49
N ILE A 1203 -2.91 -9.27 5.28
CA ILE A 1203 -3.41 -9.39 6.65
C ILE A 1203 -4.77 -10.08 6.65
N LYS A 1204 -5.69 -9.66 5.78
CA LYS A 1204 -7.03 -10.24 5.68
C LYS A 1204 -7.00 -11.71 5.25
N SER A 1205 -6.09 -12.07 4.34
CA SER A 1205 -5.90 -13.46 3.89
C SER A 1205 -5.30 -14.36 4.99
N SER A 1206 -4.57 -13.78 5.95
CA SER A 1206 -3.92 -14.50 7.06
C SER A 1206 -4.78 -14.69 8.31
N GLN A 1207 -5.93 -14.03 8.41
CA GLN A 1207 -6.77 -13.96 9.62
C GLN A 1207 -8.03 -14.84 9.55
N ALA A 1208 -8.65 -15.09 10.70
CA ALA A 1208 -9.84 -15.93 10.84
C ALA A 1208 -11.10 -15.08 10.67
N GLY A 1209 -11.99 -15.47 9.76
CA GLY A 1209 -13.17 -14.69 9.35
C GLY A 1209 -13.51 -14.95 7.89
N ILE A 1210 -14.14 -13.97 7.22
CA ILE A 1210 -14.33 -14.00 5.76
C ILE A 1210 -13.05 -13.50 5.08
N GLN A 1211 -12.25 -14.42 4.57
CA GLN A 1211 -11.02 -14.12 3.83
C GLN A 1211 -11.38 -13.70 2.41
N LEU A 1212 -10.76 -12.66 1.85
CA LEU A 1212 -10.95 -12.37 0.43
C LEU A 1212 -10.20 -13.42 -0.41
N GLY A 1213 -10.93 -14.22 -1.17
CA GLY A 1213 -10.38 -15.20 -2.11
C GLY A 1213 -10.18 -14.63 -3.52
N MET A 1214 -10.27 -13.31 -3.69
CA MET A 1214 -10.05 -12.63 -4.96
C MET A 1214 -9.37 -11.27 -4.81
N LEU A 1215 -8.55 -10.92 -5.80
CA LEU A 1215 -7.90 -9.63 -5.95
C LEU A 1215 -7.90 -9.24 -7.43
N PHE A 1216 -8.74 -8.27 -7.82
CA PHE A 1216 -8.71 -7.67 -9.15
C PHE A 1216 -7.84 -6.43 -9.16
N ILE A 1217 -7.05 -6.31 -10.21
CA ILE A 1217 -6.02 -5.30 -10.31
C ILE A 1217 -6.09 -4.66 -11.68
N ASP A 1218 -6.06 -3.35 -11.74
CA ASP A 1218 -5.89 -2.57 -12.96
C ASP A 1218 -4.43 -2.12 -13.09
N GLU A 1219 -4.03 -1.72 -14.30
CA GLU A 1219 -2.64 -1.37 -14.58
C GLU A 1219 -2.20 -0.11 -13.80
N PRO A 1220 -1.16 -0.20 -12.94
CA PRO A 1220 -0.69 0.94 -12.16
C PRO A 1220 -0.04 1.98 -13.08
N PRO A 1221 -0.48 3.26 -13.02
CA PRO A 1221 0.09 4.29 -13.87
C PRO A 1221 1.45 4.73 -13.31
N PHE A 1222 2.38 5.07 -14.21
CA PHE A 1222 3.68 5.68 -13.86
C PHE A 1222 4.68 4.78 -13.10
N LEU A 1223 4.62 3.45 -13.24
CA LEU A 1223 5.70 2.55 -12.83
C LEU A 1223 6.76 2.41 -13.93
N ASP A 1224 8.02 2.38 -13.53
CA ASP A 1224 9.18 2.00 -14.33
C ASP A 1224 9.27 0.47 -14.50
N ALA A 1225 10.06 -0.02 -15.47
CA ALA A 1225 10.22 -1.46 -15.72
C ALA A 1225 10.64 -2.24 -14.46
N ASP A 1226 11.62 -1.74 -13.72
CA ASP A 1226 12.05 -2.31 -12.43
C ASP A 1226 10.90 -2.32 -11.39
N GLY A 1227 10.06 -1.28 -11.38
CA GLY A 1227 8.90 -1.17 -10.50
C GLY A 1227 7.76 -2.13 -10.88
N ILE A 1228 7.53 -2.36 -12.16
CA ILE A 1228 6.57 -3.35 -12.69
C ILE A 1228 7.04 -4.76 -12.33
N GLN A 1229 8.35 -5.02 -12.45
CA GLN A 1229 8.94 -6.30 -12.11
C GLN A 1229 8.76 -6.62 -10.61
N ALA A 1230 9.16 -5.70 -9.73
CA ALA A 1230 8.99 -5.86 -8.29
C ALA A 1230 7.51 -5.99 -7.89
N TYR A 1231 6.62 -5.29 -8.60
CA TYR A 1231 5.17 -5.41 -8.40
C TYR A 1231 4.66 -6.81 -8.73
N CYS A 1232 5.03 -7.36 -9.89
CA CYS A 1232 4.67 -8.71 -10.29
C CYS A 1232 5.23 -9.77 -9.32
N ASP A 1233 6.47 -9.58 -8.85
CA ASP A 1233 7.10 -10.45 -7.86
C ASP A 1233 6.33 -10.48 -6.54
N ALA A 1234 5.85 -9.31 -6.08
CA ALA A 1234 5.02 -9.21 -4.88
C ALA A 1234 3.67 -9.93 -5.05
N LEU A 1235 2.99 -9.75 -6.20
CA LEU A 1235 1.73 -10.45 -6.49
C LEU A 1235 1.89 -11.97 -6.55
N GLN A 1236 2.95 -12.44 -7.21
CA GLN A 1236 3.28 -13.86 -7.29
C GLN A 1236 3.63 -14.43 -5.91
N THR A 1237 4.35 -13.66 -5.09
CA THR A 1237 4.67 -14.03 -3.71
C THR A 1237 3.40 -14.18 -2.87
N ILE A 1238 2.45 -13.24 -2.96
CA ILE A 1238 1.17 -13.31 -2.26
C ILE A 1238 0.36 -14.53 -2.72
N GLN A 1239 0.23 -14.75 -4.03
CA GLN A 1239 -0.49 -15.89 -4.57
C GLN A 1239 0.15 -17.23 -4.16
N SER A 1240 1.48 -17.30 -4.12
CA SER A 1240 2.20 -18.53 -3.70
C SER A 1240 1.98 -18.86 -2.22
N ARG A 1241 1.87 -17.84 -1.35
CA ARG A 1241 1.56 -18.03 0.08
C ARG A 1241 0.09 -18.39 0.29
N TYR A 1242 -0.81 -17.84 -0.52
CA TYR A 1242 -2.25 -18.00 -0.41
C TYR A 1242 -2.83 -18.57 -1.70
N SER A 1243 -2.64 -19.87 -1.91
CA SER A 1243 -3.06 -20.58 -3.13
C SER A 1243 -4.56 -20.48 -3.47
N SER A 1244 -5.41 -20.19 -2.47
CA SER A 1244 -6.85 -19.96 -2.64
C SER A 1244 -7.22 -18.54 -3.12
N LEU A 1245 -6.26 -17.60 -3.14
CA LEU A 1245 -6.47 -16.23 -3.60
C LEU A 1245 -6.37 -16.17 -5.13
N LYS A 1246 -7.48 -15.83 -5.79
CA LYS A 1246 -7.53 -15.59 -7.24
C LYS A 1246 -7.07 -14.17 -7.56
N VAL A 1247 -5.93 -14.01 -8.24
CA VAL A 1247 -5.43 -12.69 -8.65
C VAL A 1247 -5.67 -12.50 -10.14
N MET A 1248 -6.37 -11.43 -10.51
CA MET A 1248 -6.71 -11.12 -11.89
C MET A 1248 -6.27 -9.70 -12.24
N ALA A 1249 -5.33 -9.56 -13.18
CA ALA A 1249 -4.78 -8.28 -13.60
C ALA A 1249 -5.30 -7.84 -14.98
N ILE A 1250 -5.94 -6.69 -15.05
CA ILE A 1250 -6.29 -5.99 -16.28
C ILE A 1250 -5.08 -5.14 -16.66
N THR A 1251 -4.40 -5.49 -17.75
CA THR A 1251 -3.20 -4.76 -18.17
C THR A 1251 -3.02 -4.81 -19.68
N HIS A 1252 -2.45 -3.75 -20.23
CA HIS A 1252 -1.95 -3.67 -21.59
C HIS A 1252 -0.44 -3.87 -21.68
N ASP A 1253 0.26 -3.70 -20.55
CA ASP A 1253 1.70 -3.84 -20.41
C ASP A 1253 2.19 -5.25 -20.80
N PRO A 1254 3.07 -5.37 -21.81
CA PRO A 1254 3.59 -6.66 -22.26
C PRO A 1254 4.43 -7.42 -21.21
N GLU A 1255 5.17 -6.70 -20.36
CA GLU A 1255 6.01 -7.29 -19.32
C GLU A 1255 5.13 -7.86 -18.21
N MET A 1256 4.14 -7.09 -17.73
CA MET A 1256 3.18 -7.58 -16.75
C MET A 1256 2.40 -8.79 -17.30
N LYS A 1257 1.93 -8.72 -18.55
CA LYS A 1257 1.27 -9.86 -19.21
C LYS A 1257 2.13 -11.10 -19.21
N SER A 1258 3.43 -10.97 -19.45
CA SER A 1258 4.35 -12.12 -19.56
C SER A 1258 4.45 -12.93 -18.27
N ARG A 1259 4.22 -12.31 -17.11
CA ARG A 1259 4.39 -12.89 -15.78
C ARG A 1259 3.21 -13.73 -15.29
N PHE A 1260 2.02 -13.59 -15.89
CA PHE A 1260 0.85 -14.38 -15.50
C PHE A 1260 0.70 -15.63 -16.39
N PRO A 1261 0.43 -16.81 -15.80
CA PRO A 1261 0.30 -18.08 -16.51
C PRO A 1261 -1.02 -18.21 -17.28
N GLN A 1262 -2.09 -17.56 -16.82
CA GLN A 1262 -3.41 -17.60 -17.48
C GLN A 1262 -3.72 -16.26 -18.16
N SER A 1263 -4.47 -16.29 -19.26
CA SER A 1263 -4.97 -15.09 -19.95
C SER A 1263 -6.41 -15.28 -20.42
N ILE A 1264 -7.21 -14.23 -20.27
CA ILE A 1264 -8.59 -14.14 -20.77
C ILE A 1264 -8.62 -13.00 -21.77
N ASP A 1265 -9.17 -13.23 -22.97
CA ASP A 1265 -9.27 -12.20 -24.01
C ASP A 1265 -10.72 -11.73 -24.16
N ILE A 1266 -10.92 -10.41 -24.17
CA ILE A 1266 -12.23 -9.81 -24.45
C ILE A 1266 -12.23 -9.21 -25.84
N VAL A 1267 -13.11 -9.73 -26.69
CA VAL A 1267 -13.28 -9.30 -28.07
C VAL A 1267 -14.60 -8.55 -28.21
N LYS A 1268 -14.63 -7.55 -29.10
CA LYS A 1268 -15.82 -6.75 -29.36
C LYS A 1268 -16.27 -6.95 -30.81
N ASP A 1269 -17.53 -7.29 -31.01
CA ASP A 1269 -18.16 -7.46 -32.31
C ASP A 1269 -19.42 -6.56 -32.46
N ALA A 1270 -20.24 -6.83 -33.47
CA ALA A 1270 -21.46 -6.07 -33.75
C ALA A 1270 -22.59 -6.33 -32.73
N SER A 1271 -22.59 -7.48 -32.05
CA SER A 1271 -23.53 -7.85 -30.99
C SER A 1271 -23.12 -7.34 -29.62
N GLY A 1272 -21.84 -7.14 -29.36
CA GLY A 1272 -21.35 -6.57 -28.10
C GLY A 1272 -19.92 -6.99 -27.78
N SER A 1273 -19.58 -6.93 -26.49
CA SER A 1273 -18.35 -7.51 -25.97
C SER A 1273 -18.57 -8.97 -25.58
N HIS A 1274 -17.58 -9.83 -25.84
CA HIS A 1274 -17.59 -11.27 -25.56
C HIS A 1274 -16.29 -11.72 -24.91
N VAL A 1275 -16.39 -12.70 -23.99
CA VAL A 1275 -15.23 -13.29 -23.32
C VAL A 1275 -14.78 -14.53 -24.08
N LEU A 1276 -13.51 -14.56 -24.49
CA LEU A 1276 -12.84 -15.73 -25.02
C LEU A 1276 -11.95 -16.33 -23.92
N THR A 1277 -12.17 -17.60 -23.65
CA THR A 1277 -11.33 -18.42 -22.78
C THR A 1277 -10.55 -19.38 -23.69
N ASP A 1278 -9.22 -19.34 -23.59
CA ASP A 1278 -8.30 -20.26 -24.26
C ASP A 1278 -8.08 -21.53 -23.42
#